data_AF-A0A8J6IJB5-F1
#
_entry.id   AF-A0A8J6IJB5-F1
#
_cell.length_a   1.000
_cell.length_b   1.000
_cell.length_c   1.000
_cell.angle_alpha   90.00
_cell.angle_beta   90.00
_cell.angle_gamma   90.00
#
_symmetry.space_group_name_H-M   'P 1'
#
loop_
_entity.id
_entity.type
_entity.pdbx_description
1 polymer ?
#
loop_
_entity_poly.entity_id
_entity_poly.type
_entity_poly.pdbx_seq_one_letter_code
_entity_poly.pdbx_strand_id
1 'polypeptide(L)'
;MTGRTHALPLICLAAILAPLQAHTQPRDSNAPFQDGYDALYGDDLVGEWEGTVSGSTVSQADGRLGGQAVFVKRGYENREDFGLVLHDQLNRRGRDFSEIRIGMIPCGPEGRRTRLVHGLELRDAPPGSGTLSFQNTVADTGRDDMTVQPGYGPALEKPAILQTEWTDESFTLTVSGQLKSAVLPMRNGVLDYESDQKGWIEQLGLNLQFELPRTPETEELFQSTLCRQAGNFNVVETRPVHGKENVVLSGAEFDVEFSEDLYQGSFDSSTIMLTTLDPDGGYIYVDADYSLETPTTLRIIPRERLRPGTIYDITLTGGDDGIVGADGQTLEEDYEFTFSTLVEPDNVRLDIYQVSRNATLVNGKPASARIYVDWEELEDIHPDRQVTSYPVQVEVRDTRDKVIFPMRERRAMRPDQFTDEDRRFGDDSLNLFGWTPSSRSQPATFVAEVLPDEYYPADPEREPDKVEREMEYAGQHVSRLTVDYFIAAHSEWLPDGPEEEAIQQIIRSAHRERAFANQILPVADVTAHYRGVYNVMDTICGIPGIEWVMCGDGFNNWSGDHPVAAVEAEGNWAHLLRLFEEHVAARSSADILVSYHPPSLSGGQTNSPFDQPPSLPLDPAAPDPALTDMMRVDGASRNVITMGTSGYGGQGAPAILRSPMVVHEFGHVFALPHIPFANGPAHRKEVCKAGYKTTAANIDGMRIALNGQSGAVKSSENGNAETTAPLLNLMFPCLWEPRRDYWIDGQQYEWLVERMPDMLRINRTTRAAYLQGRAETRRAGRLPAAGNRPVRQASFSWTTGAPEARLWRASYSQPAALRPEEEAVARDWIMISGLADGENSGLLPAITVRGPRDRLSAEDGAYEIRIEDADCRVIARSSAGPGLESGGKGAWPFSVTLPVSGEPARIVFSRGSEILAERRTAESLRPPELISHIRGGVYRAGERLEWRAESGDPNLIYTVRFAPDGETWSTLAMFLTDTGFTPDPQILRPGAAAAFEIIAHDGVRERSTRLPVKVDVPLKPLLASPSADALTAAPGAGELVFNAPLDPASLNAVHLSDETGLAVPSIVDLEGGGTVLMVVPAEPEPDTVYKVIAGRQLRTKDGRTLGSEVSWQFRTSEAIDRAAPALEPSAVSAVGPVGDNVESANAVHENPGQTGAGELTLEFGREMKLAAEILTCSANASGKLVEAVFEIEPGTQQMIRLEESARGILRATLDQGKGVTAESNGQAGENWALDVSGGHVSGSGILKNDGMRANFAIRGLCPGA
;
A
#
# COMPACT_ATOMS: atom_id res chain seq x y z
N MET A 1 -1.64 49.01 12.51
CA MET A 1 -2.52 48.87 13.70
C MET A 1 -1.62 49.12 14.92
N THR A 2 -1.78 50.20 15.69
CA THR A 2 -2.76 50.43 16.79
C THR A 2 -2.63 49.41 17.93
N GLY A 3 -2.24 49.77 19.16
CA GLY A 3 -1.91 51.13 19.66
C GLY A 3 -1.30 51.19 21.07
N ARG A 4 -1.09 52.42 21.59
CA ARG A 4 -0.47 52.77 22.89
C ARG A 4 -1.48 52.89 24.06
N THR A 5 -1.01 52.73 25.30
CA THR A 5 -1.38 53.39 26.60
C THR A 5 -0.45 52.83 27.70
N HIS A 6 -0.18 53.38 28.91
CA HIS A 6 -0.14 54.70 29.60
C HIS A 6 0.46 54.42 31.01
N ALA A 7 1.03 55.32 31.86
CA ALA A 7 1.42 56.74 31.88
C ALA A 7 2.56 56.90 32.97
N LEU A 8 3.48 57.88 32.94
CA LEU A 8 3.46 59.22 33.60
C LEU A 8 2.77 59.29 34.98
N PRO A 9 3.29 60.04 35.99
CA PRO A 9 4.03 61.34 35.93
C PRO A 9 5.46 61.31 36.54
N LEU A 10 6.37 62.30 36.49
CA LEU A 10 6.37 63.76 36.19
C LEU A 10 6.15 64.73 37.37
N ILE A 11 7.26 65.29 37.91
CA ILE A 11 7.31 66.57 38.67
C ILE A 11 8.57 67.33 38.22
N CYS A 12 8.49 68.66 38.07
CA CYS A 12 9.60 69.54 37.67
C CYS A 12 9.76 70.73 38.63
N LEU A 13 11.00 71.20 38.81
CA LEU A 13 11.43 72.58 39.17
C LEU A 13 12.96 72.64 38.86
N ALA A 14 13.62 73.61 38.19
CA ALA A 14 13.44 75.07 38.01
C ALA A 14 13.67 75.90 39.30
N ALA A 15 14.39 77.03 39.35
CA ALA A 15 15.41 77.70 38.49
C ALA A 15 16.04 78.89 39.32
N ILE A 16 17.05 79.70 38.94
CA ILE A 16 17.95 79.84 37.77
C ILE A 16 19.21 80.69 38.15
N LEU A 17 20.37 80.50 37.47
CA LEU A 17 21.60 81.35 37.50
C LEU A 17 22.33 81.53 38.87
N ALA A 18 23.61 81.91 38.99
CA ALA A 18 24.58 82.50 38.04
C ALA A 18 26.02 81.89 38.24
N PRO A 19 27.06 82.26 37.48
CA PRO A 19 28.27 81.43 37.33
C PRO A 19 29.34 81.59 38.43
N LEU A 20 30.10 80.52 38.65
CA LEU A 20 31.42 80.53 39.27
C LEU A 20 32.43 79.84 38.35
N GLN A 21 33.64 80.38 38.31
CA GLN A 21 34.65 80.06 37.29
C GLN A 21 35.24 78.66 37.51
N ALA A 22 35.18 77.80 36.49
CA ALA A 22 36.06 76.64 36.44
C ALA A 22 37.51 77.12 36.45
N HIS A 23 38.30 76.65 37.42
CA HIS A 23 39.74 76.87 37.40
C HIS A 23 40.34 75.91 36.37
N THR A 24 40.60 76.44 35.17
CA THR A 24 41.57 75.83 34.25
C THR A 24 42.86 75.58 35.00
N GLN A 25 43.38 74.34 34.97
CA GLN A 25 44.79 74.13 35.32
C GLN A 25 45.65 75.05 34.43
N PRO A 26 46.70 75.69 34.96
CA PRO A 26 47.58 76.50 34.16
C PRO A 26 48.34 75.59 33.17
N ARG A 27 48.02 75.71 31.87
CA ARG A 27 48.90 75.26 30.79
C ARG A 27 50.32 75.76 31.07
N ASP A 28 51.35 74.93 30.91
CA ASP A 28 52.72 75.37 31.19
C ASP A 28 53.09 76.55 30.30
N SER A 29 53.32 77.70 30.95
CA SER A 29 53.70 78.94 30.30
C SER A 29 55.16 78.98 29.82
N ASN A 30 55.93 77.90 30.03
CA ASN A 30 57.29 77.71 29.52
C ASN A 30 57.37 76.77 28.30
N ALA A 31 56.28 76.13 27.89
CA ALA A 31 56.23 75.40 26.62
C ALA A 31 56.47 76.40 25.46
N PRO A 32 57.55 76.27 24.67
CA PRO A 32 58.09 77.42 23.92
C PRO A 32 57.29 77.84 22.68
N PHE A 33 56.30 77.05 22.24
CA PHE A 33 55.52 77.33 21.03
C PHE A 33 54.05 76.94 21.18
N GLN A 34 53.15 77.93 21.15
CA GLN A 34 51.81 77.72 20.58
C GLN A 34 51.95 77.84 19.06
N ASP A 35 51.48 76.86 18.30
CA ASP A 35 51.34 76.97 16.85
C ASP A 35 50.02 76.36 16.34
N GLY A 36 49.92 76.12 15.02
CA GLY A 36 48.69 75.66 14.38
C GLY A 36 48.29 74.22 14.71
N TYR A 37 49.16 73.43 15.34
CA TYR A 37 48.88 72.03 15.67
C TYR A 37 47.78 71.90 16.75
N ASP A 38 47.91 72.61 17.87
CA ASP A 38 46.89 72.71 18.94
C ASP A 38 45.50 73.14 18.40
N ALA A 39 45.48 73.89 17.31
CA ALA A 39 44.28 74.42 16.67
C ALA A 39 43.72 73.52 15.55
N LEU A 40 44.40 72.43 15.22
CA LEU A 40 43.97 71.43 14.23
C LEU A 40 43.48 70.12 14.87
N TYR A 41 44.08 69.71 16.00
CA TYR A 41 43.85 68.41 16.62
C TYR A 41 43.53 68.48 18.13
N GLY A 42 43.19 69.67 18.65
CA GLY A 42 43.21 69.97 20.09
C GLY A 42 42.27 69.15 20.99
N ASP A 43 41.25 68.49 20.43
CA ASP A 43 40.33 67.61 21.16
C ASP A 43 40.69 66.10 21.01
N ASP A 44 41.65 65.76 20.15
CA ASP A 44 42.06 64.37 19.80
C ASP A 44 43.40 63.92 20.44
N LEU A 45 43.93 64.70 21.39
CA LEU A 45 45.22 64.46 22.05
C LEU A 45 45.07 63.57 23.29
N VAL A 46 45.79 62.46 23.35
CA VAL A 46 45.45 61.32 24.23
C VAL A 46 46.57 60.86 25.18
N GLY A 47 47.78 61.43 25.06
CA GLY A 47 48.88 61.15 25.97
C GLY A 47 50.22 61.65 25.45
N GLU A 48 51.24 61.61 26.32
CA GLU A 48 52.62 61.93 25.97
C GLU A 48 53.41 60.64 25.66
N TRP A 49 54.43 60.76 24.81
CA TRP A 49 55.34 59.67 24.50
C TRP A 49 56.79 60.16 24.45
N GLU A 50 57.73 59.25 24.73
CA GLU A 50 59.15 59.51 24.55
C GLU A 50 59.85 58.34 23.85
N GLY A 51 60.98 58.64 23.21
CA GLY A 51 61.80 57.62 22.59
C GLY A 51 63.21 58.07 22.28
N THR A 52 63.94 57.20 21.61
CA THR A 52 65.31 57.41 21.17
C THR A 52 65.55 56.82 19.79
N VAL A 53 66.39 57.51 19.02
CA VAL A 53 66.95 57.04 17.74
C VAL A 53 68.44 56.83 17.93
N SER A 54 68.97 55.77 17.33
CA SER A 54 70.40 55.43 17.42
C SER A 54 70.95 54.80 16.14
N GLY A 55 72.23 55.00 15.88
CA GLY A 55 72.97 54.37 14.78
C GLY A 55 72.68 54.92 13.38
N SER A 56 72.00 56.07 13.25
CA SER A 56 71.65 56.65 11.95
C SER A 56 72.77 57.50 11.36
N THR A 57 72.89 57.48 10.03
CA THR A 57 73.79 58.31 9.23
C THR A 57 73.09 59.47 8.49
N VAL A 58 71.74 59.46 8.41
CA VAL A 58 70.94 60.43 7.64
C VAL A 58 69.75 61.04 8.41
N SER A 59 69.20 60.35 9.42
CA SER A 59 68.22 60.94 10.33
C SER A 59 68.84 62.04 11.20
N GLN A 60 68.00 62.78 11.94
CA GLN A 60 68.45 63.51 13.13
C GLN A 60 69.34 62.62 14.01
N ALA A 61 70.53 63.13 14.32
CA ALA A 61 71.60 62.36 14.96
C ALA A 61 71.18 61.83 16.34
N ASP A 62 71.74 60.66 16.71
CA ASP A 62 71.46 59.88 17.92
C ASP A 62 71.00 60.72 19.12
N GLY A 63 69.71 60.61 19.45
CA GLY A 63 69.00 61.59 20.28
C GLY A 63 67.59 61.16 20.69
N ARG A 64 66.89 62.04 21.42
CA ARG A 64 65.53 61.79 21.92
C ARG A 64 64.47 62.19 20.90
N LEU A 65 63.43 61.35 20.82
CA LEU A 65 62.13 61.68 20.21
C LEU A 65 61.13 61.96 21.32
N GLY A 66 60.06 62.69 21.01
CA GLY A 66 58.91 62.77 21.91
C GLY A 66 57.91 63.84 21.53
N GLY A 67 56.76 63.80 22.18
CA GLY A 67 55.65 64.70 21.91
C GLY A 67 54.33 64.07 22.31
N GLN A 68 53.29 64.33 21.51
CA GLN A 68 51.93 63.89 21.77
C GLN A 68 51.54 62.72 20.87
N ALA A 69 50.68 61.85 21.40
CA ALA A 69 50.02 60.78 20.67
C ALA A 69 48.59 61.18 20.24
N VAL A 70 48.12 60.57 19.15
CA VAL A 70 46.73 60.61 18.67
C VAL A 70 46.26 59.16 18.47
N PHE A 71 45.15 58.80 19.11
CA PHE A 71 44.53 57.48 18.98
C PHE A 71 43.68 57.43 17.71
N VAL A 72 43.97 56.49 16.79
CA VAL A 72 43.17 56.31 15.57
C VAL A 72 42.12 55.25 15.85
N LYS A 73 41.00 55.67 16.44
CA LYS A 73 39.90 54.78 16.81
C LYS A 73 39.21 54.25 15.55
N ARG A 74 39.09 52.92 15.46
CA ARG A 74 38.61 52.11 14.32
C ARG A 74 39.50 52.09 13.07
N GLY A 75 40.14 50.94 12.87
CA GLY A 75 40.25 50.34 11.54
C GLY A 75 38.86 49.97 10.97
N TYR A 76 38.83 49.23 9.86
CA TYR A 76 37.56 48.85 9.21
C TYR A 76 36.67 48.03 10.15
N GLU A 77 35.36 48.04 9.86
CA GLU A 77 34.32 47.55 10.76
C GLU A 77 34.57 46.11 11.23
N ASN A 78 34.30 45.86 12.52
CA ASN A 78 34.31 44.58 13.24
C ASN A 78 35.65 43.97 13.70
N ARG A 79 36.82 44.59 13.46
CA ARG A 79 38.09 44.08 14.02
C ARG A 79 38.36 44.46 15.48
N GLU A 80 39.00 43.55 16.21
CA GLU A 80 39.45 43.72 17.60
C GLU A 80 40.92 44.20 17.68
N ASP A 81 41.25 45.23 16.89
CA ASP A 81 42.56 45.89 16.89
C ASP A 81 42.45 47.42 16.95
N PHE A 82 43.57 48.09 17.26
CA PHE A 82 43.64 49.56 17.22
C PHE A 82 44.96 50.10 16.63
N GLY A 83 44.98 51.40 16.35
CA GLY A 83 46.14 52.12 15.81
C GLY A 83 46.49 53.37 16.59
N LEU A 84 47.77 53.70 16.64
CA LEU A 84 48.32 54.87 17.34
C LEU A 84 49.26 55.64 16.41
N VAL A 85 49.12 56.97 16.37
CA VAL A 85 50.11 57.85 15.74
C VAL A 85 50.82 58.67 16.82
N LEU A 86 52.14 58.61 16.80
CA LEU A 86 53.03 59.33 17.71
C LEU A 86 53.73 60.43 16.92
N HIS A 87 53.50 61.69 17.30
CA HIS A 87 54.05 62.84 16.57
C HIS A 87 55.30 63.36 17.30
N ASP A 88 56.45 63.42 16.61
CA ASP A 88 57.73 63.89 17.16
C ASP A 88 57.77 65.43 17.13
N GLN A 89 57.39 66.03 18.27
CA GLN A 89 57.37 67.48 18.46
C GLN A 89 58.73 68.02 18.91
N LEU A 90 59.63 67.17 19.43
CA LEU A 90 60.99 67.58 19.79
C LEU A 90 61.83 67.94 18.57
N ASN A 91 61.67 67.23 17.45
CA ASN A 91 62.50 67.40 16.25
C ASN A 91 61.67 67.82 15.03
N ARG A 92 61.56 69.13 14.81
CA ARG A 92 60.71 69.72 13.76
C ARG A 92 61.40 70.82 12.96
N ARG A 93 61.10 70.92 11.67
CA ARG A 93 61.59 71.96 10.74
C ARG A 93 60.42 72.83 10.27
N GLY A 94 60.13 73.89 11.01
CA GLY A 94 59.07 74.85 10.66
C GLY A 94 57.67 74.27 10.87
N ARG A 95 57.02 73.78 9.79
CA ARG A 95 55.76 73.03 9.85
C ARG A 95 55.95 71.52 9.67
N ASP A 96 57.14 71.09 9.27
CA ASP A 96 57.43 69.70 8.97
C ASP A 96 57.90 68.99 10.25
N PHE A 97 57.24 67.89 10.59
CA PHE A 97 57.53 67.05 11.77
C PHE A 97 57.43 65.58 11.37
N SER A 98 58.02 64.70 12.17
CA SER A 98 58.05 63.26 11.90
C SER A 98 56.97 62.51 12.69
N GLU A 99 56.50 61.40 12.16
CA GLU A 99 55.41 60.60 12.76
C GLU A 99 55.76 59.11 12.83
N ILE A 100 55.48 58.45 13.94
CA ILE A 100 55.53 56.99 14.06
C ILE A 100 54.10 56.47 14.08
N ARG A 101 53.76 55.62 13.10
CA ARG A 101 52.44 55.01 12.91
C ARG A 101 52.54 53.54 13.27
N ILE A 102 51.79 53.13 14.29
CA ILE A 102 51.67 51.75 14.78
C ILE A 102 50.23 51.29 14.50
N GLY A 103 50.05 50.17 13.80
CA GLY A 103 48.73 49.68 13.39
C GLY A 103 48.55 48.18 13.62
N MET A 104 47.30 47.78 13.88
CA MET A 104 46.93 46.43 14.36
C MET A 104 47.65 46.10 15.68
N ILE A 105 47.51 47.00 16.66
CA ILE A 105 47.86 46.74 18.05
C ILE A 105 46.76 45.83 18.61
N PRO A 106 47.08 44.62 19.12
CA PRO A 106 46.08 43.76 19.73
C PRO A 106 45.61 44.37 21.07
N CYS A 107 44.33 44.17 21.34
CA CYS A 107 43.68 44.56 22.59
C CYS A 107 43.94 43.56 23.74
N GLY A 108 43.44 43.90 24.94
CA GLY A 108 43.23 42.96 26.04
C GLY A 108 44.40 42.83 27.04
N PRO A 109 44.16 42.29 28.25
CA PRO A 109 45.11 42.40 29.36
C PRO A 109 46.30 41.40 29.28
N GLU A 110 47.49 41.95 29.57
CA GLU A 110 48.82 41.33 29.78
C GLU A 110 49.77 41.13 28.57
N GLY A 111 50.87 41.88 28.59
CA GLY A 111 52.24 41.45 28.24
C GLY A 111 52.56 41.04 26.79
N ARG A 112 51.58 41.02 25.89
CA ARG A 112 51.69 40.37 24.57
C ARG A 112 52.83 40.97 23.74
N ARG A 113 53.75 40.10 23.31
CA ARG A 113 54.88 40.45 22.43
C ARG A 113 54.50 40.27 20.96
N THR A 114 54.14 41.36 20.32
CA THR A 114 53.66 41.39 18.94
C THR A 114 54.81 41.73 18.00
N ARG A 115 54.93 40.97 16.89
CA ARG A 115 55.88 41.28 15.82
C ARG A 115 55.34 42.44 14.99
N LEU A 116 56.17 43.45 14.76
CA LEU A 116 55.85 44.58 13.90
C LEU A 116 56.68 44.49 12.61
N VAL A 117 56.00 44.54 11.46
CA VAL A 117 56.59 44.54 10.11
C VAL A 117 56.30 45.86 9.38
N HIS A 118 57.03 46.18 8.31
CA HIS A 118 56.63 47.26 7.41
C HIS A 118 55.29 46.89 6.75
N GLY A 119 54.33 47.82 6.66
CA GLY A 119 52.99 47.59 6.09
C GLY A 119 52.91 47.24 4.60
N LEU A 120 54.04 46.93 3.96
CA LEU A 120 54.13 46.37 2.60
C LEU A 120 54.53 44.89 2.62
N GLU A 121 55.14 44.41 3.71
CA GLU A 121 55.61 43.04 3.93
C GLU A 121 54.60 42.25 4.80
N LEU A 122 53.42 42.81 5.07
CA LEU A 122 52.39 42.25 5.95
C LEU A 122 51.70 41.00 5.39
N ARG A 123 51.47 40.94 4.06
CA ARG A 123 50.78 39.81 3.43
C ARG A 123 51.52 38.48 3.63
N ASP A 124 52.84 38.56 3.73
CA ASP A 124 53.74 37.42 3.85
C ASP A 124 54.19 37.20 5.32
N ALA A 125 53.55 37.91 6.27
CA ALA A 125 53.83 37.80 7.71
C ALA A 125 52.90 36.78 8.39
N PRO A 126 53.36 36.07 9.45
CA PRO A 126 52.50 35.16 10.20
C PRO A 126 51.27 35.85 10.81
N PRO A 127 50.13 35.16 10.97
CA PRO A 127 48.94 35.66 11.65
C PRO A 127 49.26 36.32 13.01
N GLY A 128 48.52 37.38 13.34
CA GLY A 128 48.76 38.19 14.55
C GLY A 128 49.99 39.10 14.49
N SER A 129 50.55 39.38 13.31
CA SER A 129 51.62 40.40 13.12
C SER A 129 51.04 41.80 12.92
N GLY A 130 51.55 42.78 13.66
CA GLY A 130 51.19 44.20 13.54
C GLY A 130 52.10 44.97 12.58
N THR A 131 51.87 46.28 12.44
CA THR A 131 52.60 47.15 11.50
C THR A 131 53.27 48.36 12.16
N LEU A 132 54.41 48.75 11.61
CA LEU A 132 55.20 49.92 12.04
C LEU A 132 55.74 50.70 10.84
N SER A 133 55.51 52.01 10.84
CA SER A 133 56.10 52.95 9.88
C SER A 133 56.49 54.25 10.59
N PHE A 134 57.77 54.62 10.53
CA PHE A 134 58.27 55.93 10.95
C PHE A 134 58.42 56.82 9.71
N GLN A 135 57.50 57.76 9.52
CA GLN A 135 57.57 58.80 8.48
C GLN A 135 58.43 59.96 8.99
N ASN A 136 59.71 59.92 8.63
CA ASN A 136 60.73 60.84 9.08
C ASN A 136 60.96 61.96 8.05
N THR A 137 60.20 63.04 8.17
CA THR A 137 60.19 64.15 7.19
C THR A 137 61.37 65.11 7.34
N VAL A 138 62.05 65.10 8.49
CA VAL A 138 63.16 66.00 8.81
C VAL A 138 64.56 65.38 8.61
N ALA A 139 64.61 64.12 8.14
CA ALA A 139 65.83 63.42 7.77
C ALA A 139 66.52 64.10 6.57
N ASP A 140 67.86 64.16 6.60
CA ASP A 140 68.64 65.07 5.77
C ASP A 140 70.03 64.49 5.49
N THR A 141 70.31 64.22 4.22
CA THR A 141 71.58 63.67 3.74
C THR A 141 72.74 64.67 3.81
N GLY A 142 72.44 65.97 4.01
CA GLY A 142 73.41 67.05 3.85
C GLY A 142 73.99 67.15 2.43
N ARG A 143 73.32 66.56 1.44
CA ARG A 143 73.85 66.33 0.09
C ARG A 143 72.79 66.54 -1.00
N ASP A 144 73.00 67.56 -1.83
CA ASP A 144 72.15 67.86 -2.99
C ASP A 144 72.05 66.71 -4.02
N ASP A 145 72.97 65.73 -3.98
CA ASP A 145 73.02 64.56 -4.86
C ASP A 145 72.43 63.27 -4.25
N MET A 146 71.82 63.33 -3.06
CA MET A 146 71.19 62.19 -2.38
C MET A 146 69.91 62.61 -1.64
N THR A 147 68.83 61.84 -1.74
CA THR A 147 67.63 61.99 -0.91
C THR A 147 67.30 60.70 -0.18
N VAL A 148 66.71 60.78 1.01
CA VAL A 148 66.22 59.62 1.76
C VAL A 148 64.72 59.49 1.60
N GLN A 149 64.23 58.27 1.41
CA GLN A 149 62.78 58.04 1.45
C GLN A 149 62.30 58.25 2.91
N PRO A 150 61.28 59.08 3.16
CA PRO A 150 60.88 59.41 4.52
C PRO A 150 60.24 58.23 5.27
N GLY A 151 59.74 57.22 4.56
CA GLY A 151 59.19 56.01 5.18
C GLY A 151 60.28 55.04 5.63
N TYR A 152 60.44 54.87 6.94
CA TYR A 152 61.23 53.81 7.56
C TYR A 152 60.32 52.74 8.16
N GLY A 153 60.71 51.46 8.08
CA GLY A 153 60.00 50.38 8.78
C GLY A 153 60.87 49.13 8.99
N PRO A 154 60.44 48.20 9.86
CA PRO A 154 61.18 46.97 10.14
C PRO A 154 60.98 45.93 9.02
N ALA A 155 61.95 45.05 8.83
CA ALA A 155 61.89 43.99 7.81
C ALA A 155 61.23 42.71 8.36
N LEU A 156 60.54 41.94 7.53
CA LEU A 156 59.94 40.64 7.88
C LEU A 156 60.96 39.65 8.48
N GLU A 157 62.19 39.67 7.97
CA GLU A 157 63.34 38.89 8.46
C GLU A 157 63.89 39.35 9.83
N LYS A 158 63.54 40.57 10.26
CA LYS A 158 63.98 41.23 11.50
C LYS A 158 62.88 42.18 12.02
N PRO A 159 61.74 41.64 12.47
CA PRO A 159 60.62 42.47 12.92
C PRO A 159 61.01 43.28 14.15
N ALA A 160 60.40 44.46 14.30
CA ALA A 160 60.43 45.16 15.58
C ALA A 160 59.50 44.44 16.57
N ILE A 161 59.74 44.61 17.87
CA ILE A 161 58.92 44.03 18.93
C ILE A 161 58.12 45.14 19.60
N LEU A 162 56.80 45.01 19.55
CA LEU A 162 55.86 45.69 20.41
C LEU A 162 55.66 44.84 21.67
N GLN A 163 55.70 45.47 22.84
CA GLN A 163 55.23 44.86 24.09
C GLN A 163 54.28 45.85 24.77
N THR A 164 53.04 45.41 24.98
CA THR A 164 51.96 46.17 25.61
C THR A 164 51.69 45.65 27.03
N GLU A 165 51.28 46.53 27.94
CA GLU A 165 50.96 46.20 29.33
C GLU A 165 49.78 47.06 29.81
N TRP A 166 48.81 46.42 30.45
CA TRP A 166 47.62 47.07 31.00
C TRP A 166 47.58 46.82 32.50
N THR A 167 47.34 47.87 33.27
CA THR A 167 47.17 47.83 34.72
C THR A 167 45.82 48.47 35.10
N ASP A 168 45.46 48.42 36.39
CA ASP A 168 44.29 49.18 36.88
C ASP A 168 44.46 50.71 36.73
N GLU A 169 45.70 51.21 36.62
CA GLU A 169 46.04 52.65 36.64
C GLU A 169 46.48 53.23 35.29
N SER A 170 47.01 52.42 34.35
CA SER A 170 47.42 52.87 33.01
C SER A 170 47.55 51.73 31.98
N PHE A 171 47.47 52.10 30.70
CA PHE A 171 47.93 51.30 29.55
C PHE A 171 49.28 51.83 29.09
N THR A 172 50.27 50.96 28.92
CA THR A 172 51.57 51.30 28.35
C THR A 172 51.90 50.44 27.14
N LEU A 173 52.71 51.00 26.24
CA LEU A 173 53.34 50.22 25.18
C LEU A 173 54.79 50.63 25.01
N THR A 174 55.62 49.65 24.67
CA THR A 174 57.02 49.83 24.30
C THR A 174 57.27 49.22 22.93
N VAL A 175 58.03 49.92 22.08
CA VAL A 175 58.44 49.42 20.75
C VAL A 175 59.95 49.51 20.64
N SER A 176 60.59 48.39 20.28
CA SER A 176 62.03 48.32 20.04
C SER A 176 62.36 47.53 18.78
N GLY A 177 63.29 48.02 17.96
CA GLY A 177 63.72 47.32 16.74
C GLY A 177 64.62 48.17 15.83
N GLN A 178 65.11 47.56 14.74
CA GLN A 178 65.75 48.29 13.65
C GLN A 178 64.76 48.57 12.52
N LEU A 179 64.81 49.79 11.99
CA LEU A 179 64.04 50.22 10.82
C LEU A 179 64.99 50.48 9.64
N LYS A 180 64.58 50.11 8.43
CA LYS A 180 65.28 50.36 7.16
C LYS A 180 64.56 51.44 6.34
N SER A 181 65.32 52.23 5.58
CA SER A 181 64.83 53.05 4.47
C SER A 181 65.88 53.12 3.35
N ALA A 182 65.49 53.52 2.14
CA ALA A 182 66.39 53.71 1.01
C ALA A 182 66.86 55.17 0.88
N VAL A 183 68.18 55.36 0.78
CA VAL A 183 68.79 56.60 0.31
C VAL A 183 69.11 56.45 -1.16
N LEU A 184 68.58 57.36 -1.97
CA LEU A 184 68.57 57.30 -3.43
C LEU A 184 69.32 58.50 -4.03
N PRO A 185 70.10 58.29 -5.11
CA PRO A 185 70.82 59.37 -5.78
C PRO A 185 69.86 60.34 -6.48
N MET A 186 70.20 61.63 -6.43
CA MET A 186 69.43 62.72 -7.01
C MET A 186 70.25 63.50 -8.03
N ARG A 187 69.59 63.94 -9.10
CA ARG A 187 70.20 64.75 -10.16
C ARG A 187 69.19 65.77 -10.65
N ASN A 188 69.50 67.05 -10.46
CA ASN A 188 68.62 68.19 -10.77
C ASN A 188 67.23 68.11 -10.08
N GLY A 189 67.14 67.54 -8.87
CA GLY A 189 65.89 67.45 -8.11
C GLY A 189 64.97 66.28 -8.48
N VAL A 190 65.43 65.32 -9.29
CA VAL A 190 64.74 64.06 -9.58
C VAL A 190 65.67 62.86 -9.37
N LEU A 191 65.09 61.67 -9.19
CA LEU A 191 65.82 60.42 -8.96
C LEU A 191 66.74 60.06 -10.13
N ASP A 192 68.01 59.81 -9.86
CA ASP A 192 69.02 59.47 -10.87
C ASP A 192 69.16 57.95 -11.01
N TYR A 193 68.20 57.34 -11.71
CA TYR A 193 68.17 55.88 -11.95
C TYR A 193 69.44 55.34 -12.66
N GLU A 194 70.22 56.18 -13.35
CA GLU A 194 71.54 55.81 -13.92
C GLU A 194 72.64 55.62 -12.86
N SER A 195 72.39 56.04 -11.62
CA SER A 195 73.33 56.06 -10.50
C SER A 195 72.91 55.16 -9.33
N ASP A 196 71.85 54.36 -9.47
CA ASP A 196 71.16 53.62 -8.40
C ASP A 196 72.10 52.91 -7.40
N GLN A 197 73.17 52.25 -7.87
CA GLN A 197 74.20 51.59 -7.06
C GLN A 197 75.02 52.51 -6.13
N LYS A 198 74.83 53.83 -6.20
CA LYS A 198 75.40 54.82 -5.25
C LYS A 198 74.47 55.10 -4.07
N GLY A 199 73.21 54.69 -4.15
CA GLY A 199 72.29 54.68 -3.02
C GLY A 199 72.66 53.60 -1.99
N TRP A 200 72.07 53.67 -0.80
CA TRP A 200 72.26 52.65 0.25
C TRP A 200 71.00 52.45 1.07
N ILE A 201 70.93 51.32 1.79
CA ILE A 201 69.91 51.12 2.81
C ILE A 201 70.41 51.76 4.09
N GLU A 202 69.74 52.83 4.50
CA GLU A 202 69.91 53.49 5.79
C GLU A 202 69.19 52.69 6.88
N GLN A 203 69.78 52.65 8.07
CA GLN A 203 69.23 51.96 9.23
C GLN A 203 69.17 52.88 10.44
N LEU A 204 68.13 52.77 11.25
CA LEU A 204 68.14 53.26 12.63
C LEU A 204 67.67 52.18 13.61
N GLY A 205 68.19 52.23 14.84
CA GLY A 205 67.53 51.61 15.99
C GLY A 205 66.51 52.58 16.57
N LEU A 206 65.25 52.14 16.68
CA LEU A 206 64.18 52.85 17.38
C LEU A 206 63.91 52.15 18.71
N ASN A 207 63.77 52.93 19.78
CA ASN A 207 63.25 52.47 21.07
C ASN A 207 62.35 53.56 21.68
N LEU A 208 61.08 53.28 21.96
CA LEU A 208 60.11 54.23 22.49
C LEU A 208 59.16 53.62 23.53
N GLN A 209 58.56 54.50 24.33
CA GLN A 209 57.49 54.20 25.28
C GLN A 209 56.36 55.25 25.16
N PHE A 210 55.11 54.79 25.27
CA PHE A 210 53.91 55.61 25.42
C PHE A 210 53.10 55.12 26.61
N GLU A 211 52.43 56.02 27.33
CA GLU A 211 51.56 55.73 28.46
C GLU A 211 50.24 56.52 28.36
N LEU A 212 49.14 55.79 28.49
CA LEU A 212 47.77 56.30 28.64
C LEU A 212 47.35 56.05 30.10
N PRO A 213 47.44 57.05 31.00
CA PRO A 213 46.93 56.91 32.36
C PRO A 213 45.40 56.76 32.34
N ARG A 214 44.84 56.06 33.32
CA ARG A 214 43.41 55.81 33.45
C ARG A 214 42.77 56.83 34.40
N THR A 215 42.16 57.87 33.83
CA THR A 215 41.50 58.97 34.54
C THR A 215 40.06 59.15 34.06
N PRO A 216 39.20 59.89 34.77
CA PRO A 216 37.82 60.17 34.31
C PRO A 216 37.74 60.81 32.92
N GLU A 217 38.78 61.52 32.50
CA GLU A 217 38.92 62.17 31.19
C GLU A 217 39.38 61.22 30.08
N THR A 218 39.99 60.09 30.43
CA THR A 218 40.63 59.12 29.52
C THR A 218 39.99 57.73 29.53
N GLU A 219 39.06 57.46 30.46
CA GLU A 219 38.40 56.15 30.63
C GLU A 219 37.80 55.60 29.32
N GLU A 220 37.13 56.41 28.49
CA GLU A 220 36.54 55.91 27.23
C GLU A 220 37.60 55.49 26.19
N LEU A 221 38.79 56.08 26.25
CA LEU A 221 39.94 55.69 25.43
C LEU A 221 40.58 54.41 25.98
N PHE A 222 40.82 54.37 27.29
CA PHE A 222 41.35 53.18 27.98
C PHE A 222 40.47 51.94 27.73
N GLN A 223 39.15 52.07 27.89
CA GLN A 223 38.18 51.01 27.59
C GLN A 223 38.24 50.55 26.13
N SER A 224 38.56 51.44 25.18
CA SER A 224 38.73 51.05 23.77
C SER A 224 40.06 50.38 23.41
N THR A 225 40.90 50.07 24.41
CA THR A 225 42.09 49.22 24.26
C THR A 225 41.89 47.77 24.75
N LEU A 226 40.71 47.47 25.31
CA LEU A 226 40.34 46.17 25.85
C LEU A 226 39.47 45.42 24.83
N CYS A 227 39.70 44.11 24.66
CA CYS A 227 38.96 43.31 23.70
C CYS A 227 37.51 43.09 24.13
N ARG A 228 36.64 42.86 23.15
CA ARG A 228 35.45 42.04 23.36
C ARG A 228 35.84 40.59 23.66
N GLN A 229 34.90 39.87 24.26
CA GLN A 229 34.98 38.42 24.36
C GLN A 229 34.84 37.82 22.96
N ALA A 230 35.83 37.03 22.53
CA ALA A 230 35.83 36.39 21.21
C ALA A 230 34.62 35.45 21.03
N GLY A 231 34.07 35.41 19.82
CA GLY A 231 33.09 34.40 19.42
C GLY A 231 33.75 33.03 19.24
N ASN A 232 32.97 31.96 19.40
CA ASN A 232 33.45 30.61 19.12
C ASN A 232 33.51 30.40 17.60
N PHE A 233 34.69 30.15 17.05
CA PHE A 233 34.87 29.86 15.63
C PHE A 233 34.43 28.43 15.30
N ASN A 234 33.36 28.30 14.50
CA ASN A 234 32.71 27.04 14.17
C ASN A 234 32.13 27.09 12.75
N VAL A 235 31.83 25.91 12.20
CA VAL A 235 30.90 25.78 11.07
C VAL A 235 29.47 26.10 11.54
N VAL A 236 28.74 26.88 10.75
CA VAL A 236 27.37 27.36 10.99
C VAL A 236 26.36 26.60 10.13
N GLU A 237 26.65 26.42 8.83
CA GLU A 237 25.80 25.70 7.89
C GLU A 237 26.67 25.03 6.82
N THR A 238 26.25 23.85 6.34
CA THR A 238 26.76 23.22 5.12
C THR A 238 25.67 23.13 4.06
N ARG A 239 26.03 23.40 2.80
CA ARG A 239 25.17 23.21 1.62
C ARG A 239 25.89 22.29 0.63
N PRO A 240 25.39 21.08 0.36
CA PRO A 240 24.21 20.48 0.97
C PRO A 240 24.44 20.16 2.45
N VAL A 241 23.35 20.02 3.21
CA VAL A 241 23.41 19.64 4.62
C VAL A 241 23.98 18.22 4.80
N HIS A 242 24.54 17.95 5.99
CA HIS A 242 25.00 16.61 6.38
C HIS A 242 23.93 15.54 6.10
N GLY A 243 24.35 14.44 5.47
CA GLY A 243 23.50 13.30 5.13
C GLY A 243 22.67 13.46 3.86
N LYS A 244 22.95 14.45 3.00
CA LYS A 244 22.15 14.66 1.78
C LYS A 244 22.35 13.55 0.76
N GLU A 245 21.24 12.94 0.35
CA GLU A 245 21.17 11.97 -0.75
C GLU A 245 21.07 12.63 -2.13
N ASN A 246 21.34 11.85 -3.18
CA ASN A 246 21.18 12.21 -4.60
C ASN A 246 22.01 13.41 -5.06
N VAL A 247 23.25 13.54 -4.60
CA VAL A 247 24.21 14.53 -5.11
C VAL A 247 24.63 14.19 -6.56
N VAL A 248 24.73 15.19 -7.43
CA VAL A 248 25.12 15.00 -8.84
C VAL A 248 26.58 14.58 -8.99
N LEU A 249 26.85 13.74 -10.00
CA LEU A 249 28.19 13.19 -10.23
C LEU A 249 29.18 14.21 -10.83
N SER A 250 28.70 15.34 -11.33
CA SER A 250 29.52 16.36 -12.01
C SER A 250 28.84 17.72 -11.89
N GLY A 251 29.60 18.76 -11.53
CA GLY A 251 29.02 20.08 -11.24
C GLY A 251 28.35 20.20 -9.87
N ALA A 252 28.65 19.29 -8.93
CA ALA A 252 28.36 19.52 -7.52
C ALA A 252 29.34 20.56 -6.96
N GLU A 253 28.81 21.55 -6.25
CA GLU A 253 29.57 22.54 -5.49
C GLU A 253 29.13 22.41 -4.03
N PHE A 254 30.06 22.51 -3.06
CA PHE A 254 29.76 22.35 -1.63
C PHE A 254 30.18 23.63 -0.90
N ASP A 255 29.24 24.30 -0.24
CA ASP A 255 29.49 25.52 0.53
C ASP A 255 29.48 25.23 2.03
N VAL A 256 30.46 25.79 2.74
CA VAL A 256 30.61 25.74 4.19
C VAL A 256 30.63 27.16 4.73
N GLU A 257 29.63 27.52 5.54
CA GLU A 257 29.52 28.83 6.20
C GLU A 257 30.11 28.74 7.62
N PHE A 258 30.98 29.68 7.99
CA PHE A 258 31.64 29.76 9.30
C PHE A 258 31.13 30.96 10.12
N SER A 259 31.34 30.94 11.44
CA SER A 259 30.86 32.00 12.34
C SER A 259 31.66 33.31 12.30
N GLU A 260 32.88 33.30 11.75
CA GLU A 260 33.77 34.46 11.59
C GLU A 260 34.51 34.38 10.23
N ASP A 261 35.14 35.47 9.79
CA ASP A 261 35.94 35.52 8.54
C ASP A 261 37.05 34.45 8.51
N LEU A 262 37.28 33.81 7.36
CA LEU A 262 38.32 32.78 7.13
C LEU A 262 39.69 33.37 6.76
N TYR A 263 40.77 32.78 7.27
CA TYR A 263 42.12 33.06 6.78
C TYR A 263 42.41 32.31 5.47
N GLN A 264 42.67 33.03 4.38
CA GLN A 264 42.92 32.46 3.04
C GLN A 264 44.14 31.53 2.90
N GLY A 265 44.93 31.34 3.97
CA GLY A 265 46.07 30.43 4.00
C GLY A 265 45.91 29.23 4.95
N SER A 266 44.71 28.95 5.46
CA SER A 266 44.42 27.79 6.33
C SER A 266 43.59 26.68 5.64
N PHE A 267 43.16 26.88 4.39
CA PHE A 267 42.43 25.87 3.62
C PHE A 267 43.20 25.45 2.35
N ASP A 268 43.55 24.16 2.29
CA ASP A 268 43.97 23.46 1.08
C ASP A 268 43.73 21.94 1.21
N SER A 269 44.26 21.13 0.30
CA SER A 269 44.09 19.67 0.31
C SER A 269 44.79 18.93 1.46
N SER A 270 45.41 19.65 2.41
CA SER A 270 45.95 19.11 3.66
C SER A 270 45.07 19.39 4.88
N THR A 271 44.16 20.36 4.80
CA THR A 271 43.17 20.69 5.85
C THR A 271 41.72 20.48 5.41
N ILE A 272 41.48 20.14 4.14
CA ILE A 272 40.19 19.71 3.60
C ILE A 272 40.37 18.40 2.82
N MET A 273 39.70 17.34 3.28
CA MET A 273 39.69 16.04 2.62
C MET A 273 38.28 15.72 2.11
N LEU A 274 38.15 15.41 0.83
CA LEU A 274 36.96 14.76 0.24
C LEU A 274 37.33 13.31 -0.05
N THR A 275 36.70 12.36 0.65
CA THR A 275 37.09 10.95 0.63
C THR A 275 35.91 9.99 0.59
N THR A 276 36.18 8.79 0.07
CA THR A 276 35.39 7.57 0.33
C THR A 276 36.38 6.42 0.65
N LEU A 277 35.93 5.17 0.75
CA LEU A 277 36.77 4.03 1.11
C LEU A 277 36.83 2.97 0.01
N ASP A 278 38.02 2.38 -0.17
CA ASP A 278 38.25 1.18 -0.99
C ASP A 278 37.83 -0.13 -0.27
N PRO A 279 37.75 -1.28 -0.96
CA PRO A 279 37.29 -2.54 -0.34
C PRO A 279 38.16 -3.07 0.82
N ASP A 280 39.41 -2.65 0.94
CA ASP A 280 40.32 -2.99 2.06
C ASP A 280 40.23 -1.97 3.22
N GLY A 281 39.41 -0.91 3.08
CA GLY A 281 39.22 0.17 4.05
C GLY A 281 40.24 1.32 3.94
N GLY A 282 40.96 1.42 2.82
CA GLY A 282 41.84 2.55 2.52
C GLY A 282 41.08 3.76 1.97
N TYR A 283 41.59 4.98 2.22
CA TYR A 283 40.95 6.21 1.73
C TYR A 283 41.18 6.43 0.23
N ILE A 284 40.08 6.53 -0.52
CA ILE A 284 40.03 7.05 -1.89
C ILE A 284 39.79 8.56 -1.80
N TYR A 285 40.82 9.35 -2.14
CA TYR A 285 40.76 10.81 -2.18
C TYR A 285 40.23 11.30 -3.53
N VAL A 286 39.46 12.38 -3.52
CA VAL A 286 38.98 13.10 -4.71
C VAL A 286 39.68 14.45 -4.81
N ASP A 287 40.21 14.81 -5.98
CA ASP A 287 40.87 16.11 -6.18
C ASP A 287 39.82 17.24 -6.31
N ALA A 288 40.08 18.39 -5.66
CA ALA A 288 39.12 19.48 -5.54
C ALA A 288 39.78 20.88 -5.64
N ASP A 289 38.98 21.86 -6.07
CA ASP A 289 39.29 23.28 -5.98
C ASP A 289 38.61 23.91 -4.77
N TYR A 290 39.31 24.81 -4.09
CA TYR A 290 38.86 25.52 -2.89
C TYR A 290 38.88 27.03 -3.12
N SER A 291 37.82 27.74 -2.72
CA SER A 291 37.73 29.20 -2.88
C SER A 291 36.80 29.83 -1.86
N LEU A 292 36.90 31.15 -1.65
CA LEU A 292 35.91 31.90 -0.86
C LEU A 292 34.86 32.53 -1.78
N GLU A 293 33.58 32.23 -1.56
CA GLU A 293 32.47 32.99 -2.14
C GLU A 293 32.23 34.29 -1.34
N THR A 294 32.33 34.19 -0.01
CA THR A 294 32.31 35.32 0.92
C THR A 294 33.43 35.16 1.95
N PRO A 295 33.77 36.20 2.74
CA PRO A 295 34.74 36.07 3.82
C PRO A 295 34.46 34.91 4.81
N THR A 296 33.20 34.54 5.02
CA THR A 296 32.78 33.45 5.91
C THR A 296 32.35 32.18 5.17
N THR A 297 32.36 32.16 3.83
CA THR A 297 31.82 31.05 3.02
C THR A 297 32.89 30.44 2.12
N LEU A 298 33.31 29.23 2.47
CA LEU A 298 34.23 28.38 1.72
C LEU A 298 33.44 27.52 0.72
N ARG A 299 33.80 27.58 -0.56
CA ARG A 299 33.31 26.69 -1.62
C ARG A 299 34.35 25.64 -1.98
N ILE A 300 33.91 24.39 -2.06
CA ILE A 300 34.66 23.20 -2.47
C ILE A 300 34.04 22.66 -3.77
N ILE A 301 34.84 22.39 -4.80
CA ILE A 301 34.37 21.89 -6.10
C ILE A 301 35.23 20.69 -6.52
N PRO A 302 34.67 19.46 -6.63
CA PRO A 302 35.39 18.30 -7.16
C PRO A 302 35.80 18.52 -8.62
N ARG A 303 37.07 18.22 -8.94
CA ARG A 303 37.64 18.34 -10.30
C ARG A 303 37.31 17.15 -11.21
N GLU A 304 36.90 16.04 -10.62
CA GLU A 304 36.59 14.78 -11.30
C GLU A 304 35.16 14.31 -11.04
N ARG A 305 34.67 13.41 -11.90
CA ARG A 305 33.30 12.86 -11.78
C ARG A 305 33.24 11.92 -10.59
N LEU A 306 32.42 12.25 -9.60
CA LEU A 306 32.16 11.40 -8.44
C LEU A 306 31.60 10.04 -8.90
N ARG A 307 31.89 8.98 -8.15
CA ARG A 307 31.34 7.64 -8.45
C ARG A 307 29.83 7.62 -8.18
N PRO A 308 29.02 6.97 -9.03
CA PRO A 308 27.61 6.76 -8.75
C PRO A 308 27.42 5.88 -7.51
N GLY A 309 26.26 6.00 -6.85
CA GLY A 309 25.87 5.13 -5.75
C GLY A 309 26.90 5.01 -4.61
N THR A 310 27.68 6.06 -4.36
CA THR A 310 28.79 6.09 -3.40
C THR A 310 28.55 7.14 -2.31
N ILE A 311 28.92 6.81 -1.07
CA ILE A 311 28.88 7.69 0.09
C ILE A 311 30.27 8.32 0.24
N TYR A 312 30.29 9.65 0.39
CA TYR A 312 31.49 10.45 0.55
C TYR A 312 31.43 11.26 1.85
N ASP A 313 32.61 11.50 2.41
CA ASP A 313 32.84 12.34 3.59
C ASP A 313 33.65 13.58 3.16
N ILE A 314 33.27 14.75 3.68
CA ILE A 314 34.10 15.96 3.67
C ILE A 314 34.55 16.24 5.10
N THR A 315 35.86 16.11 5.33
CA THR A 315 36.50 16.42 6.62
C THR A 315 37.22 17.76 6.54
N LEU A 316 36.98 18.62 7.52
CA LEU A 316 37.62 19.92 7.72
C LEU A 316 38.47 19.82 8.98
N THR A 317 39.80 19.93 8.85
CA THR A 317 40.74 19.71 9.97
C THR A 317 40.66 20.84 11.00
N GLY A 318 40.62 20.48 12.28
CA GLY A 318 40.67 21.38 13.43
C GLY A 318 42.05 21.50 14.08
N GLY A 319 42.12 22.21 15.20
CA GLY A 319 43.35 22.40 15.99
C GLY A 319 44.35 23.40 15.39
N ASP A 320 45.57 23.39 15.93
CA ASP A 320 46.63 24.39 15.64
C ASP A 320 47.12 24.40 14.18
N ASP A 321 47.03 23.26 13.49
CA ASP A 321 47.42 23.09 12.07
C ASP A 321 46.20 23.05 11.11
N GLY A 322 44.98 23.27 11.62
CA GLY A 322 43.71 23.13 10.88
C GLY A 322 43.20 24.42 10.21
N ILE A 323 41.88 24.50 9.99
CA ILE A 323 41.21 25.70 9.48
C ILE A 323 41.16 26.78 10.57
N VAL A 324 41.52 28.01 10.20
CA VAL A 324 41.70 29.15 11.11
C VAL A 324 40.93 30.38 10.60
N GLY A 325 40.24 31.07 11.51
CA GLY A 325 39.64 32.38 11.31
C GLY A 325 40.66 33.51 11.16
N ALA A 326 40.21 34.65 10.63
CA ALA A 326 41.08 35.75 10.20
C ALA A 326 41.86 36.44 11.33
N ASP A 327 41.39 36.38 12.58
CA ASP A 327 42.07 36.91 13.77
C ASP A 327 42.88 35.84 14.53
N GLY A 328 42.93 34.60 14.01
CA GLY A 328 43.68 33.48 14.59
C GLY A 328 42.87 32.52 15.47
N GLN A 329 41.55 32.52 15.35
CA GLN A 329 40.67 31.53 16.00
C GLN A 329 40.81 30.17 15.31
N THR A 330 41.15 29.10 16.03
CA THR A 330 41.17 27.73 15.49
C THR A 330 39.80 27.06 15.61
N LEU A 331 39.47 26.16 14.69
CA LEU A 331 38.33 25.25 14.84
C LEU A 331 38.69 24.21 15.93
N GLU A 332 37.84 24.00 16.95
CA GLU A 332 38.23 23.23 18.15
C GLU A 332 38.46 21.72 17.90
N GLU A 333 37.66 21.12 17.02
CA GLU A 333 37.71 19.69 16.63
C GLU A 333 37.53 19.56 15.11
N ASP A 334 37.88 18.41 14.52
CA ASP A 334 37.62 18.15 13.09
C ASP A 334 36.10 18.18 12.81
N TYR A 335 35.68 18.90 11.76
CA TYR A 335 34.28 18.92 11.33
C TYR A 335 34.09 18.02 10.11
N GLU A 336 33.31 16.96 10.26
CA GLU A 336 32.99 15.99 9.20
C GLU A 336 31.51 16.08 8.78
N PHE A 337 31.24 16.11 7.47
CA PHE A 337 29.90 15.90 6.96
C PHE A 337 29.85 14.98 5.76
N THR A 338 28.79 14.17 5.70
CA THR A 338 28.63 13.12 4.71
C THR A 338 27.58 13.50 3.66
N PHE A 339 27.67 12.89 2.48
CA PHE A 339 26.62 12.92 1.47
C PHE A 339 26.66 11.64 0.63
N SER A 340 25.58 11.33 -0.09
CA SER A 340 25.57 10.24 -1.07
C SER A 340 25.26 10.74 -2.47
N THR A 341 26.01 10.22 -3.44
CA THR A 341 25.79 10.50 -4.85
C THR A 341 24.57 9.75 -5.39
N LEU A 342 23.94 10.27 -6.44
CA LEU A 342 22.90 9.55 -7.17
C LEU A 342 23.38 8.19 -7.67
N VAL A 343 22.46 7.23 -7.73
CA VAL A 343 22.63 5.96 -8.44
C VAL A 343 22.35 6.18 -9.93
N GLU A 344 23.16 5.58 -10.79
CA GLU A 344 22.84 5.40 -12.22
C GLU A 344 22.43 3.92 -12.38
N PRO A 345 21.15 3.59 -12.64
CA PRO A 345 20.70 2.19 -12.67
C PRO A 345 21.27 1.41 -13.86
N ASP A 346 21.71 0.17 -13.62
CA ASP A 346 22.17 -0.74 -14.68
C ASP A 346 21.02 -1.26 -15.54
N ASN A 347 19.82 -1.42 -14.95
CA ASN A 347 18.61 -1.81 -15.66
C ASN A 347 17.35 -1.19 -15.03
N VAL A 348 16.46 -0.66 -15.88
CA VAL A 348 15.10 -0.25 -15.50
C VAL A 348 14.10 -1.04 -16.31
N ARG A 349 13.18 -1.76 -15.66
CA ARG A 349 12.19 -2.64 -16.32
C ARG A 349 10.76 -2.28 -15.93
N LEU A 350 9.92 -1.96 -16.92
CA LEU A 350 8.47 -1.80 -16.75
C LEU A 350 7.73 -3.08 -17.14
N ASP A 351 6.81 -3.52 -16.27
CA ASP A 351 5.84 -4.59 -16.51
C ASP A 351 4.42 -4.11 -16.19
N ILE A 352 3.43 -4.47 -17.01
CA ILE A 352 2.02 -4.08 -16.86
C ILE A 352 1.18 -5.30 -16.49
N TYR A 353 0.28 -5.16 -15.52
CA TYR A 353 -0.54 -6.26 -14.98
C TYR A 353 -2.04 -5.94 -15.02
N GLN A 354 -2.85 -6.95 -15.34
CA GLN A 354 -4.29 -6.98 -15.03
C GLN A 354 -4.70 -8.27 -14.29
N VAL A 355 -4.13 -9.41 -14.69
CA VAL A 355 -4.31 -10.73 -14.06
C VAL A 355 -3.01 -11.49 -14.13
N SER A 356 -2.47 -11.62 -15.35
CA SER A 356 -1.11 -12.07 -15.63
C SER A 356 -0.26 -10.90 -16.16
N ARG A 357 1.07 -11.03 -16.07
CA ARG A 357 2.08 -10.06 -16.52
C ARG A 357 2.07 -9.87 -18.04
N ASN A 358 2.09 -8.61 -18.48
CA ASN A 358 2.16 -8.16 -19.88
C ASN A 358 1.10 -8.75 -20.84
N ALA A 359 0.08 -9.44 -20.31
CA ALA A 359 -0.99 -10.04 -21.08
C ALA A 359 -1.94 -8.98 -21.68
N THR A 360 -2.53 -9.30 -22.83
CA THR A 360 -3.41 -8.43 -23.62
C THR A 360 -4.52 -7.77 -22.80
N LEU A 361 -4.58 -6.43 -22.86
CA LEU A 361 -5.37 -5.58 -21.96
C LEU A 361 -6.86 -5.58 -22.30
N VAL A 362 -7.68 -5.81 -21.26
CA VAL A 362 -9.14 -5.78 -21.32
C VAL A 362 -9.67 -4.42 -20.86
N ASN A 363 -10.38 -3.72 -21.74
CA ASN A 363 -11.04 -2.44 -21.43
C ASN A 363 -12.05 -2.58 -20.28
N GLY A 364 -12.00 -1.65 -19.32
CA GLY A 364 -12.89 -1.59 -18.16
C GLY A 364 -12.48 -2.45 -16.96
N LYS A 365 -11.37 -3.18 -17.06
CA LYS A 365 -10.77 -3.95 -15.97
C LYS A 365 -9.56 -3.19 -15.40
N PRO A 366 -9.40 -3.03 -14.07
CA PRO A 366 -8.26 -2.32 -13.49
C PRO A 366 -6.91 -2.90 -13.89
N ALA A 367 -5.87 -2.06 -13.85
CA ALA A 367 -4.50 -2.42 -14.18
C ALA A 367 -3.49 -1.82 -13.18
N SER A 368 -2.30 -2.41 -13.14
CA SER A 368 -1.15 -2.00 -12.32
C SER A 368 0.10 -1.92 -13.19
N ALA A 369 1.06 -1.08 -12.83
CA ALA A 369 2.40 -1.05 -13.40
C ALA A 369 3.43 -1.38 -12.30
N ARG A 370 4.42 -2.22 -12.62
CA ARG A 370 5.56 -2.52 -11.75
C ARG A 370 6.82 -2.03 -12.45
N ILE A 371 7.57 -1.15 -11.79
CA ILE A 371 8.86 -0.67 -12.27
C ILE A 371 9.95 -1.27 -11.39
N TYR A 372 10.92 -1.95 -11.99
CA TYR A 372 12.14 -2.42 -11.34
C TYR A 372 13.28 -1.47 -11.66
N VAL A 373 14.15 -1.23 -10.69
CA VAL A 373 15.30 -0.32 -10.77
C VAL A 373 16.47 -1.07 -10.16
N ASP A 374 17.28 -1.68 -11.01
CA ASP A 374 18.32 -2.62 -10.64
C ASP A 374 19.71 -1.97 -10.80
N TRP A 375 20.59 -2.14 -9.81
CA TRP A 375 22.02 -1.78 -9.90
C TRP A 375 22.88 -2.78 -9.12
N GLU A 376 24.14 -2.98 -9.53
CA GLU A 376 25.03 -3.97 -8.91
C GLU A 376 25.82 -3.42 -7.69
N GLU A 377 26.52 -4.31 -6.98
CA GLU A 377 27.46 -3.96 -5.92
C GLU A 377 28.79 -3.51 -6.53
N LEU A 378 29.38 -2.42 -6.02
CA LEU A 378 30.62 -1.85 -6.56
C LEU A 378 31.83 -2.65 -6.05
N GLU A 379 32.50 -3.40 -6.92
CA GLU A 379 33.72 -4.16 -6.57
C GLU A 379 34.89 -3.26 -6.10
N ASP A 380 34.84 -1.94 -6.35
CA ASP A 380 35.92 -0.99 -6.06
C ASP A 380 35.63 0.04 -4.94
N ILE A 381 34.55 -0.14 -4.17
CA ILE A 381 34.15 0.72 -3.03
C ILE A 381 33.83 -0.15 -1.79
N HIS A 382 34.21 0.29 -0.59
CA HIS A 382 33.88 -0.40 0.66
C HIS A 382 32.35 -0.60 0.83
N PRO A 383 31.85 -1.78 1.25
CA PRO A 383 30.40 -2.04 1.36
C PRO A 383 29.63 -0.98 2.16
N ASP A 384 30.15 -0.58 3.32
CA ASP A 384 29.54 0.45 4.19
C ASP A 384 29.55 1.88 3.58
N ARG A 385 30.20 2.07 2.43
CA ARG A 385 30.23 3.32 1.66
C ARG A 385 29.44 3.25 0.35
N GLN A 386 28.61 2.23 0.15
CA GLN A 386 27.75 2.09 -1.04
C GLN A 386 26.31 2.49 -0.75
N VAL A 387 25.64 3.09 -1.74
CA VAL A 387 24.21 3.41 -1.70
C VAL A 387 23.42 2.14 -2.00
N THR A 388 22.95 1.50 -0.93
CA THR A 388 22.04 0.36 -0.97
C THR A 388 20.63 0.75 -1.39
N SER A 389 20.28 2.03 -1.33
CA SER A 389 18.91 2.52 -1.49
C SER A 389 18.82 4.06 -1.50
N TYR A 390 17.90 4.64 -2.27
CA TYR A 390 17.78 6.11 -2.47
C TYR A 390 16.34 6.54 -2.83
N PRO A 391 15.93 7.79 -2.58
CA PRO A 391 14.57 8.27 -2.89
C PRO A 391 14.42 8.63 -4.37
N VAL A 392 13.24 8.34 -4.92
CA VAL A 392 12.88 8.49 -6.35
C VAL A 392 11.43 8.97 -6.54
N GLN A 393 11.21 9.79 -7.57
CA GLN A 393 9.89 10.05 -8.13
C GLN A 393 9.68 9.12 -9.34
N VAL A 394 8.51 8.47 -9.41
CA VAL A 394 8.15 7.57 -10.52
C VAL A 394 6.78 7.88 -11.11
N GLU A 395 6.67 7.82 -12.43
CA GLU A 395 5.43 8.01 -13.17
C GLU A 395 5.38 7.10 -14.41
N VAL A 396 4.17 6.82 -14.93
CA VAL A 396 4.00 6.11 -16.21
C VAL A 396 3.08 6.90 -17.13
N ARG A 397 3.60 7.26 -18.30
CA ARG A 397 2.98 8.09 -19.33
C ARG A 397 2.74 7.30 -20.63
N ASP A 398 2.09 7.91 -21.60
CA ASP A 398 2.08 7.45 -22.99
C ASP A 398 2.95 8.33 -23.89
N THR A 399 3.22 7.87 -25.11
CA THR A 399 4.06 8.55 -26.12
C THR A 399 3.49 9.88 -26.66
N ARG A 400 2.46 10.44 -26.00
CA ARG A 400 1.89 11.77 -26.22
C ARG A 400 1.91 12.62 -24.95
N ASP A 401 2.78 12.27 -24.01
CA ASP A 401 2.95 12.91 -22.71
C ASP A 401 1.70 12.86 -21.80
N LYS A 402 0.82 11.87 -22.03
CA LYS A 402 -0.37 11.70 -21.19
C LYS A 402 -0.05 10.77 -20.01
N VAL A 403 -0.14 11.29 -18.79
CA VAL A 403 -0.15 10.48 -17.55
C VAL A 403 -1.17 9.34 -17.63
N ILE A 404 -0.70 8.12 -17.37
CA ILE A 404 -1.49 6.89 -17.36
C ILE A 404 -1.65 6.39 -15.92
N PHE A 405 -0.55 6.22 -15.20
CA PHE A 405 -0.52 6.01 -13.76
C PHE A 405 0.00 7.28 -13.07
N PRO A 406 -0.59 7.73 -11.96
CA PRO A 406 -0.19 8.97 -11.29
C PRO A 406 1.20 8.86 -10.65
N MET A 407 1.95 9.97 -10.70
CA MET A 407 3.24 10.14 -10.03
C MET A 407 3.22 9.70 -8.55
N ARG A 408 4.31 9.08 -8.09
CA ARG A 408 4.57 8.73 -6.68
C ARG A 408 6.03 8.96 -6.29
N GLU A 409 6.26 9.57 -5.13
CA GLU A 409 7.53 9.46 -4.41
C GLU A 409 7.65 8.05 -3.78
N ARG A 410 8.84 7.44 -3.88
CA ARG A 410 9.19 6.11 -3.34
C ARG A 410 10.68 6.07 -2.98
N ARG A 411 11.13 4.96 -2.38
CA ARG A 411 12.56 4.65 -2.22
C ARG A 411 12.88 3.42 -3.06
N ALA A 412 13.88 3.53 -3.94
CA ALA A 412 14.46 2.38 -4.62
C ALA A 412 15.46 1.68 -3.67
N MET A 413 15.61 0.37 -3.81
CA MET A 413 16.55 -0.45 -3.04
C MET A 413 17.27 -1.42 -3.97
N ARG A 414 18.55 -1.67 -3.69
CA ARG A 414 19.43 -2.48 -4.54
C ARG A 414 18.98 -3.97 -4.52
N PRO A 415 19.05 -4.72 -5.64
CA PRO A 415 18.44 -6.05 -5.75
C PRO A 415 18.89 -7.12 -4.74
N ASP A 416 20.10 -6.97 -4.19
CA ASP A 416 20.68 -7.82 -3.12
C ASP A 416 20.08 -7.56 -1.73
N GLN A 417 19.53 -6.37 -1.50
CA GLN A 417 18.95 -5.96 -0.22
C GLN A 417 17.57 -6.57 0.05
N PHE A 418 16.88 -7.03 -1.01
CA PHE A 418 15.58 -7.68 -0.87
C PHE A 418 15.74 -9.12 -0.34
N THR A 419 14.94 -9.46 0.66
CA THR A 419 14.70 -10.84 1.07
C THR A 419 13.71 -11.52 0.11
N ASP A 420 13.57 -12.85 0.23
CA ASP A 420 12.54 -13.58 -0.50
C ASP A 420 11.12 -13.16 -0.07
N GLU A 421 10.96 -12.60 1.14
CA GLU A 421 9.68 -12.11 1.65
C GLU A 421 9.27 -10.79 0.98
N ASP A 422 10.23 -9.87 0.75
CA ASP A 422 10.01 -8.63 0.00
C ASP A 422 9.64 -8.94 -1.46
N ARG A 423 10.37 -9.87 -2.07
CA ARG A 423 10.06 -10.42 -3.41
C ARG A 423 8.67 -11.05 -3.45
N ARG A 424 8.25 -11.77 -2.39
CA ARG A 424 6.92 -12.41 -2.27
C ARG A 424 5.79 -11.41 -2.18
N PHE A 425 5.98 -10.30 -1.46
CA PHE A 425 4.99 -9.22 -1.42
C PHE A 425 4.96 -8.39 -2.71
N GLY A 426 6.09 -8.30 -3.40
CA GLY A 426 6.28 -7.46 -4.58
C GLY A 426 6.93 -6.11 -4.28
N ASP A 427 7.46 -5.95 -3.07
CA ASP A 427 8.16 -4.76 -2.61
C ASP A 427 9.57 -4.66 -3.24
N ASP A 428 10.00 -5.71 -3.95
CA ASP A 428 11.07 -5.75 -4.98
C ASP A 428 10.81 -4.86 -6.22
N SER A 429 9.82 -3.98 -6.18
CA SER A 429 9.42 -3.14 -7.31
C SER A 429 8.60 -1.91 -6.87
N LEU A 430 8.67 -0.87 -7.69
CA LEU A 430 7.88 0.35 -7.53
C LEU A 430 6.49 0.13 -8.16
N ASN A 431 5.54 -0.29 -7.33
CA ASN A 431 4.17 -0.62 -7.73
C ASN A 431 3.28 0.64 -7.88
N LEU A 432 2.64 0.81 -9.04
CA LEU A 432 1.77 1.94 -9.37
C LEU A 432 0.34 1.48 -9.73
N PHE A 433 -0.65 2.12 -9.12
CA PHE A 433 -2.06 1.78 -9.17
C PHE A 433 -2.94 2.99 -9.57
N GLY A 434 -4.24 2.77 -9.72
CA GLY A 434 -5.24 3.82 -9.98
C GLY A 434 -5.63 4.01 -11.44
N TRP A 435 -5.17 3.16 -12.36
CA TRP A 435 -5.52 3.22 -13.78
C TRP A 435 -6.52 2.12 -14.20
N THR A 436 -7.31 2.41 -15.23
CA THR A 436 -8.19 1.44 -15.90
C THR A 436 -8.28 1.78 -17.39
N PRO A 437 -7.88 0.87 -18.31
CA PRO A 437 -8.03 1.07 -19.75
C PRO A 437 -9.50 1.29 -20.15
N SER A 438 -9.69 2.17 -21.12
CA SER A 438 -11.01 2.47 -21.69
C SER A 438 -10.88 2.86 -23.15
N SER A 439 -11.97 2.88 -23.92
CA SER A 439 -11.97 3.31 -25.34
C SER A 439 -11.58 4.78 -25.58
N ARG A 440 -11.22 5.55 -24.54
CA ARG A 440 -10.61 6.90 -24.62
C ARG A 440 -9.17 6.94 -24.08
N SER A 441 -8.65 5.83 -23.59
CA SER A 441 -7.32 5.69 -23.00
C SER A 441 -6.80 4.27 -23.26
N GLN A 442 -6.32 4.06 -24.49
CA GLN A 442 -5.63 2.84 -24.91
C GLN A 442 -4.22 3.23 -25.43
N PRO A 443 -3.27 3.55 -24.54
CA PRO A 443 -1.86 3.71 -24.93
C PRO A 443 -1.31 2.38 -25.44
N ALA A 444 -0.78 2.36 -26.67
CA ALA A 444 -0.11 1.18 -27.23
C ALA A 444 1.30 0.98 -26.64
N THR A 445 1.94 2.08 -26.23
CA THR A 445 3.25 2.12 -25.59
C THR A 445 3.10 2.90 -24.28
N PHE A 446 3.57 2.30 -23.19
CA PHE A 446 3.68 2.89 -21.87
C PHE A 446 5.16 3.27 -21.66
N VAL A 447 5.42 4.47 -21.17
CA VAL A 447 6.77 4.94 -20.82
C VAL A 447 6.81 5.10 -19.31
N ALA A 448 7.63 4.30 -18.62
CA ALA A 448 7.98 4.59 -17.23
C ALA A 448 9.12 5.59 -17.21
N GLU A 449 9.03 6.55 -16.30
CA GLU A 449 10.06 7.55 -16.04
C GLU A 449 10.41 7.48 -14.54
N VAL A 450 11.71 7.36 -14.25
CA VAL A 450 12.28 7.30 -12.90
C VAL A 450 13.25 8.46 -12.74
N LEU A 451 13.03 9.31 -11.74
CA LEU A 451 13.90 10.43 -11.42
C LEU A 451 14.37 10.28 -9.96
N PRO A 452 15.66 10.49 -9.63
CA PRO A 452 16.06 10.68 -8.24
C PRO A 452 15.26 11.82 -7.60
N ASP A 453 14.85 11.68 -6.34
CA ASP A 453 14.11 12.73 -5.64
C ASP A 453 15.05 13.72 -4.94
N GLU A 454 14.62 14.98 -4.81
CA GLU A 454 15.36 16.10 -4.20
C GLU A 454 16.87 16.20 -4.53
N TYR A 455 17.32 15.83 -5.73
CA TYR A 455 18.75 15.82 -6.08
C TYR A 455 19.44 17.18 -5.94
N TYR A 456 20.75 17.13 -5.63
CA TYR A 456 21.55 18.32 -5.32
C TYR A 456 22.75 18.53 -6.27
N PRO A 457 22.96 19.73 -6.83
CA PRO A 457 22.04 20.86 -6.82
C PRO A 457 20.79 20.57 -7.69
N ALA A 458 19.71 21.28 -7.45
CA ALA A 458 18.46 21.09 -8.17
C ALA A 458 18.54 21.64 -9.60
N ASP A 459 18.85 20.75 -10.56
CA ASP A 459 18.91 21.05 -12.01
C ASP A 459 17.59 20.68 -12.72
N PRO A 460 16.75 21.66 -13.09
CA PRO A 460 15.45 21.39 -13.71
C PRO A 460 15.50 20.81 -15.13
N GLU A 461 16.69 20.66 -15.74
CA GLU A 461 16.86 20.04 -17.06
C GLU A 461 17.30 18.56 -16.99
N ARG A 462 17.42 17.95 -15.80
CA ARG A 462 17.79 16.52 -15.65
C ARG A 462 16.77 15.59 -16.30
N GLU A 463 17.20 14.81 -17.29
CA GLU A 463 16.38 13.75 -17.88
C GLU A 463 16.21 12.56 -16.90
N PRO A 464 15.00 12.00 -16.75
CA PRO A 464 14.76 10.78 -15.97
C PRO A 464 15.13 9.53 -16.76
N ASP A 465 15.47 8.45 -16.06
CA ASP A 465 15.68 7.13 -16.65
C ASP A 465 14.36 6.59 -17.21
N LYS A 466 14.38 6.13 -18.47
CA LYS A 466 13.15 5.75 -19.20
C LYS A 466 13.18 4.32 -19.71
N VAL A 467 12.05 3.62 -19.56
CA VAL A 467 11.82 2.32 -20.21
C VAL A 467 10.43 2.26 -20.84
N GLU A 468 10.36 1.75 -22.06
CA GLU A 468 9.12 1.56 -22.81
C GLU A 468 8.57 0.13 -22.70
N ARG A 469 7.26 -0.01 -22.61
CA ARG A 469 6.52 -1.27 -22.70
C ARG A 469 5.39 -1.13 -23.73
N GLU A 470 5.51 -1.84 -24.85
CA GLU A 470 4.38 -2.04 -25.76
C GLU A 470 3.37 -3.03 -25.16
N MET A 471 2.08 -2.80 -25.40
CA MET A 471 0.96 -3.61 -24.90
C MET A 471 -0.16 -3.72 -25.94
N GLU A 472 -0.69 -4.93 -26.13
CA GLU A 472 -1.88 -5.16 -26.94
C GLU A 472 -3.19 -4.95 -26.16
N TYR A 473 -4.30 -4.74 -26.89
CA TYR A 473 -5.65 -4.66 -26.34
C TYR A 473 -6.56 -5.72 -26.97
N ALA A 474 -7.43 -6.31 -26.15
CA ALA A 474 -8.34 -7.37 -26.57
C ALA A 474 -9.27 -6.89 -27.71
N GLY A 475 -9.06 -7.41 -28.93
CA GLY A 475 -9.76 -7.00 -30.14
C GLY A 475 -11.28 -7.22 -30.09
N GLN A 476 -11.73 -8.12 -29.21
CA GLN A 476 -13.09 -8.19 -28.68
C GLN A 476 -13.01 -8.21 -27.15
N HIS A 477 -14.00 -7.63 -26.46
CA HIS A 477 -14.04 -7.65 -24.99
C HIS A 477 -15.47 -7.83 -24.46
N VAL A 478 -15.57 -8.34 -23.24
CA VAL A 478 -16.84 -8.64 -22.58
C VAL A 478 -17.06 -7.63 -21.44
N SER A 479 -17.94 -6.66 -21.68
CA SER A 479 -18.22 -5.59 -20.71
C SER A 479 -18.97 -6.05 -19.46
N ARG A 480 -19.54 -7.27 -19.47
CA ARG A 480 -20.19 -7.92 -18.33
C ARG A 480 -20.38 -9.42 -18.58
N LEU A 481 -20.07 -10.24 -17.59
CA LEU A 481 -20.54 -11.62 -17.43
C LEU A 481 -21.76 -11.64 -16.49
N THR A 482 -22.84 -12.31 -16.89
CA THR A 482 -24.05 -12.45 -16.06
C THR A 482 -24.20 -13.85 -15.51
N VAL A 483 -24.35 -13.97 -14.20
CA VAL A 483 -24.61 -15.22 -13.48
C VAL A 483 -25.94 -15.10 -12.73
N ASP A 484 -26.79 -16.11 -12.85
CA ASP A 484 -27.95 -16.32 -12.00
C ASP A 484 -27.65 -17.54 -11.11
N TYR A 485 -27.93 -17.46 -9.80
CA TYR A 485 -27.77 -18.59 -8.89
C TYR A 485 -29.01 -18.87 -8.04
N PHE A 486 -29.23 -20.15 -7.78
CA PHE A 486 -30.41 -20.71 -7.14
C PHE A 486 -29.99 -21.70 -6.03
N ILE A 487 -30.90 -21.99 -5.09
CA ILE A 487 -30.69 -23.02 -4.06
C ILE A 487 -31.72 -24.14 -4.26
N ALA A 488 -31.25 -25.38 -4.38
CA ALA A 488 -32.05 -26.56 -4.69
C ALA A 488 -32.41 -27.33 -3.41
N ALA A 489 -33.53 -27.00 -2.76
CA ALA A 489 -34.02 -27.74 -1.59
C ALA A 489 -34.46 -29.16 -1.98
N HIS A 490 -33.78 -30.17 -1.43
CA HIS A 490 -34.17 -31.58 -1.52
C HIS A 490 -33.47 -32.39 -0.42
N SER A 491 -33.84 -33.67 -0.29
CA SER A 491 -33.19 -34.66 0.57
C SER A 491 -33.10 -34.22 2.05
N GLU A 492 -31.96 -33.72 2.52
CA GLU A 492 -31.75 -33.29 3.92
C GLU A 492 -32.22 -31.85 4.22
N TRP A 493 -32.58 -31.07 3.19
CA TRP A 493 -33.20 -29.75 3.33
C TRP A 493 -34.73 -29.83 3.26
N LEU A 494 -35.32 -30.87 3.86
CA LEU A 494 -36.76 -31.16 3.86
C LEU A 494 -37.25 -31.49 5.29
N PRO A 495 -38.49 -31.11 5.67
CA PRO A 495 -39.48 -30.42 4.83
C PRO A 495 -39.28 -28.90 4.78
N ASP A 496 -38.58 -28.31 5.76
CA ASP A 496 -38.60 -26.86 6.02
C ASP A 496 -37.69 -26.02 5.10
N GLY A 497 -36.92 -26.66 4.21
CA GLY A 497 -35.92 -26.01 3.35
C GLY A 497 -34.51 -25.97 3.98
N PRO A 498 -33.54 -25.32 3.32
CA PRO A 498 -32.23 -25.02 3.91
C PRO A 498 -32.39 -24.04 5.07
N GLU A 499 -31.68 -24.28 6.17
CA GLU A 499 -31.61 -23.35 7.30
C GLU A 499 -31.06 -21.97 6.86
N GLU A 500 -31.47 -20.90 7.55
CA GLU A 500 -31.00 -19.53 7.25
C GLU A 500 -29.47 -19.44 7.24
N GLU A 501 -28.75 -20.17 8.11
CA GLU A 501 -27.29 -20.16 8.06
C GLU A 501 -26.75 -20.75 6.75
N ALA A 502 -27.31 -21.86 6.25
CA ALA A 502 -26.92 -22.44 4.96
C ALA A 502 -27.22 -21.48 3.79
N ILE A 503 -28.36 -20.79 3.80
CA ILE A 503 -28.68 -19.74 2.82
C ILE A 503 -27.62 -18.62 2.88
N GLN A 504 -27.28 -18.14 4.07
CA GLN A 504 -26.26 -17.10 4.26
C GLN A 504 -24.85 -17.58 3.88
N GLN A 505 -24.50 -18.84 4.11
CA GLN A 505 -23.25 -19.45 3.64
C GLN A 505 -23.19 -19.53 2.11
N ILE A 506 -24.30 -19.87 1.43
CA ILE A 506 -24.38 -19.89 -0.03
C ILE A 506 -24.27 -18.49 -0.62
N ILE A 507 -24.96 -17.50 -0.03
CA ILE A 507 -24.86 -16.09 -0.44
C ILE A 507 -23.43 -15.58 -0.23
N ARG A 508 -22.79 -15.86 0.93
CA ARG A 508 -21.36 -15.59 1.18
C ARG A 508 -20.46 -16.18 0.09
N SER A 509 -20.68 -17.45 -0.27
CA SER A 509 -19.94 -18.12 -1.34
C SER A 509 -20.11 -17.38 -2.66
N ALA A 510 -21.34 -17.22 -3.14
CA ALA A 510 -21.62 -16.59 -4.43
C ALA A 510 -21.05 -15.16 -4.55
N HIS A 511 -21.04 -14.37 -3.47
CA HIS A 511 -20.42 -13.04 -3.47
C HIS A 511 -18.88 -13.10 -3.59
N ARG A 512 -18.21 -14.04 -2.90
CA ARG A 512 -16.75 -14.24 -2.97
C ARG A 512 -16.32 -14.83 -4.32
N GLU A 513 -17.06 -15.79 -4.84
CA GLU A 513 -16.84 -16.37 -6.17
C GLU A 513 -17.02 -15.31 -7.26
N ARG A 514 -18.06 -14.47 -7.17
CA ARG A 514 -18.28 -13.33 -8.07
C ARG A 514 -17.14 -12.30 -8.02
N ALA A 515 -16.63 -11.98 -6.83
CA ALA A 515 -15.50 -11.07 -6.68
C ALA A 515 -14.23 -11.64 -7.34
N PHE A 516 -13.90 -12.90 -7.04
CA PHE A 516 -12.72 -13.58 -7.58
C PHE A 516 -12.80 -13.79 -9.10
N ALA A 517 -13.97 -14.17 -9.63
CA ALA A 517 -14.19 -14.23 -11.07
C ALA A 517 -13.96 -12.88 -11.75
N ASN A 518 -14.33 -11.76 -11.12
CA ASN A 518 -14.07 -10.42 -11.66
C ASN A 518 -12.57 -10.04 -11.60
N GLN A 519 -11.84 -10.56 -10.61
CA GLN A 519 -10.38 -10.42 -10.55
C GLN A 519 -9.69 -11.23 -11.63
N ILE A 520 -10.03 -12.51 -11.85
CA ILE A 520 -9.21 -13.40 -12.72
C ILE A 520 -9.70 -13.59 -14.15
N LEU A 521 -10.99 -13.39 -14.46
CA LEU A 521 -11.49 -13.55 -15.82
C LEU A 521 -11.26 -12.28 -16.66
N PRO A 522 -11.07 -12.38 -18.00
CA PRO A 522 -10.88 -11.23 -18.89
C PRO A 522 -12.21 -10.52 -19.23
N VAL A 523 -12.88 -10.06 -18.18
CA VAL A 523 -14.13 -9.27 -18.26
C VAL A 523 -14.01 -8.03 -17.39
N ALA A 524 -14.79 -6.99 -17.72
CA ALA A 524 -14.82 -5.75 -16.94
C ALA A 524 -15.72 -5.82 -15.68
N ASP A 525 -16.72 -6.72 -15.69
CA ASP A 525 -17.72 -6.83 -14.62
C ASP A 525 -18.30 -8.26 -14.55
N VAL A 526 -18.42 -8.81 -13.33
CA VAL A 526 -19.14 -10.05 -13.05
C VAL A 526 -20.28 -9.74 -12.10
N THR A 527 -21.51 -9.88 -12.61
CA THR A 527 -22.74 -9.71 -11.82
C THR A 527 -23.38 -11.06 -11.54
N ALA A 528 -23.42 -11.45 -10.26
CA ALA A 528 -24.17 -12.60 -9.78
C ALA A 528 -25.53 -12.15 -9.20
N HIS A 529 -26.57 -12.93 -9.44
CA HIS A 529 -27.93 -12.65 -8.96
C HIS A 529 -28.48 -13.86 -8.23
N TYR A 530 -28.80 -13.70 -6.95
CA TYR A 530 -29.62 -14.69 -6.25
C TYR A 530 -31.03 -14.69 -6.84
N ARG A 531 -31.59 -15.88 -7.09
CA ARG A 531 -32.92 -16.09 -7.69
C ARG A 531 -33.90 -16.85 -6.79
N GLY A 532 -33.49 -17.21 -5.57
CA GLY A 532 -34.32 -17.86 -4.57
C GLY A 532 -34.03 -19.36 -4.39
N VAL A 533 -34.80 -19.96 -3.48
CA VAL A 533 -34.83 -21.40 -3.21
C VAL A 533 -35.92 -22.07 -4.04
N TYR A 534 -35.68 -23.28 -4.54
CA TYR A 534 -36.67 -24.13 -5.18
C TYR A 534 -36.67 -25.53 -4.55
N ASN A 535 -37.85 -26.09 -4.23
CA ASN A 535 -37.94 -27.46 -3.73
C ASN A 535 -38.06 -28.45 -4.89
N VAL A 536 -37.03 -29.28 -5.07
CA VAL A 536 -36.98 -30.29 -6.14
C VAL A 536 -37.83 -31.51 -5.80
N MET A 537 -37.84 -31.94 -4.53
CA MET A 537 -38.47 -33.19 -4.13
C MET A 537 -39.99 -33.08 -4.12
N ASP A 538 -40.55 -32.02 -3.52
CA ASP A 538 -41.99 -31.76 -3.54
C ASP A 538 -42.50 -31.56 -4.98
N THR A 539 -41.70 -30.89 -5.81
CA THR A 539 -41.94 -30.76 -7.26
C THR A 539 -42.05 -32.13 -7.93
N ILE A 540 -41.10 -33.05 -7.66
CA ILE A 540 -41.11 -34.40 -8.26
C ILE A 540 -42.29 -35.21 -7.75
N CYS A 541 -42.53 -35.25 -6.44
CA CYS A 541 -43.55 -36.10 -5.82
C CYS A 541 -44.98 -35.59 -6.01
N GLY A 542 -45.17 -34.33 -6.44
CA GLY A 542 -46.45 -33.79 -6.89
C GLY A 542 -46.87 -34.17 -8.32
N ILE A 543 -46.05 -34.92 -9.08
CA ILE A 543 -46.28 -35.18 -10.52
C ILE A 543 -46.81 -36.61 -10.75
N PRO A 544 -48.06 -36.79 -11.24
CA PRO A 544 -48.61 -38.12 -11.49
C PRO A 544 -47.88 -38.87 -12.60
N GLY A 545 -47.36 -40.06 -12.31
CA GLY A 545 -46.62 -40.94 -13.22
C GLY A 545 -45.09 -40.95 -13.03
N ILE A 546 -44.52 -40.24 -12.04
CA ILE A 546 -43.09 -40.35 -11.66
C ILE A 546 -42.85 -40.66 -10.18
N GLU A 547 -43.89 -40.93 -9.40
CA GLU A 547 -43.80 -41.22 -7.96
C GLU A 547 -42.96 -42.48 -7.69
N TRP A 548 -42.98 -43.44 -8.63
CA TRP A 548 -42.18 -44.67 -8.62
C TRP A 548 -40.67 -44.44 -8.69
N VAL A 549 -40.21 -43.24 -9.08
CA VAL A 549 -38.79 -42.91 -9.25
C VAL A 549 -38.12 -42.52 -7.93
N MET A 550 -38.84 -41.86 -7.02
CA MET A 550 -38.27 -41.24 -5.80
C MET A 550 -39.21 -41.25 -4.56
N CYS A 551 -40.52 -41.45 -4.71
CA CYS A 551 -41.51 -40.96 -3.73
C CYS A 551 -42.20 -42.04 -2.90
N GLY A 552 -41.59 -43.22 -2.77
CA GLY A 552 -42.08 -44.30 -1.91
C GLY A 552 -41.73 -44.10 -0.43
N ASP A 553 -42.46 -44.78 0.47
CA ASP A 553 -42.35 -44.69 1.95
C ASP A 553 -40.93 -44.89 2.53
N GLY A 554 -39.98 -45.38 1.74
CA GLY A 554 -38.59 -45.55 2.14
C GLY A 554 -37.80 -44.24 2.29
N PHE A 555 -38.07 -43.20 1.50
CA PHE A 555 -37.25 -41.97 1.51
C PHE A 555 -37.41 -41.14 2.78
N ASN A 556 -38.62 -41.07 3.35
CA ASN A 556 -38.91 -40.26 4.54
C ASN A 556 -38.49 -40.94 5.87
N ASN A 557 -37.84 -42.11 5.83
CA ASN A 557 -37.72 -42.99 7.00
C ASN A 557 -36.38 -43.75 7.07
N TRP A 558 -35.29 -43.12 6.63
CA TRP A 558 -33.93 -43.66 6.73
C TRP A 558 -33.09 -42.92 7.77
N SER A 559 -32.63 -43.64 8.79
CA SER A 559 -31.82 -43.13 9.91
C SER A 559 -30.36 -43.63 9.81
N GLY A 560 -29.70 -43.37 8.68
CA GLY A 560 -28.34 -43.83 8.41
C GLY A 560 -27.60 -42.95 7.39
N ASP A 561 -26.28 -43.07 7.34
CA ASP A 561 -25.41 -42.15 6.61
C ASP A 561 -25.65 -42.12 5.08
N HIS A 562 -25.65 -40.91 4.50
CA HIS A 562 -25.66 -40.61 3.06
C HIS A 562 -26.85 -41.17 2.23
N PRO A 563 -28.05 -40.56 2.29
CA PRO A 563 -29.19 -40.96 1.47
C PRO A 563 -28.97 -40.79 -0.05
N VAL A 564 -28.12 -39.85 -0.49
CA VAL A 564 -27.87 -39.58 -1.92
C VAL A 564 -27.02 -40.67 -2.59
N ALA A 565 -26.03 -41.25 -1.89
CA ALA A 565 -25.07 -42.19 -2.47
C ALA A 565 -25.71 -43.50 -2.98
N ALA A 566 -26.82 -43.93 -2.36
CA ALA A 566 -27.60 -45.08 -2.81
C ALA A 566 -28.40 -44.80 -4.09
N VAL A 567 -28.75 -43.53 -4.36
CA VAL A 567 -29.59 -43.10 -5.48
C VAL A 567 -28.76 -42.65 -6.68
N GLU A 568 -27.58 -42.06 -6.43
CA GLU A 568 -26.55 -41.84 -7.46
C GLU A 568 -26.10 -43.16 -8.11
N ALA A 569 -26.05 -44.25 -7.33
CA ALA A 569 -25.72 -45.59 -7.82
C ALA A 569 -26.73 -46.13 -8.86
N GLU A 570 -27.95 -45.58 -8.93
CA GLU A 570 -28.95 -45.91 -9.95
C GLU A 570 -29.05 -44.88 -11.08
N GLY A 571 -28.34 -43.75 -11.01
CA GLY A 571 -28.32 -42.69 -12.03
C GLY A 571 -29.59 -41.83 -12.15
N ASN A 572 -30.73 -42.32 -11.65
CA ASN A 572 -32.06 -41.70 -11.76
C ASN A 572 -32.09 -40.22 -11.29
N TRP A 573 -31.33 -39.87 -10.26
CA TRP A 573 -31.31 -38.50 -9.70
C TRP A 573 -30.73 -37.46 -10.67
N ALA A 574 -29.61 -37.76 -11.35
CA ALA A 574 -28.98 -36.85 -12.30
C ALA A 574 -29.89 -36.53 -13.50
N HIS A 575 -30.75 -37.47 -13.88
CA HIS A 575 -31.76 -37.27 -14.92
C HIS A 575 -32.87 -36.30 -14.51
N LEU A 576 -33.30 -36.33 -13.24
CA LEU A 576 -34.28 -35.38 -12.71
C LEU A 576 -33.68 -33.98 -12.51
N LEU A 577 -32.44 -33.87 -12.03
CA LEU A 577 -31.74 -32.58 -11.96
C LEU A 577 -31.61 -31.93 -13.35
N ARG A 578 -31.17 -32.69 -14.37
CA ARG A 578 -31.06 -32.19 -15.75
C ARG A 578 -32.41 -31.73 -16.31
N LEU A 579 -33.53 -32.40 -15.96
CA LEU A 579 -34.87 -31.94 -16.32
C LEU A 579 -35.26 -30.63 -15.63
N PHE A 580 -34.86 -30.41 -14.39
CA PHE A 580 -35.11 -29.15 -13.69
C PHE A 580 -34.26 -28.00 -14.26
N GLU A 581 -32.96 -28.22 -14.48
CA GLU A 581 -32.05 -27.28 -15.14
C GLU A 581 -32.59 -26.85 -16.52
N GLU A 582 -33.15 -27.79 -17.28
CA GLU A 582 -33.82 -27.52 -18.57
C GLU A 582 -34.99 -26.52 -18.44
N HIS A 583 -35.73 -26.50 -17.33
CA HIS A 583 -36.83 -25.55 -17.08
C HIS A 583 -36.33 -24.18 -16.61
N VAL A 584 -35.39 -24.13 -15.66
CA VAL A 584 -34.75 -22.87 -15.21
C VAL A 584 -34.14 -22.14 -16.41
N ALA A 585 -33.31 -22.84 -17.18
CA ALA A 585 -32.63 -22.31 -18.34
C ALA A 585 -33.56 -22.15 -19.58
N ALA A 586 -34.82 -22.59 -19.51
CA ALA A 586 -35.84 -22.22 -20.49
C ALA A 586 -36.42 -20.82 -20.25
N ARG A 587 -36.34 -20.30 -19.02
CA ARG A 587 -36.89 -18.99 -18.63
C ARG A 587 -35.82 -17.94 -18.22
N SER A 588 -34.60 -18.32 -17.83
CA SER A 588 -33.49 -17.37 -17.54
C SER A 588 -32.78 -16.84 -18.79
N SER A 589 -32.08 -15.71 -18.64
CA SER A 589 -31.25 -15.05 -19.66
C SER A 589 -29.79 -14.85 -19.25
N ALA A 590 -29.34 -15.38 -18.10
CA ALA A 590 -27.95 -15.29 -17.66
C ALA A 590 -26.98 -16.11 -18.53
N ASP A 591 -25.70 -15.73 -18.52
CA ASP A 591 -24.64 -16.39 -19.29
C ASP A 591 -24.11 -17.66 -18.63
N ILE A 592 -24.24 -17.77 -17.31
CA ILE A 592 -23.97 -18.98 -16.53
C ILE A 592 -25.10 -19.13 -15.49
N LEU A 593 -25.51 -20.37 -15.24
CA LEU A 593 -26.44 -20.73 -14.18
C LEU A 593 -25.71 -21.57 -13.13
N VAL A 594 -25.87 -21.22 -11.85
CA VAL A 594 -25.29 -21.99 -10.73
C VAL A 594 -26.42 -22.48 -9.84
N SER A 595 -26.49 -23.79 -9.61
CA SER A 595 -27.40 -24.41 -8.66
C SER A 595 -26.62 -24.88 -7.44
N TYR A 596 -26.97 -24.40 -6.25
CA TYR A 596 -26.39 -24.84 -4.99
C TYR A 596 -27.26 -25.93 -4.36
N HIS A 597 -26.65 -27.07 -4.02
CA HIS A 597 -27.31 -28.29 -3.57
C HIS A 597 -26.89 -28.69 -2.14
N PRO A 598 -27.74 -29.45 -1.43
CA PRO A 598 -27.43 -30.11 -0.16
C PRO A 598 -26.00 -30.68 -0.06
N PRO A 599 -25.33 -30.58 1.11
CA PRO A 599 -24.05 -31.22 1.40
C PRO A 599 -23.92 -32.71 1.07
N SER A 600 -25.01 -33.49 0.96
CA SER A 600 -24.95 -34.87 0.46
C SER A 600 -24.63 -34.99 -1.03
N LEU A 601 -24.80 -33.94 -1.83
CA LEU A 601 -24.18 -33.84 -3.16
C LEU A 601 -22.74 -33.33 -2.97
N SER A 602 -21.74 -34.10 -3.43
CA SER A 602 -20.33 -33.74 -3.23
C SER A 602 -19.69 -33.12 -4.47
N GLY A 603 -19.07 -31.95 -4.32
CA GLY A 603 -18.30 -31.28 -5.36
C GLY A 603 -19.12 -30.50 -6.41
N GLY A 604 -18.44 -30.10 -7.49
CA GLY A 604 -19.02 -29.40 -8.64
C GLY A 604 -19.13 -30.28 -9.89
N GLN A 605 -20.06 -29.93 -10.77
CA GLN A 605 -20.18 -30.46 -12.13
C GLN A 605 -20.61 -29.35 -13.10
N THR A 606 -19.91 -29.24 -14.24
CA THR A 606 -20.25 -28.30 -15.33
C THR A 606 -20.88 -28.99 -16.53
N ASN A 607 -22.07 -28.53 -16.91
CA ASN A 607 -22.65 -28.68 -18.24
C ASN A 607 -22.25 -27.46 -19.10
N SER A 608 -21.53 -27.69 -20.20
CA SER A 608 -21.01 -26.68 -21.13
C SER A 608 -21.23 -27.12 -22.59
N PRO A 609 -21.51 -26.20 -23.53
CA PRO A 609 -21.64 -26.51 -24.96
C PRO A 609 -20.30 -26.66 -25.69
N PHE A 610 -19.16 -26.42 -25.03
CA PHE A 610 -17.82 -26.51 -25.62
C PHE A 610 -16.97 -27.58 -24.94
N ASP A 611 -16.36 -28.47 -25.73
CA ASP A 611 -15.32 -29.40 -25.26
C ASP A 611 -13.95 -28.72 -25.07
N GLN A 612 -13.11 -29.30 -24.22
CA GLN A 612 -11.78 -28.78 -23.90
C GLN A 612 -10.81 -29.00 -25.09
N PRO A 613 -9.96 -28.00 -25.45
CA PRO A 613 -9.03 -28.13 -26.57
C PRO A 613 -7.81 -29.00 -26.19
N PRO A 614 -7.21 -29.73 -27.14
CA PRO A 614 -6.03 -30.58 -26.88
C PRO A 614 -4.71 -29.81 -26.80
N SER A 615 -4.68 -28.52 -27.17
CA SER A 615 -3.51 -27.64 -27.09
C SER A 615 -3.12 -27.29 -25.66
N LEU A 616 -4.07 -26.76 -24.87
CA LEU A 616 -3.86 -26.33 -23.48
C LEU A 616 -3.27 -27.41 -22.52
N PRO A 617 -3.68 -28.70 -22.55
CA PRO A 617 -3.21 -29.69 -21.57
C PRO A 617 -2.08 -30.62 -22.05
N LEU A 618 -1.72 -30.62 -23.34
CA LEU A 618 -0.85 -31.66 -23.92
C LEU A 618 0.21 -31.17 -24.93
N ASP A 619 -0.08 -30.17 -25.76
CA ASP A 619 0.86 -29.64 -26.76
C ASP A 619 0.60 -28.15 -27.06
N PRO A 620 1.33 -27.23 -26.41
CA PRO A 620 1.21 -25.78 -26.66
C PRO A 620 1.57 -25.35 -28.09
N ALA A 621 2.18 -26.22 -28.91
CA ALA A 621 2.46 -25.94 -30.32
C ALA A 621 1.39 -26.51 -31.27
N ALA A 622 0.39 -27.25 -30.77
CA ALA A 622 -0.72 -27.73 -31.57
C ALA A 622 -1.67 -26.57 -31.92
N PRO A 623 -2.08 -26.43 -33.20
CA PRO A 623 -3.01 -25.37 -33.59
C PRO A 623 -4.39 -25.60 -32.99
N ASP A 624 -4.96 -24.55 -32.40
CA ASP A 624 -6.27 -24.66 -31.75
C ASP A 624 -7.39 -25.04 -32.73
N PRO A 625 -8.35 -25.88 -32.30
CA PRO A 625 -9.57 -26.12 -33.05
C PRO A 625 -10.41 -24.84 -33.16
N ALA A 626 -11.16 -24.70 -34.26
CA ALA A 626 -12.15 -23.65 -34.38
C ALA A 626 -13.27 -23.86 -33.35
N LEU A 627 -13.85 -22.78 -32.81
CA LEU A 627 -14.94 -22.87 -31.82
C LEU A 627 -16.16 -23.67 -32.31
N THR A 628 -16.37 -23.80 -33.63
CA THR A 628 -17.41 -24.66 -34.24
C THR A 628 -17.15 -26.13 -34.04
N ASP A 629 -15.88 -26.53 -33.99
CA ASP A 629 -15.43 -27.92 -33.98
C ASP A 629 -15.28 -28.41 -32.54
N MET A 630 -15.21 -27.47 -31.59
CA MET A 630 -15.34 -27.67 -30.15
C MET A 630 -16.81 -27.76 -29.68
N MET A 631 -17.81 -27.49 -30.53
CA MET A 631 -19.22 -27.53 -30.12
C MET A 631 -19.71 -28.97 -29.92
N ARG A 632 -20.28 -29.25 -28.75
CA ARG A 632 -20.82 -30.58 -28.43
C ARG A 632 -22.00 -30.98 -29.31
N VAL A 633 -22.02 -32.26 -29.67
CA VAL A 633 -23.05 -32.90 -30.50
C VAL A 633 -24.19 -33.50 -29.65
N ASP A 634 -24.00 -33.64 -28.34
CA ASP A 634 -24.94 -34.28 -27.39
C ASP A 634 -26.14 -33.41 -26.96
N GLY A 635 -26.26 -32.19 -27.52
CA GLY A 635 -27.31 -31.24 -27.18
C GLY A 635 -27.04 -30.38 -25.94
N ALA A 636 -25.87 -30.50 -25.29
CA ALA A 636 -25.40 -29.54 -24.31
C ALA A 636 -25.32 -28.15 -24.96
N SER A 637 -26.26 -27.28 -24.59
CA SER A 637 -26.54 -26.01 -25.27
C SER A 637 -26.63 -24.83 -24.29
N ARG A 638 -26.20 -25.07 -23.05
CA ARG A 638 -26.45 -24.23 -21.86
C ARG A 638 -25.24 -24.33 -20.93
N ASN A 639 -24.87 -23.21 -20.32
CA ASN A 639 -23.85 -23.14 -19.29
C ASN A 639 -24.54 -23.32 -17.92
N VAL A 640 -24.46 -24.51 -17.34
CA VAL A 640 -25.09 -24.82 -16.04
C VAL A 640 -24.08 -25.53 -15.15
N ILE A 641 -24.02 -25.11 -13.88
CA ILE A 641 -23.11 -25.64 -12.88
C ILE A 641 -23.93 -26.16 -11.70
N THR A 642 -23.82 -27.45 -11.44
CA THR A 642 -24.38 -28.12 -10.27
C THR A 642 -23.32 -28.10 -9.17
N MET A 643 -23.58 -27.51 -8.01
CA MET A 643 -22.58 -27.30 -6.95
C MET A 643 -23.09 -27.77 -5.58
N GLY A 644 -22.47 -28.82 -5.04
CA GLY A 644 -22.70 -29.27 -3.67
C GLY A 644 -22.12 -28.31 -2.63
N THR A 645 -22.83 -28.06 -1.53
CA THR A 645 -22.39 -27.13 -0.47
C THR A 645 -21.56 -27.79 0.63
N SER A 646 -21.12 -29.02 0.43
CA SER A 646 -20.37 -29.85 1.41
C SER A 646 -19.07 -29.21 1.91
N GLY A 647 -18.76 -29.36 3.19
CA GLY A 647 -17.41 -29.12 3.74
C GLY A 647 -16.57 -30.40 3.78
N TYR A 648 -15.30 -30.32 3.38
CA TYR A 648 -14.32 -31.40 3.60
C TYR A 648 -13.89 -31.45 5.08
N GLY A 649 -14.73 -32.06 5.92
CA GLY A 649 -14.32 -32.69 7.19
C GLY A 649 -14.54 -31.94 8.51
N GLY A 650 -15.08 -32.68 9.49
CA GLY A 650 -14.78 -32.51 10.92
C GLY A 650 -15.44 -31.33 11.63
N GLN A 651 -14.81 -30.15 11.56
CA GLN A 651 -15.01 -29.01 12.48
C GLN A 651 -14.83 -27.64 11.78
N GLY A 652 -15.09 -27.55 10.47
CA GLY A 652 -14.73 -26.37 9.67
C GLY A 652 -15.83 -25.82 8.77
N ALA A 653 -15.92 -24.48 8.70
CA ALA A 653 -16.80 -23.78 7.75
C ALA A 653 -16.65 -24.29 6.29
N PRO A 654 -17.76 -24.46 5.53
CA PRO A 654 -17.81 -25.15 4.23
C PRO A 654 -16.74 -24.81 3.19
N ALA A 655 -16.43 -25.78 2.32
CA ALA A 655 -15.43 -25.63 1.26
C ALA A 655 -15.81 -24.49 0.29
N ILE A 656 -17.09 -24.34 -0.05
CA ILE A 656 -17.62 -23.26 -0.90
C ILE A 656 -17.36 -21.83 -0.38
N LEU A 657 -17.06 -21.66 0.92
CA LEU A 657 -16.68 -20.37 1.51
C LEU A 657 -15.19 -20.11 1.39
N ARG A 658 -14.38 -21.17 1.46
CA ARG A 658 -12.91 -21.13 1.50
C ARG A 658 -12.30 -21.15 0.11
N SER A 659 -12.64 -22.16 -0.69
CA SER A 659 -12.01 -22.50 -1.98
C SER A 659 -12.81 -21.95 -3.17
N PRO A 660 -12.19 -21.76 -4.35
CA PRO A 660 -12.83 -21.15 -5.53
C PRO A 660 -13.66 -22.14 -6.35
N MET A 661 -14.57 -22.87 -5.70
CA MET A 661 -15.25 -24.03 -6.28
C MET A 661 -16.12 -23.69 -7.50
N VAL A 662 -16.79 -22.54 -7.52
CA VAL A 662 -17.66 -22.13 -8.64
C VAL A 662 -16.86 -21.44 -9.75
N VAL A 663 -15.79 -20.71 -9.41
CA VAL A 663 -14.92 -20.08 -10.43
C VAL A 663 -14.06 -21.12 -11.17
N HIS A 664 -13.70 -22.23 -10.53
CA HIS A 664 -13.13 -23.40 -11.22
C HIS A 664 -14.09 -23.97 -12.29
N GLU A 665 -15.36 -24.17 -11.92
CA GLU A 665 -16.40 -24.60 -12.86
C GLU A 665 -16.67 -23.54 -13.97
N PHE A 666 -16.49 -22.24 -13.70
CA PHE A 666 -16.49 -21.22 -14.77
C PHE A 666 -15.36 -21.47 -15.78
N GLY A 667 -14.20 -21.96 -15.36
CA GLY A 667 -13.13 -22.38 -16.27
C GLY A 667 -13.58 -23.49 -17.23
N HIS A 668 -14.26 -24.52 -16.72
CA HIS A 668 -14.86 -25.57 -17.57
C HIS A 668 -15.98 -25.05 -18.49
N VAL A 669 -16.76 -24.05 -18.08
CA VAL A 669 -17.72 -23.35 -18.95
C VAL A 669 -17.01 -22.70 -20.15
N PHE A 670 -15.79 -22.18 -19.96
CA PHE A 670 -14.96 -21.60 -21.01
C PHE A 670 -13.88 -22.57 -21.55
N ALA A 671 -14.18 -23.88 -21.47
CA ALA A 671 -13.39 -24.97 -22.05
C ALA A 671 -11.95 -25.12 -21.51
N LEU A 672 -11.63 -24.54 -20.35
CA LEU A 672 -10.33 -24.79 -19.71
C LEU A 672 -10.24 -26.23 -19.19
N PRO A 673 -9.15 -26.96 -19.50
CA PRO A 673 -8.85 -28.27 -18.92
C PRO A 673 -8.25 -28.13 -17.51
N HIS A 674 -8.16 -29.25 -16.79
CA HIS A 674 -7.36 -29.31 -15.57
C HIS A 674 -5.86 -29.10 -15.86
N ILE A 675 -5.18 -28.34 -15.00
CA ILE A 675 -3.71 -28.23 -14.99
C ILE A 675 -3.19 -28.51 -13.56
N PRO A 676 -2.40 -29.57 -13.34
CA PRO A 676 -1.96 -30.58 -14.32
C PRO A 676 -3.13 -31.42 -14.86
N PHE A 677 -2.95 -31.96 -16.06
CA PHE A 677 -3.99 -32.75 -16.75
C PHE A 677 -4.33 -34.05 -16.00
N ALA A 678 -5.58 -34.18 -15.55
CA ALA A 678 -6.11 -35.36 -14.88
C ALA A 678 -7.13 -36.10 -15.76
N ASN A 679 -6.93 -37.40 -15.97
CA ASN A 679 -7.78 -38.23 -16.83
C ASN A 679 -8.54 -39.29 -16.02
N GLY A 680 -9.79 -38.99 -15.70
CA GLY A 680 -10.66 -39.86 -14.91
C GLY A 680 -10.29 -39.95 -13.41
N PRO A 681 -11.11 -40.63 -12.59
CA PRO A 681 -11.01 -40.54 -11.13
C PRO A 681 -9.71 -41.11 -10.52
N ALA A 682 -9.07 -42.08 -11.18
CA ALA A 682 -7.82 -42.67 -10.70
C ALA A 682 -6.64 -41.72 -10.88
N HIS A 683 -6.42 -41.23 -12.12
CA HIS A 683 -5.36 -40.27 -12.41
C HIS A 683 -5.60 -38.94 -11.67
N ARG A 684 -6.86 -38.51 -11.49
CA ARG A 684 -7.20 -37.35 -10.63
C ARG A 684 -6.66 -37.52 -9.20
N LYS A 685 -6.87 -38.68 -8.56
CA LYS A 685 -6.35 -38.94 -7.21
C LYS A 685 -4.82 -38.97 -7.15
N GLU A 686 -4.16 -39.42 -8.21
CA GLU A 686 -2.70 -39.41 -8.34
C GLU A 686 -2.16 -37.98 -8.50
N VAL A 687 -2.66 -37.22 -9.49
CA VAL A 687 -2.29 -35.81 -9.74
C VAL A 687 -2.53 -34.96 -8.50
N CYS A 688 -3.70 -35.07 -7.85
CA CYS A 688 -3.99 -34.29 -6.66
C CYS A 688 -3.11 -34.67 -5.46
N LYS A 689 -2.66 -35.93 -5.35
CA LYS A 689 -1.71 -36.34 -4.31
C LYS A 689 -0.29 -35.85 -4.61
N ALA A 690 0.12 -35.84 -5.88
CA ALA A 690 1.44 -35.40 -6.32
C ALA A 690 1.59 -33.88 -6.28
N GLY A 691 0.54 -33.14 -6.67
CA GLY A 691 0.50 -31.67 -6.65
C GLY A 691 0.09 -31.04 -5.31
N TYR A 692 -0.16 -31.85 -4.28
CA TYR A 692 -0.53 -31.33 -2.96
C TYR A 692 0.66 -30.57 -2.36
N LYS A 693 0.46 -29.28 -2.05
CA LYS A 693 1.50 -28.36 -1.58
C LYS A 693 2.70 -28.20 -2.54
N THR A 694 2.48 -28.31 -3.85
CA THR A 694 3.48 -27.90 -4.86
C THR A 694 3.04 -26.62 -5.55
N THR A 695 3.94 -25.65 -5.71
CA THR A 695 3.68 -24.44 -6.49
C THR A 695 3.51 -24.81 -7.96
N ALA A 696 2.40 -24.38 -8.57
CA ALA A 696 2.16 -24.51 -10.00
C ALA A 696 3.11 -23.57 -10.78
N ALA A 697 3.61 -24.02 -11.92
CA ALA A 697 4.51 -23.24 -12.78
C ALA A 697 3.75 -22.20 -13.61
N ASN A 698 4.51 -21.25 -14.18
CA ASN A 698 4.06 -20.26 -15.17
C ASN A 698 2.93 -19.32 -14.71
N ILE A 699 2.82 -19.09 -13.41
CA ILE A 699 1.99 -18.03 -12.84
C ILE A 699 2.90 -16.82 -12.57
N ASP A 700 2.69 -15.75 -13.32
CA ASP A 700 3.21 -14.41 -13.00
C ASP A 700 2.04 -13.43 -13.22
N GLY A 701 1.61 -12.78 -12.15
CA GLY A 701 0.33 -12.08 -12.08
C GLY A 701 0.13 -11.24 -10.84
N MET A 702 -1.06 -10.61 -10.74
CA MET A 702 -1.41 -9.76 -9.61
C MET A 702 -2.92 -9.79 -9.33
N ARG A 703 -3.30 -10.04 -8.07
CA ARG A 703 -4.67 -9.83 -7.59
C ARG A 703 -4.90 -8.35 -7.32
N ILE A 704 -5.32 -7.60 -8.34
CA ILE A 704 -5.72 -6.20 -8.21
C ILE A 704 -7.11 -6.13 -7.54
N ALA A 705 -7.31 -5.18 -6.62
CA ALA A 705 -8.60 -4.87 -6.01
C ALA A 705 -9.60 -4.33 -7.05
N LEU A 706 -10.92 -4.50 -6.85
CA LEU A 706 -11.89 -4.12 -7.90
C LEU A 706 -11.99 -2.61 -8.14
N ASN A 707 -11.45 -1.80 -7.22
CA ASN A 707 -11.31 -0.35 -7.35
C ASN A 707 -10.03 0.09 -8.10
N GLY A 708 -9.10 -0.84 -8.36
CA GLY A 708 -7.83 -0.56 -9.02
C GLY A 708 -6.79 0.20 -8.19
N GLN A 709 -6.98 0.39 -6.87
CA GLN A 709 -6.10 1.22 -6.03
C GLN A 709 -4.97 0.43 -5.35
N SER A 710 -5.08 -0.89 -5.27
CA SER A 710 -4.09 -1.78 -4.66
C SER A 710 -4.13 -3.18 -5.30
N GLY A 711 -3.16 -4.03 -4.97
CA GLY A 711 -3.14 -5.42 -5.40
C GLY A 711 -2.03 -6.24 -4.73
N ALA A 712 -2.13 -7.56 -4.86
CA ALA A 712 -1.22 -8.54 -4.25
C ALA A 712 -0.53 -9.41 -5.33
N VAL A 713 0.79 -9.55 -5.29
CA VAL A 713 1.58 -10.32 -6.27
C VAL A 713 1.25 -11.82 -6.23
N LYS A 714 1.31 -12.44 -7.42
CA LYS A 714 1.07 -13.86 -7.69
C LYS A 714 2.16 -14.39 -8.60
N SER A 715 3.22 -14.96 -8.02
CA SER A 715 4.35 -15.53 -8.74
C SER A 715 4.57 -17.01 -8.38
N SER A 716 4.92 -17.83 -9.37
CA SER A 716 5.47 -19.17 -9.18
C SER A 716 6.90 -19.15 -8.63
N GLU A 717 7.62 -18.04 -8.84
CA GLU A 717 9.03 -17.85 -8.55
C GLU A 717 9.20 -17.13 -7.20
N ASN A 718 8.72 -15.88 -7.11
CA ASN A 718 8.74 -15.10 -5.87
C ASN A 718 7.67 -15.55 -4.84
N GLY A 719 6.68 -16.35 -5.25
CA GLY A 719 5.58 -16.78 -4.39
C GLY A 719 4.37 -15.82 -4.36
N ASN A 720 3.63 -15.89 -3.26
CA ASN A 720 2.26 -15.37 -3.15
C ASN A 720 2.14 -14.30 -2.04
N ALA A 721 1.79 -13.06 -2.39
CA ALA A 721 1.73 -11.97 -1.43
C ALA A 721 0.67 -12.14 -0.31
N GLU A 722 -0.41 -12.91 -0.56
CA GLU A 722 -1.51 -13.08 0.42
C GLU A 722 -1.23 -14.14 1.52
N THR A 723 -0.14 -14.91 1.39
CA THR A 723 0.04 -16.21 2.09
C THR A 723 1.33 -16.91 1.66
N THR A 724 2.07 -17.50 2.59
CA THR A 724 3.27 -18.32 2.32
C THR A 724 2.94 -19.72 1.77
N ALA A 725 1.65 -20.06 1.57
CA ALA A 725 1.25 -21.33 1.00
C ALA A 725 1.55 -21.43 -0.51
N PRO A 726 1.90 -22.63 -1.02
CA PRO A 726 2.19 -22.86 -2.44
C PRO A 726 1.05 -22.41 -3.36
N LEU A 727 1.39 -21.64 -4.41
CA LEU A 727 0.42 -21.08 -5.34
C LEU A 727 -0.05 -22.16 -6.33
N LEU A 728 -1.34 -22.47 -6.33
CA LEU A 728 -1.99 -23.46 -7.17
C LEU A 728 -2.62 -22.83 -8.41
N ASN A 729 -2.75 -23.63 -9.47
CA ASN A 729 -3.48 -23.25 -10.67
C ASN A 729 -5.00 -23.21 -10.39
N LEU A 730 -5.74 -22.24 -10.97
CA LEU A 730 -7.20 -22.16 -10.87
C LEU A 730 -7.88 -23.50 -11.23
N MET A 731 -7.36 -24.16 -12.27
CA MET A 731 -7.85 -25.43 -12.80
C MET A 731 -7.12 -26.63 -12.19
N PHE A 732 -6.49 -26.48 -11.02
CA PHE A 732 -5.92 -27.60 -10.29
C PHE A 732 -7.01 -28.62 -9.91
N PRO A 733 -6.87 -29.92 -10.25
CA PRO A 733 -7.98 -30.86 -10.18
C PRO A 733 -8.55 -31.19 -8.79
N CYS A 734 -8.01 -30.69 -7.68
CA CYS A 734 -8.62 -30.83 -6.35
C CYS A 734 -8.54 -29.54 -5.52
N LEU A 735 -9.71 -28.94 -5.31
CA LEU A 735 -9.86 -27.69 -4.56
C LEU A 735 -10.01 -27.99 -3.06
N TRP A 736 -8.89 -27.91 -2.33
CA TRP A 736 -8.86 -28.10 -0.88
C TRP A 736 -8.44 -26.83 -0.12
N GLU A 737 -7.45 -26.11 -0.65
CA GLU A 737 -6.90 -24.91 -0.03
C GLU A 737 -7.82 -23.67 -0.15
N PRO A 738 -7.58 -22.60 0.63
CA PRO A 738 -8.23 -21.29 0.46
C PRO A 738 -8.06 -20.61 -0.92
N ARG A 739 -9.03 -19.78 -1.30
CA ARG A 739 -9.13 -18.99 -2.55
C ARG A 739 -7.98 -17.99 -2.79
N ARG A 740 -7.21 -17.67 -1.76
CA ARG A 740 -5.97 -16.87 -1.88
C ARG A 740 -4.80 -17.67 -2.47
N ASP A 741 -4.88 -19.00 -2.41
CA ASP A 741 -3.83 -19.91 -2.85
C ASP A 741 -4.00 -20.34 -4.32
N TYR A 742 -5.03 -19.85 -5.04
CA TYR A 742 -5.28 -20.18 -6.45
C TYR A 742 -5.13 -18.95 -7.36
N TRP A 743 -4.53 -19.14 -8.53
CA TRP A 743 -4.50 -18.14 -9.60
C TRP A 743 -4.53 -18.79 -10.98
N ILE A 744 -4.98 -18.05 -11.99
CA ILE A 744 -4.94 -18.51 -13.39
C ILE A 744 -3.54 -18.25 -13.97
N ASP A 745 -2.99 -19.21 -14.72
CA ASP A 745 -1.73 -19.03 -15.44
C ASP A 745 -1.89 -18.15 -16.69
N GLY A 746 -0.77 -17.67 -17.24
CA GLY A 746 -0.78 -16.78 -18.40
C GLY A 746 -1.44 -17.41 -19.64
N GLN A 747 -1.14 -18.68 -19.94
CA GLN A 747 -1.63 -19.37 -21.13
C GLN A 747 -3.15 -19.59 -21.07
N GLN A 748 -3.70 -19.98 -19.92
CA GLN A 748 -5.14 -20.05 -19.71
C GLN A 748 -5.81 -18.67 -19.76
N TYR A 749 -5.17 -17.62 -19.23
CA TYR A 749 -5.72 -16.27 -19.29
C TYR A 749 -5.79 -15.74 -20.72
N GLU A 750 -4.72 -15.90 -21.53
CA GLU A 750 -4.68 -15.49 -22.94
C GLU A 750 -5.73 -16.24 -23.79
N TRP A 751 -5.87 -17.56 -23.59
CA TRP A 751 -6.95 -18.34 -24.20
C TRP A 751 -8.33 -17.74 -23.90
N LEU A 752 -8.59 -17.35 -22.65
CA LEU A 752 -9.85 -16.69 -22.30
C LEU A 752 -9.97 -15.31 -22.97
N VAL A 753 -8.91 -14.51 -23.06
CA VAL A 753 -8.93 -13.19 -23.72
C VAL A 753 -9.34 -13.32 -25.19
N GLU A 754 -8.82 -14.31 -25.91
CA GLU A 754 -9.20 -14.58 -27.29
C GLU A 754 -10.63 -15.15 -27.42
N ARG A 755 -10.94 -16.21 -26.68
CA ARG A 755 -12.07 -17.11 -26.99
C ARG A 755 -13.34 -16.79 -26.21
N MET A 756 -13.24 -16.32 -24.96
CA MET A 756 -14.39 -16.01 -24.11
C MET A 756 -15.39 -15.03 -24.76
N PRO A 757 -14.97 -13.95 -25.47
CA PRO A 757 -15.90 -13.05 -26.15
C PRO A 757 -16.76 -13.76 -27.21
N ASP A 758 -16.16 -14.64 -28.01
CA ASP A 758 -16.84 -15.35 -29.08
C ASP A 758 -17.67 -16.53 -28.58
N MET A 759 -17.20 -17.26 -27.55
CA MET A 759 -18.00 -18.29 -26.86
C MET A 759 -19.27 -17.68 -26.25
N LEU A 760 -19.15 -16.53 -25.56
CA LEU A 760 -20.31 -15.80 -25.04
C LEU A 760 -21.19 -15.24 -26.16
N ARG A 761 -20.61 -14.76 -27.28
CA ARG A 761 -21.37 -14.31 -28.46
C ARG A 761 -22.20 -15.44 -29.07
N ILE A 762 -21.63 -16.65 -29.21
CA ILE A 762 -22.31 -17.85 -29.71
C ILE A 762 -23.45 -18.25 -28.75
N ASN A 763 -23.18 -18.34 -27.45
CA ASN A 763 -24.18 -18.74 -26.46
C ASN A 763 -25.31 -17.70 -26.35
N ARG A 764 -25.00 -16.41 -26.31
CA ARG A 764 -25.98 -15.31 -26.31
C ARG A 764 -26.82 -15.29 -27.58
N THR A 765 -26.22 -15.53 -28.76
CA THR A 765 -26.95 -15.56 -30.03
C THR A 765 -27.87 -16.78 -30.14
N THR A 766 -27.39 -17.96 -29.73
CA THR A 766 -28.18 -19.20 -29.69
C THR A 766 -29.36 -19.06 -28.73
N ARG A 767 -29.11 -18.55 -27.51
CA ARG A 767 -30.15 -18.21 -26.53
C ARG A 767 -31.14 -17.18 -27.09
N ALA A 768 -30.68 -16.12 -27.76
CA ALA A 768 -31.55 -15.12 -28.37
C ALA A 768 -32.42 -15.71 -29.51
N ALA A 769 -31.90 -16.62 -30.33
CA ALA A 769 -32.70 -17.32 -31.35
C ALA A 769 -33.80 -18.19 -30.73
N TYR A 770 -33.50 -18.90 -29.64
CA TYR A 770 -34.49 -19.65 -28.84
C TYR A 770 -35.53 -18.74 -28.18
N LEU A 771 -35.15 -17.54 -27.74
CA LEU A 771 -36.06 -16.54 -27.16
C LEU A 771 -36.85 -15.73 -28.20
N GLN A 772 -36.45 -15.75 -29.49
CA GLN A 772 -37.12 -15.04 -30.59
C GLN A 772 -37.90 -15.95 -31.55
N GLY A 773 -37.91 -17.27 -31.35
CA GLY A 773 -38.60 -18.22 -32.24
C GLY A 773 -37.92 -18.46 -33.59
N ARG A 774 -36.64 -18.08 -33.72
CA ARG A 774 -35.91 -18.00 -35.00
C ARG A 774 -34.90 -19.12 -35.24
N ALA A 775 -34.94 -20.18 -34.45
CA ALA A 775 -34.06 -21.33 -34.66
C ALA A 775 -34.53 -22.16 -35.88
N GLU A 776 -34.09 -21.75 -37.07
CA GLU A 776 -34.09 -22.62 -38.25
C GLU A 776 -33.33 -23.91 -37.94
N THR A 777 -33.89 -25.05 -38.36
CA THR A 777 -33.44 -26.37 -37.90
C THR A 777 -31.99 -26.64 -38.27
N ARG A 778 -31.18 -27.11 -37.30
CA ARG A 778 -29.81 -27.66 -37.48
C ARG A 778 -29.71 -28.91 -38.40
N ARG A 779 -30.70 -29.20 -39.26
CA ARG A 779 -30.67 -30.30 -40.26
C ARG A 779 -29.97 -29.91 -41.57
N ALA A 780 -28.86 -29.17 -41.46
CA ALA A 780 -27.84 -29.04 -42.49
C ALA A 780 -26.51 -28.63 -41.83
N GLY A 781 -25.39 -29.24 -42.24
CA GLY A 781 -24.03 -28.91 -41.76
C GLY A 781 -23.49 -27.59 -42.32
N ARG A 782 -24.28 -26.52 -42.26
CA ARG A 782 -23.92 -25.15 -42.66
C ARG A 782 -24.67 -24.13 -41.81
N LEU A 783 -23.99 -23.64 -40.77
CA LEU A 783 -24.14 -22.23 -40.40
C LEU A 783 -23.77 -21.36 -41.63
N PRO A 784 -24.30 -20.13 -41.76
CA PRO A 784 -23.87 -19.21 -42.81
C PRO A 784 -22.36 -19.00 -42.69
N ALA A 785 -21.61 -19.40 -43.73
CA ALA A 785 -20.16 -19.49 -43.66
C ALA A 785 -19.52 -18.15 -43.27
N ALA A 786 -18.58 -18.18 -42.32
CA ALA A 786 -17.70 -17.07 -41.96
C ALA A 786 -16.67 -16.80 -43.08
N GLY A 787 -17.16 -16.50 -44.28
CA GLY A 787 -16.36 -16.26 -45.46
C GLY A 787 -15.88 -14.81 -45.50
N ASN A 788 -14.55 -14.62 -45.51
CA ASN A 788 -13.90 -13.31 -45.63
C ASN A 788 -14.33 -12.55 -46.89
N ARG A 789 -15.38 -11.74 -46.77
CA ARG A 789 -15.80 -10.73 -47.74
C ARG A 789 -16.25 -9.47 -47.01
N PRO A 790 -15.72 -8.28 -47.33
CA PRO A 790 -16.14 -7.04 -46.71
C PRO A 790 -17.58 -6.72 -47.14
N VAL A 791 -18.54 -6.98 -46.26
CA VAL A 791 -19.90 -6.46 -46.40
C VAL A 791 -19.78 -4.94 -46.35
N ARG A 792 -20.23 -4.26 -47.42
CA ARG A 792 -20.08 -2.81 -47.57
C ARG A 792 -20.59 -2.08 -46.33
N GLN A 793 -19.77 -1.16 -45.82
CA GLN A 793 -20.17 -0.24 -44.76
C GLN A 793 -21.46 0.47 -45.15
N ALA A 794 -22.56 0.17 -44.45
CA ALA A 794 -23.73 1.01 -44.45
C ALA A 794 -23.40 2.26 -43.62
N SER A 795 -22.95 3.32 -44.32
CA SER A 795 -22.41 4.53 -43.71
C SER A 795 -23.47 5.27 -42.88
N PHE A 796 -23.53 5.00 -41.58
CA PHE A 796 -24.33 5.77 -40.65
C PHE A 796 -23.56 7.05 -40.28
N SER A 797 -24.12 8.21 -40.65
CA SER A 797 -23.48 9.51 -40.45
C SER A 797 -23.47 9.90 -38.98
N TRP A 798 -22.28 10.14 -38.43
CA TRP A 798 -22.10 10.67 -37.07
C TRP A 798 -22.40 12.17 -37.03
N THR A 799 -23.63 12.56 -36.70
CA THR A 799 -23.96 13.93 -36.29
C THR A 799 -23.86 14.06 -34.77
N THR A 800 -23.08 15.02 -34.30
CA THR A 800 -22.70 15.20 -32.89
C THR A 800 -23.86 15.59 -31.98
N GLY A 801 -24.12 14.82 -30.92
CA GLY A 801 -25.01 15.21 -29.82
C GLY A 801 -25.28 14.09 -28.81
N ALA A 802 -24.99 14.35 -27.52
CA ALA A 802 -25.25 13.53 -26.33
C ALA A 802 -24.65 12.08 -26.28
N PRO A 803 -23.82 11.75 -25.27
CA PRO A 803 -23.23 10.42 -25.12
C PRO A 803 -24.12 9.45 -24.33
N GLU A 804 -25.36 9.20 -24.78
CA GLU A 804 -26.12 8.05 -24.28
C GLU A 804 -25.61 6.76 -24.93
N ALA A 805 -24.73 6.06 -24.22
CA ALA A 805 -24.33 4.71 -24.59
C ALA A 805 -25.59 3.82 -24.64
N ARG A 806 -25.87 3.21 -25.80
CA ARG A 806 -27.02 2.30 -25.97
C ARG A 806 -26.81 1.02 -25.19
N LEU A 807 -27.20 1.08 -23.91
CA LEU A 807 -27.31 -0.06 -23.00
C LEU A 807 -28.16 -1.15 -23.65
N TRP A 808 -27.52 -2.21 -24.13
CA TRP A 808 -28.19 -3.48 -24.41
C TRP A 808 -28.63 -4.07 -23.07
N ARG A 809 -29.85 -3.72 -22.66
CA ARG A 809 -30.47 -4.19 -21.42
C ARG A 809 -30.57 -5.71 -21.48
N ALA A 810 -29.83 -6.39 -20.62
CA ALA A 810 -30.00 -7.84 -20.39
C ALA A 810 -31.35 -8.04 -19.69
N SER A 811 -32.39 -8.20 -20.51
CA SER A 811 -33.78 -8.00 -20.15
C SER A 811 -34.68 -8.85 -21.05
N TYR A 812 -35.70 -9.49 -20.48
CA TYR A 812 -36.77 -10.14 -21.26
C TYR A 812 -37.76 -9.08 -21.78
N SER A 813 -37.29 -8.10 -22.53
CA SER A 813 -38.17 -7.14 -23.20
C SER A 813 -39.21 -7.88 -24.04
N GLN A 814 -40.49 -7.71 -23.72
CA GLN A 814 -41.54 -8.09 -24.67
C GLN A 814 -41.35 -7.19 -25.90
N PRO A 815 -41.41 -7.73 -27.13
CA PRO A 815 -41.36 -6.89 -28.32
C PRO A 815 -42.42 -5.79 -28.24
N ALA A 816 -42.10 -4.59 -28.74
CA ALA A 816 -43.14 -3.68 -29.18
C ALA A 816 -44.07 -4.46 -30.14
N ALA A 817 -45.38 -4.28 -30.00
CA ALA A 817 -46.39 -5.15 -30.61
C ALA A 817 -46.04 -5.50 -32.06
N LEU A 818 -45.99 -6.81 -32.35
CA LEU A 818 -45.74 -7.31 -33.69
C LEU A 818 -46.76 -6.73 -34.66
N ARG A 819 -46.40 -6.61 -35.94
CA ARG A 819 -47.41 -6.26 -36.94
C ARG A 819 -48.43 -7.40 -36.99
N PRO A 820 -49.74 -7.12 -37.18
CA PRO A 820 -50.75 -8.18 -37.25
C PRO A 820 -50.45 -9.27 -38.29
N GLU A 821 -49.70 -8.92 -39.33
CA GLU A 821 -49.21 -9.81 -40.39
C GLU A 821 -48.09 -10.77 -39.92
N GLU A 822 -47.29 -10.38 -38.94
CA GLU A 822 -46.25 -11.21 -38.30
C GLU A 822 -46.84 -12.06 -37.16
N GLU A 823 -47.78 -11.47 -36.40
CA GLU A 823 -48.51 -12.10 -35.31
C GLU A 823 -49.35 -13.30 -35.81
N ALA A 824 -49.91 -13.21 -37.03
CA ALA A 824 -50.65 -14.29 -37.69
C ALA A 824 -49.78 -15.48 -38.14
N VAL A 825 -48.45 -15.42 -38.03
CA VAL A 825 -47.50 -16.47 -38.45
C VAL A 825 -46.70 -17.03 -37.26
N ALA A 826 -46.68 -16.32 -36.13
CA ALA A 826 -46.04 -16.78 -34.90
C ALA A 826 -46.76 -18.03 -34.33
N ARG A 827 -46.12 -19.19 -34.40
CA ARG A 827 -46.58 -20.40 -33.69
C ARG A 827 -46.05 -20.35 -32.26
N ASP A 828 -46.92 -20.55 -31.29
CA ASP A 828 -46.48 -20.86 -29.93
C ASP A 828 -45.76 -22.20 -29.91
N TRP A 829 -44.64 -22.26 -29.19
CA TRP A 829 -43.89 -23.50 -28.99
C TRP A 829 -44.14 -23.99 -27.57
N ILE A 830 -44.42 -25.29 -27.43
CA ILE A 830 -44.58 -25.92 -26.11
C ILE A 830 -43.40 -26.86 -25.89
N MET A 831 -42.74 -26.72 -24.75
CA MET A 831 -41.76 -27.67 -24.26
C MET A 831 -42.50 -28.77 -23.48
N ILE A 832 -42.29 -30.02 -23.90
CA ILE A 832 -42.87 -31.21 -23.28
C ILE A 832 -41.73 -32.09 -22.83
N SER A 833 -41.77 -32.47 -21.56
CA SER A 833 -40.66 -33.12 -20.88
C SER A 833 -41.16 -34.08 -19.80
N GLY A 834 -40.30 -35.01 -19.39
CA GLY A 834 -40.65 -36.04 -18.42
C GLY A 834 -39.57 -37.10 -18.32
N LEU A 835 -39.91 -38.19 -17.63
CA LEU A 835 -39.07 -39.36 -17.44
C LEU A 835 -39.81 -40.60 -17.96
N ALA A 836 -39.08 -41.59 -18.45
CA ALA A 836 -39.59 -42.92 -18.79
C ALA A 836 -38.52 -43.99 -18.56
N ASP A 837 -38.89 -45.21 -18.17
CA ASP A 837 -37.99 -46.38 -18.17
C ASP A 837 -38.17 -47.26 -19.43
N GLY A 838 -39.25 -47.03 -20.18
CA GLY A 838 -39.66 -47.78 -21.37
C GLY A 838 -40.97 -48.56 -21.20
N GLU A 839 -41.42 -48.81 -19.97
CA GLU A 839 -42.73 -49.40 -19.62
C GLU A 839 -43.62 -48.42 -18.84
N ASN A 840 -43.03 -47.54 -18.04
CA ASN A 840 -43.65 -46.48 -17.26
C ASN A 840 -43.18 -45.10 -17.75
N SER A 841 -43.99 -44.06 -17.51
CA SER A 841 -43.59 -42.66 -17.74
C SER A 841 -44.49 -41.68 -16.98
N GLY A 842 -43.96 -40.48 -16.72
CA GLY A 842 -44.74 -39.34 -16.26
C GLY A 842 -44.27 -38.04 -16.89
N LEU A 843 -45.23 -37.13 -17.09
CA LEU A 843 -45.03 -35.86 -17.80
C LEU A 843 -44.94 -34.68 -16.82
N LEU A 844 -43.87 -33.90 -16.93
CA LEU A 844 -43.78 -32.58 -16.31
C LEU A 844 -44.84 -31.65 -16.92
N PRO A 845 -45.34 -30.64 -16.18
CA PRO A 845 -46.26 -29.64 -16.72
C PRO A 845 -45.66 -28.96 -17.95
N ALA A 846 -46.38 -28.98 -19.07
CA ALA A 846 -45.88 -28.40 -20.31
C ALA A 846 -45.75 -26.87 -20.20
N ILE A 847 -44.61 -26.32 -20.63
CA ILE A 847 -44.34 -24.87 -20.54
C ILE A 847 -44.26 -24.22 -21.92
N THR A 848 -44.84 -23.03 -22.06
CA THR A 848 -44.73 -22.26 -23.30
C THR A 848 -43.34 -21.66 -23.43
N VAL A 849 -42.69 -21.93 -24.56
CA VAL A 849 -41.39 -21.39 -24.96
C VAL A 849 -41.53 -20.62 -26.28
N ARG A 850 -40.53 -19.81 -26.63
CA ARG A 850 -40.62 -18.91 -27.80
C ARG A 850 -40.23 -19.57 -29.13
N GLY A 851 -39.54 -20.71 -29.10
CA GLY A 851 -38.97 -21.34 -30.28
C GLY A 851 -38.59 -22.80 -30.04
N PRO A 852 -38.10 -23.49 -31.09
CA PRO A 852 -37.49 -24.79 -30.93
C PRO A 852 -36.22 -24.67 -30.09
N ARG A 853 -35.95 -25.72 -29.32
CA ARG A 853 -34.74 -25.95 -28.53
C ARG A 853 -34.19 -27.33 -28.87
N ASP A 854 -32.91 -27.56 -28.62
CA ASP A 854 -32.32 -28.90 -28.75
C ASP A 854 -33.08 -29.92 -27.88
N ARG A 855 -33.21 -31.15 -28.37
CA ARG A 855 -33.87 -32.25 -27.63
C ARG A 855 -32.88 -32.90 -26.67
N LEU A 856 -33.35 -33.37 -25.52
CA LEU A 856 -32.51 -34.18 -24.61
C LEU A 856 -32.18 -35.58 -25.16
N SER A 857 -32.99 -36.11 -26.10
CA SER A 857 -32.71 -37.36 -26.82
C SER A 857 -32.29 -37.04 -28.26
N ALA A 858 -31.12 -37.55 -28.66
CA ALA A 858 -30.54 -37.31 -29.99
C ALA A 858 -31.08 -38.24 -31.09
N GLU A 859 -31.70 -39.36 -30.71
CA GLU A 859 -32.22 -40.37 -31.64
C GLU A 859 -33.71 -40.18 -31.95
N ASP A 860 -34.14 -40.57 -33.15
CA ASP A 860 -35.56 -40.70 -33.49
C ASP A 860 -36.08 -42.07 -32.98
N GLY A 861 -36.25 -42.17 -31.65
CA GLY A 861 -36.70 -43.37 -30.94
C GLY A 861 -38.15 -43.78 -31.20
N ALA A 862 -38.55 -44.93 -30.62
CA ALA A 862 -39.86 -45.56 -30.88
C ALA A 862 -41.03 -45.01 -30.03
N TYR A 863 -40.80 -43.96 -29.25
CA TYR A 863 -41.83 -43.30 -28.45
C TYR A 863 -42.32 -42.03 -29.16
N GLU A 864 -43.63 -41.84 -29.26
CA GLU A 864 -44.26 -40.64 -29.84
C GLU A 864 -44.85 -39.77 -28.70
N ILE A 865 -44.40 -38.52 -28.65
CA ILE A 865 -45.10 -37.41 -27.98
C ILE A 865 -46.04 -36.80 -29.03
N ARG A 866 -47.34 -36.73 -28.73
CA ARG A 866 -48.32 -36.00 -29.55
C ARG A 866 -49.17 -35.06 -28.72
N ILE A 867 -49.55 -33.95 -29.35
CA ILE A 867 -50.46 -32.94 -28.82
C ILE A 867 -51.74 -33.03 -29.64
N GLU A 868 -52.88 -33.14 -28.97
CA GLU A 868 -54.20 -33.33 -29.55
C GLU A 868 -55.13 -32.12 -29.21
N ASP A 869 -55.97 -31.71 -30.16
CA ASP A 869 -57.04 -30.72 -29.95
C ASP A 869 -58.27 -31.33 -29.24
N ALA A 870 -59.29 -30.51 -28.96
CA ALA A 870 -60.52 -30.95 -28.30
C ALA A 870 -61.37 -31.93 -29.13
N ASP A 871 -61.14 -32.01 -30.45
CA ASP A 871 -61.75 -33.01 -31.35
C ASP A 871 -60.85 -34.28 -31.48
N CYS A 872 -59.84 -34.42 -30.61
CA CYS A 872 -58.81 -35.47 -30.61
C CYS A 872 -57.96 -35.54 -31.91
N ARG A 873 -57.82 -34.43 -32.65
CA ARG A 873 -56.90 -34.36 -33.80
C ARG A 873 -55.49 -34.04 -33.34
N VAL A 874 -54.49 -34.76 -33.86
CA VAL A 874 -53.08 -34.46 -33.60
C VAL A 874 -52.68 -33.14 -34.27
N ILE A 875 -52.41 -32.10 -33.48
CA ILE A 875 -51.98 -30.77 -33.93
C ILE A 875 -50.45 -30.60 -33.93
N ALA A 876 -49.72 -31.39 -33.14
CA ALA A 876 -48.26 -31.47 -33.19
C ALA A 876 -47.77 -32.85 -32.69
N ARG A 877 -46.57 -33.29 -33.12
CA ARG A 877 -45.95 -34.54 -32.63
C ARG A 877 -44.44 -34.61 -32.85
N SER A 878 -43.77 -35.35 -31.98
CA SER A 878 -42.33 -35.62 -31.98
C SER A 878 -42.05 -37.09 -31.64
N SER A 879 -41.01 -37.64 -32.25
CA SER A 879 -40.22 -38.72 -31.67
C SER A 879 -39.60 -38.29 -30.32
N ALA A 880 -39.40 -39.24 -29.42
CA ALA A 880 -38.70 -39.06 -28.15
C ALA A 880 -37.98 -40.35 -27.72
N GLY A 881 -36.91 -40.20 -26.94
CA GLY A 881 -36.16 -41.33 -26.37
C GLY A 881 -35.21 -42.05 -27.34
N PRO A 882 -34.48 -43.05 -26.82
CA PRO A 882 -33.55 -43.86 -27.61
C PRO A 882 -34.27 -44.86 -28.53
N GLY A 883 -33.52 -45.43 -29.48
CA GLY A 883 -33.98 -46.52 -30.33
C GLY A 883 -34.31 -47.81 -29.56
N LEU A 884 -35.13 -48.69 -30.15
CA LEU A 884 -35.46 -50.00 -29.56
C LEU A 884 -34.25 -50.93 -29.45
N GLU A 885 -33.29 -50.83 -30.39
CA GLU A 885 -32.11 -51.71 -30.42
C GLU A 885 -31.11 -51.40 -29.29
N SER A 886 -31.13 -50.19 -28.75
CA SER A 886 -30.32 -49.75 -27.60
C SER A 886 -30.66 -50.47 -26.28
N GLY A 887 -31.78 -51.21 -26.22
CA GLY A 887 -32.09 -52.14 -25.13
C GLY A 887 -32.14 -51.51 -23.73
N GLY A 888 -32.52 -50.23 -23.64
CA GLY A 888 -32.41 -49.42 -22.42
C GLY A 888 -33.14 -50.03 -21.23
N LYS A 889 -32.37 -50.44 -20.22
CA LYS A 889 -32.85 -50.77 -18.87
C LYS A 889 -32.42 -49.64 -17.93
N GLY A 890 -33.39 -48.86 -17.47
CA GLY A 890 -33.16 -47.70 -16.59
C GLY A 890 -33.99 -46.51 -17.06
N ALA A 891 -34.27 -45.59 -16.14
CA ALA A 891 -35.03 -44.39 -16.48
C ALA A 891 -34.19 -43.40 -17.30
N TRP A 892 -34.82 -42.68 -18.22
CA TRP A 892 -34.17 -41.69 -19.09
C TRP A 892 -35.01 -40.40 -19.18
N PRO A 893 -34.38 -39.22 -19.20
CA PRO A 893 -35.06 -37.95 -19.30
C PRO A 893 -35.35 -37.59 -20.75
N PHE A 894 -36.48 -36.94 -21.00
CA PHE A 894 -36.77 -36.31 -22.28
C PHE A 894 -37.25 -34.88 -22.13
N SER A 895 -36.89 -34.08 -23.13
CA SER A 895 -37.41 -32.75 -23.39
C SER A 895 -37.46 -32.59 -24.91
N VAL A 896 -38.62 -32.22 -25.43
CA VAL A 896 -38.84 -31.86 -26.83
C VAL A 896 -39.57 -30.53 -26.89
N THR A 897 -39.39 -29.79 -27.98
CA THR A 897 -40.16 -28.58 -28.26
C THR A 897 -40.98 -28.76 -29.51
N LEU A 898 -42.27 -28.41 -29.44
CA LEU A 898 -43.22 -28.61 -30.52
C LEU A 898 -43.91 -27.31 -30.91
N PRO A 899 -43.98 -26.98 -32.22
CA PRO A 899 -44.73 -25.82 -32.70
C PRO A 899 -46.21 -26.18 -32.77
N VAL A 900 -47.05 -25.46 -32.05
CA VAL A 900 -48.48 -25.73 -31.97
C VAL A 900 -49.25 -24.76 -32.88
N SER A 901 -50.26 -25.28 -33.59
CA SER A 901 -51.13 -24.48 -34.46
C SER A 901 -52.59 -24.89 -34.24
N GLY A 902 -53.12 -24.48 -33.09
CA GLY A 902 -54.44 -24.82 -32.55
C GLY A 902 -54.43 -24.72 -31.02
N GLU A 903 -55.58 -24.78 -30.35
CA GLU A 903 -55.60 -24.92 -28.89
C GLU A 903 -55.30 -26.38 -28.50
N PRO A 904 -54.26 -26.65 -27.68
CA PRO A 904 -53.99 -27.99 -27.18
C PRO A 904 -54.97 -28.35 -26.07
N ALA A 905 -55.59 -29.54 -26.16
CA ALA A 905 -56.50 -30.09 -25.15
C ALA A 905 -55.91 -31.30 -24.42
N ARG A 906 -54.96 -32.02 -25.04
CA ARG A 906 -54.34 -33.22 -24.49
C ARG A 906 -52.90 -33.37 -24.98
N ILE A 907 -52.03 -33.87 -24.11
CA ILE A 907 -50.67 -34.30 -24.42
C ILE A 907 -50.58 -35.80 -24.12
N VAL A 908 -50.03 -36.58 -25.03
CA VAL A 908 -49.90 -38.04 -24.92
C VAL A 908 -48.46 -38.44 -25.20
N PHE A 909 -47.87 -39.24 -24.32
CA PHE A 909 -46.62 -39.96 -24.53
C PHE A 909 -46.93 -41.46 -24.68
N SER A 910 -46.41 -42.09 -25.73
CA SER A 910 -46.87 -43.41 -26.18
C SER A 910 -45.80 -44.24 -26.87
N ARG A 911 -45.94 -45.58 -26.77
CA ARG A 911 -45.09 -46.59 -27.41
C ARG A 911 -45.94 -47.38 -28.40
N GLY A 912 -45.88 -47.03 -29.69
CA GLY A 912 -46.80 -47.57 -30.69
C GLY A 912 -48.26 -47.20 -30.38
N SER A 913 -49.11 -48.20 -30.10
CA SER A 913 -50.52 -48.00 -29.70
C SER A 913 -50.73 -47.85 -28.19
N GLU A 914 -49.71 -48.09 -27.39
CA GLU A 914 -49.76 -48.06 -25.92
C GLU A 914 -49.54 -46.63 -25.42
N ILE A 915 -50.40 -46.12 -24.53
CA ILE A 915 -50.24 -44.82 -23.89
C ILE A 915 -49.55 -45.04 -22.55
N LEU A 916 -48.37 -44.44 -22.37
CA LEU A 916 -47.56 -44.57 -21.16
C LEU A 916 -47.81 -43.40 -20.19
N ALA A 917 -48.07 -42.20 -20.70
CA ALA A 917 -48.47 -41.05 -19.90
C ALA A 917 -49.39 -40.10 -20.70
N GLU A 918 -50.29 -39.39 -20.00
CA GLU A 918 -51.04 -38.28 -20.58
C GLU A 918 -51.27 -37.12 -19.61
N ARG A 919 -51.52 -35.95 -20.19
CA ARG A 919 -52.07 -34.74 -19.53
C ARG A 919 -53.26 -34.24 -20.34
N ARG A 920 -54.26 -33.67 -19.67
CA ARG A 920 -55.47 -33.12 -20.29
C ARG A 920 -55.73 -31.74 -19.70
N THR A 921 -56.27 -30.85 -20.51
CA THR A 921 -56.68 -29.52 -20.04
C THR A 921 -57.86 -29.58 -19.07
N ALA A 922 -57.83 -28.74 -18.05
CA ALA A 922 -59.01 -28.46 -17.24
C ALA A 922 -60.06 -27.70 -18.07
N GLU A 923 -61.33 -28.09 -18.01
CA GLU A 923 -62.41 -27.42 -18.76
C GLU A 923 -62.55 -25.92 -18.43
N SER A 924 -62.04 -25.51 -17.25
CA SER A 924 -62.22 -24.20 -16.63
C SER A 924 -60.92 -23.43 -16.34
N LEU A 925 -59.77 -23.76 -16.97
CA LEU A 925 -58.52 -23.04 -16.70
C LEU A 925 -58.65 -21.53 -17.01
N ARG A 926 -58.45 -20.71 -15.97
CA ARG A 926 -58.55 -19.25 -15.99
C ARG A 926 -57.33 -18.60 -15.34
N PRO A 927 -57.05 -17.32 -15.62
CA PRO A 927 -56.04 -16.56 -14.88
C PRO A 927 -56.35 -16.55 -13.36
N PRO A 928 -55.36 -16.74 -12.49
CA PRO A 928 -55.58 -16.76 -11.03
C PRO A 928 -55.96 -15.37 -10.50
N GLU A 929 -56.96 -15.30 -9.64
CA GLU A 929 -57.42 -14.04 -9.02
C GLU A 929 -56.52 -13.70 -7.82
N LEU A 930 -55.69 -12.65 -7.90
CA LEU A 930 -54.93 -12.20 -6.72
C LEU A 930 -55.84 -11.50 -5.72
N ILE A 931 -55.83 -11.97 -4.47
CA ILE A 931 -56.69 -11.51 -3.38
C ILE A 931 -55.93 -10.75 -2.29
N SER A 932 -54.63 -11.00 -2.17
CA SER A 932 -53.74 -10.40 -1.16
C SER A 932 -53.41 -8.92 -1.40
N HIS A 933 -53.32 -8.49 -2.65
CA HIS A 933 -52.79 -7.17 -3.03
C HIS A 933 -53.57 -6.55 -4.19
N ILE A 934 -53.72 -5.23 -4.19
CA ILE A 934 -54.36 -4.47 -5.28
C ILE A 934 -53.35 -3.97 -6.32
N ARG A 935 -53.78 -3.89 -7.58
CA ARG A 935 -52.97 -3.36 -8.70
C ARG A 935 -52.54 -1.92 -8.43
N GLY A 936 -51.23 -1.67 -8.47
CA GLY A 936 -50.60 -0.39 -8.16
C GLY A 936 -50.46 -0.10 -6.66
N GLY A 937 -50.86 -1.03 -5.80
CA GLY A 937 -50.65 -0.97 -4.35
C GLY A 937 -49.18 -1.15 -3.96
N VAL A 938 -48.91 -1.03 -2.66
CA VAL A 938 -47.59 -1.34 -2.08
C VAL A 938 -47.56 -2.83 -1.71
N TYR A 939 -46.47 -3.50 -2.08
CA TYR A 939 -46.05 -4.79 -1.55
C TYR A 939 -44.86 -4.54 -0.61
N ARG A 940 -44.92 -5.01 0.63
CA ARG A 940 -43.84 -4.89 1.62
C ARG A 940 -43.08 -6.18 1.79
N ALA A 941 -41.81 -6.06 2.13
CA ALA A 941 -40.95 -7.20 2.51
C ALA A 941 -41.64 -8.15 3.50
N GLY A 942 -41.87 -9.41 3.06
CA GLY A 942 -42.47 -10.47 3.89
C GLY A 942 -44.00 -10.60 3.80
N GLU A 943 -44.71 -9.74 3.06
CA GLU A 943 -46.14 -9.95 2.78
C GLU A 943 -46.32 -11.19 1.86
N ARG A 944 -47.32 -12.05 2.14
CA ARG A 944 -47.61 -13.24 1.31
C ARG A 944 -48.44 -12.84 0.09
N LEU A 945 -48.02 -13.26 -1.10
CA LEU A 945 -48.84 -13.22 -2.30
C LEU A 945 -49.82 -14.39 -2.24
N GLU A 946 -51.10 -14.10 -2.10
CA GLU A 946 -52.20 -15.08 -2.14
C GLU A 946 -53.11 -14.82 -3.34
N TRP A 947 -53.57 -15.91 -3.97
CA TRP A 947 -54.50 -15.92 -5.09
C TRP A 947 -55.57 -17.01 -4.93
N ARG A 948 -56.60 -16.97 -5.78
CA ARG A 948 -57.67 -17.96 -5.86
C ARG A 948 -57.64 -18.66 -7.22
N ALA A 949 -57.79 -19.98 -7.19
CA ALA A 949 -58.06 -20.80 -8.36
C ALA A 949 -59.57 -20.75 -8.70
N GLU A 950 -59.98 -20.00 -9.72
CA GLU A 950 -61.40 -19.98 -10.17
C GLU A 950 -61.88 -21.33 -10.73
N SER A 951 -60.96 -22.20 -11.19
CA SER A 951 -61.30 -23.48 -11.81
C SER A 951 -61.90 -24.51 -10.85
N GLY A 952 -61.55 -24.43 -9.55
CA GLY A 952 -61.82 -25.47 -8.54
C GLY A 952 -61.00 -26.75 -8.69
N ASP A 953 -60.04 -26.79 -9.64
CA ASP A 953 -59.20 -27.96 -9.90
C ASP A 953 -57.98 -27.99 -8.94
N PRO A 954 -57.84 -29.01 -8.07
CA PRO A 954 -56.73 -29.11 -7.12
C PRO A 954 -55.40 -29.50 -7.77
N ASN A 955 -55.39 -29.88 -9.07
CA ASN A 955 -54.19 -30.29 -9.79
C ASN A 955 -53.53 -29.13 -10.56
N LEU A 956 -54.01 -27.89 -10.38
CA LEU A 956 -53.36 -26.72 -10.97
C LEU A 956 -52.02 -26.44 -10.30
N ILE A 957 -51.05 -26.12 -11.14
CA ILE A 957 -49.67 -25.86 -10.74
C ILE A 957 -49.31 -24.41 -11.10
N TYR A 958 -48.56 -23.70 -10.25
CA TYR A 958 -48.29 -22.27 -10.39
C TYR A 958 -46.80 -21.93 -10.55
N THR A 959 -46.53 -20.92 -11.36
CA THR A 959 -45.24 -20.25 -11.50
C THR A 959 -45.38 -18.79 -11.08
N VAL A 960 -44.49 -18.30 -10.21
CA VAL A 960 -44.45 -16.89 -9.78
C VAL A 960 -43.21 -16.21 -10.34
N ARG A 961 -43.39 -15.04 -10.95
CA ARG A 961 -42.33 -14.23 -11.57
C ARG A 961 -42.40 -12.79 -11.09
N PHE A 962 -41.29 -12.07 -11.16
CA PHE A 962 -41.18 -10.65 -10.80
C PHE A 962 -40.30 -9.89 -11.80
N ALA A 963 -40.69 -8.66 -12.13
CA ALA A 963 -39.89 -7.71 -12.91
C ALA A 963 -39.86 -6.36 -12.19
N PRO A 964 -38.69 -5.74 -11.94
CA PRO A 964 -38.59 -4.42 -11.29
C PRO A 964 -38.99 -3.26 -12.23
N ASP A 965 -38.89 -3.49 -13.53
CA ASP A 965 -39.15 -2.56 -14.63
C ASP A 965 -40.40 -2.96 -15.45
N GLY A 966 -41.12 -4.02 -15.04
CA GLY A 966 -42.27 -4.58 -15.77
C GLY A 966 -41.93 -5.38 -17.03
N GLU A 967 -40.66 -5.38 -17.45
CA GLU A 967 -40.15 -6.01 -18.68
C GLU A 967 -39.22 -7.20 -18.35
N THR A 968 -38.27 -7.02 -17.44
CA THR A 968 -37.22 -7.99 -17.06
C THR A 968 -37.73 -9.03 -16.05
N TRP A 969 -38.55 -9.96 -16.53
CA TRP A 969 -39.16 -11.01 -15.72
C TRP A 969 -38.18 -12.11 -15.27
N SER A 970 -37.87 -12.11 -13.98
CA SER A 970 -37.18 -13.20 -13.26
C SER A 970 -38.20 -14.17 -12.67
N THR A 971 -37.98 -15.49 -12.76
CA THR A 971 -38.82 -16.47 -12.05
C THR A 971 -38.40 -16.53 -10.58
N LEU A 972 -39.35 -16.48 -9.66
CA LEU A 972 -39.13 -16.57 -8.21
C LEU A 972 -39.51 -17.94 -7.63
N ALA A 973 -40.53 -18.58 -8.23
CA ALA A 973 -40.95 -19.93 -7.90
C ALA A 973 -41.58 -20.59 -9.12
N MET A 974 -41.50 -21.92 -9.19
CA MET A 974 -42.14 -22.75 -10.20
C MET A 974 -42.64 -24.03 -9.55
N PHE A 975 -43.59 -24.69 -10.21
CA PHE A 975 -44.21 -25.95 -9.75
C PHE A 975 -44.93 -25.90 -8.40
N LEU A 976 -45.35 -24.72 -7.93
CA LEU A 976 -46.14 -24.59 -6.70
C LEU A 976 -47.52 -25.26 -6.88
N THR A 977 -47.93 -26.10 -5.94
CA THR A 977 -49.33 -26.59 -5.82
C THR A 977 -50.18 -25.64 -4.97
N ASP A 978 -49.53 -24.95 -4.03
CA ASP A 978 -50.11 -23.96 -3.12
C ASP A 978 -50.66 -22.73 -3.87
N THR A 979 -51.80 -22.19 -3.40
CA THR A 979 -52.39 -20.94 -3.94
C THR A 979 -51.85 -19.67 -3.28
N GLY A 980 -50.63 -19.75 -2.75
CA GLY A 980 -49.92 -18.62 -2.18
C GLY A 980 -48.41 -18.84 -2.07
N PHE A 981 -47.67 -17.75 -2.09
CA PHE A 981 -46.21 -17.73 -2.06
C PHE A 981 -45.72 -16.48 -1.32
N THR A 982 -44.65 -16.58 -0.54
CA THR A 982 -44.02 -15.41 0.09
C THR A 982 -42.71 -15.11 -0.63
N PRO A 983 -42.65 -14.08 -1.49
CA PRO A 983 -41.40 -13.65 -2.11
C PRO A 983 -40.32 -13.34 -1.08
N ASP A 984 -39.11 -13.83 -1.33
CA ASP A 984 -37.93 -13.45 -0.55
C ASP A 984 -37.64 -11.94 -0.75
N PRO A 985 -37.63 -11.10 0.30
CA PRO A 985 -37.31 -9.68 0.17
C PRO A 985 -35.85 -9.40 -0.24
N GLN A 986 -34.96 -10.39 -0.23
CA GLN A 986 -33.58 -10.23 -0.70
C GLN A 986 -33.48 -10.11 -2.24
N ILE A 987 -34.40 -10.76 -2.98
CA ILE A 987 -34.39 -10.77 -4.46
C ILE A 987 -35.29 -9.70 -5.09
N LEU A 988 -36.08 -8.99 -4.28
CA LEU A 988 -37.01 -7.94 -4.73
C LEU A 988 -36.35 -6.55 -4.80
N ARG A 989 -35.82 -6.22 -5.99
CA ARG A 989 -35.35 -4.87 -6.32
C ARG A 989 -36.55 -3.95 -6.64
N PRO A 990 -36.69 -2.75 -6.03
CA PRO A 990 -37.68 -1.78 -6.46
C PRO A 990 -37.44 -1.24 -7.88
N GLY A 991 -38.49 -0.68 -8.47
CA GLY A 991 -38.42 0.03 -9.75
C GLY A 991 -39.76 0.65 -10.12
N ALA A 992 -39.74 1.60 -11.06
CA ALA A 992 -40.88 2.47 -11.36
C ALA A 992 -42.10 1.76 -11.98
N ALA A 993 -41.91 0.54 -12.47
CA ALA A 993 -42.94 -0.29 -13.10
C ALA A 993 -42.94 -1.73 -12.54
N ALA A 994 -42.51 -1.90 -11.28
CA ALA A 994 -42.36 -3.21 -10.66
C ALA A 994 -43.67 -4.02 -10.68
N ALA A 995 -43.58 -5.32 -10.93
CA ALA A 995 -44.75 -6.19 -11.07
C ALA A 995 -44.45 -7.66 -10.75
N PHE A 996 -45.45 -8.35 -10.22
CA PHE A 996 -45.50 -9.81 -10.16
C PHE A 996 -46.35 -10.38 -11.31
N GLU A 997 -46.05 -11.62 -11.74
CA GLU A 997 -46.83 -12.39 -12.71
C GLU A 997 -47.01 -13.81 -12.15
N ILE A 998 -48.26 -14.19 -11.88
CA ILE A 998 -48.63 -15.50 -11.34
C ILE A 998 -49.29 -16.26 -12.50
N ILE A 999 -48.70 -17.39 -12.87
CA ILE A 999 -49.09 -18.23 -14.01
C ILE A 999 -49.67 -19.54 -13.47
N ALA A 1000 -50.91 -19.86 -13.82
CA ALA A 1000 -51.53 -21.15 -13.55
C ALA A 1000 -51.38 -22.08 -14.77
N HIS A 1001 -51.09 -23.35 -14.51
CA HIS A 1001 -50.86 -24.40 -15.52
C HIS A 1001 -51.80 -25.59 -15.27
N ASP A 1002 -52.53 -26.05 -16.30
CA ASP A 1002 -53.31 -27.31 -16.27
C ASP A 1002 -52.52 -28.53 -16.81
N GLY A 1003 -51.18 -28.39 -16.88
CA GLY A 1003 -50.27 -29.38 -17.47
C GLY A 1003 -50.23 -29.39 -19.01
N VAL A 1004 -51.15 -28.69 -19.70
CA VAL A 1004 -51.22 -28.60 -21.17
C VAL A 1004 -51.24 -27.13 -21.66
N ARG A 1005 -51.85 -26.21 -20.91
CA ARG A 1005 -51.98 -24.78 -21.18
C ARG A 1005 -51.55 -23.95 -19.97
N GLU A 1006 -51.21 -22.68 -20.22
CA GLU A 1006 -50.96 -21.68 -19.18
C GLU A 1006 -51.92 -20.48 -19.25
N ARG A 1007 -52.21 -19.86 -18.10
CA ARG A 1007 -52.99 -18.61 -17.95
C ARG A 1007 -52.37 -17.76 -16.85
N SER A 1008 -52.10 -16.47 -17.10
CA SER A 1008 -51.37 -15.60 -16.17
C SER A 1008 -52.13 -14.35 -15.76
N THR A 1009 -51.90 -13.92 -14.52
CA THR A 1009 -52.35 -12.63 -13.97
C THR A 1009 -51.14 -11.79 -13.59
N ARG A 1010 -51.11 -10.53 -14.04
CA ARG A 1010 -50.07 -9.55 -13.69
C ARG A 1010 -50.55 -8.59 -12.61
N LEU A 1011 -49.76 -8.45 -11.55
CA LEU A 1011 -49.94 -7.49 -10.47
C LEU A 1011 -48.78 -6.47 -10.46
N PRO A 1012 -48.93 -5.33 -11.15
CA PRO A 1012 -48.10 -4.15 -10.90
C PRO A 1012 -48.17 -3.72 -9.42
N VAL A 1013 -47.04 -3.39 -8.82
CA VAL A 1013 -46.88 -3.01 -7.41
C VAL A 1013 -45.82 -1.92 -7.25
N LYS A 1014 -45.84 -1.22 -6.11
CA LYS A 1014 -44.66 -0.54 -5.57
C LYS A 1014 -44.01 -1.47 -4.56
N VAL A 1015 -42.73 -1.80 -4.74
CA VAL A 1015 -41.97 -2.65 -3.81
C VAL A 1015 -41.38 -1.79 -2.71
N ASP A 1016 -41.84 -2.01 -1.48
CA ASP A 1016 -41.35 -1.39 -0.25
C ASP A 1016 -40.51 -2.42 0.52
N VAL A 1017 -39.22 -2.45 0.17
CA VAL A 1017 -38.22 -3.32 0.79
C VAL A 1017 -37.18 -2.42 1.44
N PRO A 1018 -36.96 -2.48 2.77
CA PRO A 1018 -35.98 -1.63 3.43
C PRO A 1018 -34.57 -1.93 2.93
N LEU A 1019 -33.70 -0.92 2.93
CA LEU A 1019 -32.26 -1.18 2.85
C LEU A 1019 -31.85 -1.90 4.14
N LYS A 1020 -31.35 -3.14 4.00
CA LYS A 1020 -30.80 -3.93 5.11
C LYS A 1020 -29.47 -4.57 4.70
N PRO A 1021 -28.52 -4.75 5.65
CA PRO A 1021 -27.45 -5.69 5.43
C PRO A 1021 -28.05 -7.10 5.27
N LEU A 1022 -27.52 -7.84 4.31
CA LEU A 1022 -27.66 -9.28 4.19
C LEU A 1022 -26.57 -9.98 5.02
N LEU A 1023 -25.36 -9.40 5.03
CA LEU A 1023 -24.18 -9.98 5.64
C LEU A 1023 -23.30 -8.88 6.25
N ALA A 1024 -22.69 -9.18 7.39
CA ALA A 1024 -21.43 -8.59 7.83
C ALA A 1024 -20.30 -9.63 7.71
N SER A 1025 -19.14 -9.19 7.26
CA SER A 1025 -17.93 -9.97 7.10
C SER A 1025 -16.77 -9.22 7.79
N PRO A 1026 -16.00 -9.89 8.66
CA PRO A 1026 -16.27 -11.22 9.18
C PRO A 1026 -17.50 -11.20 10.12
N SER A 1027 -17.99 -12.38 10.53
CA SER A 1027 -19.18 -12.50 11.38
C SER A 1027 -18.90 -12.12 12.84
N ALA A 1028 -19.93 -11.72 13.60
CA ALA A 1028 -19.77 -11.29 14.99
C ALA A 1028 -19.04 -12.31 15.88
N ASP A 1029 -19.26 -13.61 15.63
CA ASP A 1029 -18.66 -14.73 16.38
C ASP A 1029 -17.23 -15.10 15.91
N ALA A 1030 -16.71 -14.42 14.88
CA ALA A 1030 -15.39 -14.66 14.30
C ALA A 1030 -14.75 -13.33 13.91
N LEU A 1031 -14.11 -12.64 14.84
CA LEU A 1031 -13.68 -11.25 14.64
C LEU A 1031 -12.61 -11.04 13.55
N THR A 1032 -11.79 -12.04 13.21
CA THR A 1032 -10.63 -11.87 12.32
C THR A 1032 -11.02 -11.60 10.86
N ALA A 1033 -10.62 -10.44 10.33
CA ALA A 1033 -10.82 -10.05 8.94
C ALA A 1033 -9.66 -10.48 8.04
N ALA A 1034 -9.98 -11.00 6.85
CA ALA A 1034 -9.03 -11.20 5.76
C ALA A 1034 -9.45 -10.33 4.57
N PRO A 1035 -8.65 -9.34 4.10
CA PRO A 1035 -7.31 -8.95 4.54
C PRO A 1035 -7.35 -7.65 5.37
N GLY A 1036 -7.66 -7.72 6.67
CA GLY A 1036 -7.74 -6.52 7.52
C GLY A 1036 -8.84 -5.50 7.13
N ALA A 1037 -9.80 -5.93 6.32
CA ALA A 1037 -10.93 -5.12 5.86
C ALA A 1037 -12.26 -5.66 6.37
N GLY A 1038 -13.16 -4.78 6.77
CA GLY A 1038 -14.56 -5.13 7.02
C GLY A 1038 -15.40 -5.04 5.75
N GLU A 1039 -16.38 -5.94 5.58
CA GLU A 1039 -17.38 -5.89 4.50
C GLU A 1039 -18.82 -5.90 5.05
N LEU A 1040 -19.72 -5.07 4.50
CA LEU A 1040 -21.17 -5.29 4.56
C LEU A 1040 -21.72 -5.58 3.16
N VAL A 1041 -22.52 -6.62 3.01
CA VAL A 1041 -23.32 -6.84 1.80
C VAL A 1041 -24.74 -6.36 2.05
N PHE A 1042 -25.29 -5.55 1.15
CA PHE A 1042 -26.64 -5.00 1.21
C PHE A 1042 -27.55 -5.59 0.13
N ASN A 1043 -28.86 -5.60 0.40
CA ASN A 1043 -29.88 -6.09 -0.54
C ASN A 1043 -30.10 -5.19 -1.77
N ALA A 1044 -29.34 -4.10 -1.93
CA ALA A 1044 -29.45 -3.18 -3.05
C ALA A 1044 -28.16 -2.37 -3.27
N PRO A 1045 -27.88 -1.89 -4.50
CA PRO A 1045 -26.72 -1.04 -4.76
C PRO A 1045 -26.79 0.31 -4.05
N LEU A 1046 -25.76 0.60 -3.25
CA LEU A 1046 -25.53 1.85 -2.55
C LEU A 1046 -25.13 2.99 -3.49
N ASP A 1047 -25.50 4.22 -3.14
CA ASP A 1047 -25.08 5.45 -3.83
C ASP A 1047 -23.68 5.87 -3.32
N PRO A 1048 -22.65 5.95 -4.19
CA PRO A 1048 -21.32 6.43 -3.81
C PRO A 1048 -21.34 7.81 -3.13
N ALA A 1049 -22.29 8.69 -3.49
CA ALA A 1049 -22.47 10.00 -2.85
C ALA A 1049 -23.13 9.92 -1.45
N SER A 1050 -23.09 8.77 -0.78
CA SER A 1050 -23.56 8.55 0.59
C SER A 1050 -22.57 7.79 1.48
N LEU A 1051 -21.36 7.48 0.98
CA LEU A 1051 -20.32 6.76 1.73
C LEU A 1051 -19.75 7.58 2.90
N ASN A 1052 -19.90 8.90 2.86
CA ASN A 1052 -19.61 9.79 3.99
C ASN A 1052 -20.53 9.58 5.21
N ALA A 1053 -21.52 8.68 5.13
CA ALA A 1053 -22.32 8.20 6.25
C ALA A 1053 -21.72 6.96 6.94
N VAL A 1054 -20.53 6.52 6.51
CA VAL A 1054 -19.81 5.35 7.04
C VAL A 1054 -18.55 5.83 7.75
N HIS A 1055 -18.32 5.30 8.95
CA HIS A 1055 -17.20 5.68 9.81
C HIS A 1055 -16.54 4.43 10.41
N LEU A 1056 -15.24 4.53 10.67
CA LEU A 1056 -14.46 3.56 11.42
C LEU A 1056 -14.11 4.16 12.79
N SER A 1057 -14.19 3.37 13.85
CA SER A 1057 -13.54 3.67 15.13
C SER A 1057 -12.63 2.52 15.56
N ASP A 1058 -11.73 2.80 16.49
CA ASP A 1058 -11.03 1.77 17.28
C ASP A 1058 -11.98 1.16 18.34
N GLU A 1059 -11.41 0.39 19.27
CA GLU A 1059 -12.12 -0.15 20.44
C GLU A 1059 -12.39 0.88 21.55
N THR A 1060 -11.65 2.00 21.60
CA THR A 1060 -11.88 3.09 22.58
C THR A 1060 -13.05 4.00 22.18
N GLY A 1061 -13.40 4.02 20.89
CA GLY A 1061 -14.42 4.88 20.29
C GLY A 1061 -13.87 6.13 19.58
N LEU A 1062 -12.55 6.25 19.43
CA LEU A 1062 -11.89 7.29 18.63
C LEU A 1062 -12.06 7.00 17.14
N ALA A 1063 -12.30 8.04 16.33
CA ALA A 1063 -12.52 7.91 14.90
C ALA A 1063 -11.20 7.65 14.15
N VAL A 1064 -11.16 6.58 13.35
CA VAL A 1064 -9.97 6.15 12.61
C VAL A 1064 -10.10 6.53 11.12
N PRO A 1065 -9.08 7.17 10.51
CA PRO A 1065 -9.06 7.42 9.07
C PRO A 1065 -9.23 6.12 8.29
N SER A 1066 -10.16 6.11 7.32
CA SER A 1066 -10.56 4.87 6.66
C SER A 1066 -10.88 5.06 5.18
N ILE A 1067 -10.53 4.05 4.39
CA ILE A 1067 -10.87 3.92 2.98
C ILE A 1067 -12.21 3.17 2.91
N VAL A 1068 -13.24 3.85 2.42
CA VAL A 1068 -14.60 3.31 2.26
C VAL A 1068 -14.91 3.19 0.77
N ASP A 1069 -15.22 1.98 0.29
CA ASP A 1069 -15.40 1.69 -1.13
C ASP A 1069 -16.61 0.77 -1.42
N LEU A 1070 -16.99 0.66 -2.70
CA LEU A 1070 -18.18 -0.03 -3.18
C LEU A 1070 -17.89 -1.09 -4.24
N GLU A 1071 -17.88 -2.36 -3.83
CA GLU A 1071 -17.79 -3.51 -4.71
C GLU A 1071 -19.18 -4.07 -5.15
N GLY A 1072 -19.16 -5.04 -6.06
CA GLY A 1072 -20.37 -5.79 -6.46
C GLY A 1072 -21.41 -4.96 -7.22
N GLY A 1073 -20.98 -3.96 -7.99
CA GLY A 1073 -21.87 -2.98 -8.62
C GLY A 1073 -22.46 -1.95 -7.64
N GLY A 1074 -21.99 -1.97 -6.38
CA GLY A 1074 -22.42 -1.13 -5.27
C GLY A 1074 -23.18 -1.88 -4.17
N THR A 1075 -23.37 -3.20 -4.24
CA THR A 1075 -24.05 -3.95 -3.17
C THR A 1075 -23.15 -4.30 -2.00
N VAL A 1076 -21.82 -4.20 -2.15
CA VAL A 1076 -20.85 -4.51 -1.09
C VAL A 1076 -20.16 -3.22 -0.68
N LEU A 1077 -20.17 -2.93 0.61
CA LEU A 1077 -19.46 -1.83 1.24
C LEU A 1077 -18.20 -2.40 1.89
N MET A 1078 -17.03 -1.99 1.43
CA MET A 1078 -15.75 -2.33 2.05
C MET A 1078 -15.27 -1.15 2.91
N VAL A 1079 -14.73 -1.43 4.09
CA VAL A 1079 -14.11 -0.43 4.98
C VAL A 1079 -12.77 -0.96 5.46
N VAL A 1080 -11.71 -0.22 5.16
CA VAL A 1080 -10.31 -0.54 5.51
C VAL A 1080 -9.77 0.63 6.36
N PRO A 1081 -8.98 0.40 7.42
CA PRO A 1081 -8.21 1.49 8.02
C PRO A 1081 -7.25 2.06 6.98
N ALA A 1082 -7.02 3.37 6.96
CA ALA A 1082 -6.03 3.98 6.05
C ALA A 1082 -4.60 3.54 6.42
N GLU A 1083 -4.35 3.43 7.73
CA GLU A 1083 -3.16 2.85 8.34
C GLU A 1083 -3.64 1.71 9.27
N PRO A 1084 -3.58 0.44 8.84
CA PRO A 1084 -4.06 -0.70 9.62
C PRO A 1084 -3.01 -1.20 10.62
N GLU A 1085 -3.32 -1.09 11.90
CA GLU A 1085 -2.51 -1.67 12.99
C GLU A 1085 -2.71 -3.20 13.09
N PRO A 1086 -1.71 -3.97 13.53
CA PRO A 1086 -1.83 -5.41 13.76
C PRO A 1086 -2.72 -5.73 14.97
N ASP A 1087 -3.54 -6.77 14.86
CA ASP A 1087 -4.44 -7.30 15.92
C ASP A 1087 -5.48 -6.31 16.53
N THR A 1088 -5.47 -5.04 16.12
CA THR A 1088 -6.42 -4.01 16.55
C THR A 1088 -7.87 -4.34 16.17
N VAL A 1089 -8.80 -4.13 17.11
CA VAL A 1089 -10.24 -4.25 16.87
C VAL A 1089 -10.79 -2.91 16.40
N TYR A 1090 -11.28 -2.90 15.16
CA TYR A 1090 -12.00 -1.78 14.59
C TYR A 1090 -13.51 -2.03 14.60
N LYS A 1091 -14.27 -0.97 14.79
CA LYS A 1091 -15.73 -0.95 14.72
C LYS A 1091 -16.17 -0.09 13.54
N VAL A 1092 -16.91 -0.69 12.60
CA VAL A 1092 -17.50 0.05 11.49
C VAL A 1092 -18.93 0.44 11.84
N ILE A 1093 -19.28 1.69 11.53
CA ILE A 1093 -20.58 2.30 11.79
C ILE A 1093 -21.14 2.82 10.46
N ALA A 1094 -22.20 2.19 9.96
CA ALA A 1094 -22.97 2.65 8.80
C ALA A 1094 -24.23 3.40 9.27
N GLY A 1095 -24.14 4.73 9.22
CA GLY A 1095 -25.18 5.65 9.68
C GLY A 1095 -26.38 5.77 8.76
N ARG A 1096 -27.49 6.29 9.29
CA ARG A 1096 -28.81 6.35 8.63
C ARG A 1096 -28.89 7.18 7.34
N GLN A 1097 -27.83 7.93 7.01
CA GLN A 1097 -27.72 8.70 5.75
C GLN A 1097 -27.19 7.86 4.58
N LEU A 1098 -26.66 6.66 4.85
CA LEU A 1098 -26.29 5.70 3.81
C LEU A 1098 -27.55 5.29 3.04
N ARG A 1099 -27.49 5.39 1.70
CA ARG A 1099 -28.64 5.17 0.82
C ARG A 1099 -28.29 4.35 -0.41
N THR A 1100 -29.31 3.78 -1.00
CA THR A 1100 -29.28 3.12 -2.31
C THR A 1100 -29.28 4.12 -3.47
N LYS A 1101 -28.87 3.66 -4.66
CA LYS A 1101 -29.04 4.38 -5.94
C LYS A 1101 -30.51 4.66 -6.30
N ASP A 1102 -31.48 4.00 -5.66
CA ASP A 1102 -32.92 4.26 -5.79
C ASP A 1102 -33.51 5.15 -4.66
N GLY A 1103 -32.67 5.61 -3.72
CA GLY A 1103 -33.01 6.63 -2.73
C GLY A 1103 -33.48 6.10 -1.36
N ARG A 1104 -33.65 4.78 -1.18
CA ARG A 1104 -33.93 4.18 0.14
C ARG A 1104 -32.73 4.31 1.08
N THR A 1105 -32.97 4.75 2.32
CA THR A 1105 -31.99 4.87 3.41
C THR A 1105 -32.04 3.68 4.36
N LEU A 1106 -31.02 3.53 5.21
CA LEU A 1106 -31.06 2.59 6.34
C LEU A 1106 -32.14 2.94 7.37
N GLY A 1107 -32.85 1.92 7.87
CA GLY A 1107 -33.89 2.07 8.89
C GLY A 1107 -33.34 2.48 10.25
N SER A 1108 -32.28 1.80 10.70
CA SER A 1108 -31.46 2.08 11.89
C SER A 1108 -30.00 2.26 11.48
N GLU A 1109 -29.15 2.69 12.41
CA GLU A 1109 -27.71 2.50 12.27
C GLU A 1109 -27.37 0.99 12.19
N VAL A 1110 -26.29 0.64 11.50
CA VAL A 1110 -25.70 -0.70 11.48
C VAL A 1110 -24.27 -0.59 11.99
N SER A 1111 -23.92 -1.42 12.98
CA SER A 1111 -22.61 -1.42 13.64
C SER A 1111 -22.12 -2.87 13.72
N TRP A 1112 -20.89 -3.13 13.28
CA TRP A 1112 -20.20 -4.41 13.54
C TRP A 1112 -18.72 -4.17 13.81
N GLN A 1113 -18.02 -5.20 14.28
CA GLN A 1113 -16.60 -5.16 14.59
C GLN A 1113 -15.83 -6.16 13.73
N PHE A 1114 -14.58 -5.83 13.46
CA PHE A 1114 -13.59 -6.74 12.90
C PHE A 1114 -12.23 -6.48 13.55
N ARG A 1115 -11.37 -7.49 13.51
CA ARG A 1115 -10.00 -7.46 14.00
C ARG A 1115 -9.08 -7.63 12.80
N THR A 1116 -8.13 -6.72 12.62
CA THR A 1116 -7.00 -6.95 11.69
C THR A 1116 -6.25 -8.21 12.14
N SER A 1117 -5.65 -8.95 11.22
CA SER A 1117 -4.78 -10.06 11.64
C SER A 1117 -3.54 -9.52 12.37
N GLU A 1118 -2.81 -10.41 13.05
CA GLU A 1118 -1.37 -10.22 13.26
C GLU A 1118 -0.75 -9.75 11.93
N ALA A 1119 0.11 -8.73 11.96
CA ALA A 1119 0.86 -8.35 10.77
C ALA A 1119 1.83 -9.49 10.43
N ILE A 1120 2.00 -9.74 9.13
CA ILE A 1120 3.30 -10.20 8.67
C ILE A 1120 4.19 -8.95 8.76
N ASP A 1121 5.31 -9.04 9.49
CA ASP A 1121 6.06 -7.87 9.95
C ASP A 1121 6.29 -6.81 8.87
N ARG A 1122 5.76 -5.61 9.13
CA ARG A 1122 5.80 -4.45 8.21
C ARG A 1122 6.14 -3.19 8.99
N ALA A 1123 7.33 -3.21 9.60
CA ALA A 1123 7.92 -2.02 10.19
C ALA A 1123 8.36 -1.05 9.09
N ALA A 1124 7.49 -0.08 8.75
CA ALA A 1124 7.97 1.18 8.18
C ALA A 1124 8.76 1.94 9.29
N PRO A 1125 9.87 2.61 8.98
CA PRO A 1125 10.72 3.23 9.99
C PRO A 1125 10.02 4.42 10.66
N ALA A 1126 9.63 4.25 11.92
CA ALA A 1126 9.16 5.36 12.75
C ALA A 1126 10.35 6.21 13.23
N LEU A 1127 10.20 7.53 13.16
CA LEU A 1127 11.21 8.50 13.59
C LEU A 1127 11.25 8.59 15.12
N GLU A 1128 12.44 8.38 15.70
CA GLU A 1128 12.75 8.51 17.14
C GLU A 1128 12.81 9.99 17.60
N PRO A 1129 12.18 10.34 18.74
CA PRO A 1129 12.49 11.58 19.46
C PRO A 1129 12.72 11.34 20.98
N SER A 1130 13.99 11.07 21.33
CA SER A 1130 14.72 11.38 22.59
C SER A 1130 14.02 11.26 23.96
N ALA A 1131 14.68 10.51 24.87
CA ALA A 1131 14.22 10.22 26.23
C ALA A 1131 14.43 11.33 27.29
N VAL A 1132 13.73 11.21 28.43
CA VAL A 1132 14.04 11.89 29.72
C VAL A 1132 13.88 10.91 30.89
N SER A 1133 14.83 10.88 31.84
CA SER A 1133 14.88 9.95 32.99
C SER A 1133 14.53 10.63 34.34
N ALA A 1134 14.13 9.85 35.37
CA ALA A 1134 14.67 9.94 36.76
C ALA A 1134 13.98 9.05 37.85
N VAL A 1135 14.77 8.16 38.48
CA VAL A 1135 14.98 7.96 39.96
C VAL A 1135 13.81 7.58 40.93
N GLY A 1136 14.06 6.60 41.83
CA GLY A 1136 13.23 6.18 42.99
C GLY A 1136 13.56 6.93 44.32
N PRO A 1137 13.80 6.27 45.50
CA PRO A 1137 13.69 4.84 45.89
C PRO A 1137 13.23 4.53 47.38
N VAL A 1138 13.27 3.25 47.82
CA VAL A 1138 13.25 2.70 49.23
C VAL A 1138 11.93 2.85 50.06
N GLY A 1139 11.47 1.90 50.91
CA GLY A 1139 11.89 0.50 51.18
C GLY A 1139 11.35 -0.12 52.51
N ASP A 1140 11.71 -1.39 52.75
CA ASP A 1140 11.79 -2.16 54.03
C ASP A 1140 10.57 -2.68 54.85
N ASN A 1141 10.45 -4.03 54.85
CA ASN A 1141 10.28 -4.97 56.00
C ASN A 1141 8.98 -5.08 56.83
N VAL A 1142 8.42 -6.31 56.90
CA VAL A 1142 8.35 -7.21 58.09
C VAL A 1142 7.84 -8.61 57.68
N GLU A 1143 8.48 -9.69 58.15
CA GLU A 1143 8.00 -11.08 57.98
C GLU A 1143 6.92 -11.48 59.02
N SER A 1144 5.95 -12.31 58.61
CA SER A 1144 5.34 -13.31 59.51
C SER A 1144 4.59 -14.39 58.72
N ALA A 1145 5.17 -15.59 58.61
CA ALA A 1145 4.55 -16.71 57.90
C ALA A 1145 3.41 -17.35 58.70
N ASN A 1146 2.30 -17.72 58.03
CA ASN A 1146 1.57 -18.99 58.20
C ASN A 1146 0.36 -19.10 57.24
N ALA A 1147 0.21 -20.27 56.60
CA ALA A 1147 -0.96 -20.72 55.84
C ALA A 1147 -1.42 -19.81 54.67
N VAL A 1148 -0.93 -20.12 53.46
CA VAL A 1148 -1.46 -19.58 52.20
C VAL A 1148 -2.95 -19.97 52.06
N HIS A 1149 -3.82 -18.97 52.17
CA HIS A 1149 -5.17 -19.01 51.62
C HIS A 1149 -5.13 -18.47 50.18
N GLU A 1150 -5.96 -19.02 49.30
CA GLU A 1150 -6.15 -18.52 47.93
C GLU A 1150 -6.77 -17.11 47.95
N ASN A 1151 -5.91 -16.09 47.90
CA ASN A 1151 -6.30 -14.70 47.64
C ASN A 1151 -6.18 -14.42 46.13
N PRO A 1152 -7.29 -14.26 45.38
CA PRO A 1152 -7.22 -13.95 43.95
C PRO A 1152 -6.66 -12.55 43.74
N GLY A 1153 -5.41 -12.45 43.24
CA GLY A 1153 -4.75 -11.19 42.92
C GLY A 1153 -3.31 -11.01 43.46
N GLN A 1154 -2.68 -12.05 44.03
CA GLN A 1154 -1.24 -12.05 44.32
C GLN A 1154 -0.55 -13.21 43.60
N THR A 1155 0.60 -12.93 43.00
CA THR A 1155 1.52 -13.91 42.39
C THR A 1155 2.79 -14.02 43.23
N GLY A 1156 3.52 -15.12 43.10
CA GLY A 1156 4.82 -15.34 43.74
C GLY A 1156 5.97 -15.24 42.74
N ALA A 1157 7.11 -14.64 43.12
CA ALA A 1157 8.25 -14.50 42.21
C ALA A 1157 9.03 -15.83 42.04
N GLY A 1158 9.45 -16.12 40.81
CA GLY A 1158 10.23 -17.30 40.47
C GLY A 1158 11.07 -17.18 39.19
N GLU A 1159 11.75 -18.26 38.85
CA GLU A 1159 12.57 -18.46 37.67
C GLU A 1159 12.10 -19.74 36.96
N LEU A 1160 11.87 -19.67 35.65
CA LEU A 1160 11.73 -20.83 34.78
C LEU A 1160 12.98 -20.98 33.93
N THR A 1161 13.61 -22.16 34.01
CA THR A 1161 14.69 -22.58 33.13
C THR A 1161 14.15 -23.51 32.05
N LEU A 1162 14.48 -23.26 30.78
CA LEU A 1162 14.09 -24.03 29.60
C LEU A 1162 15.33 -24.53 28.85
N GLU A 1163 15.35 -25.80 28.47
CA GLU A 1163 16.46 -26.42 27.73
C GLU A 1163 16.06 -26.76 26.29
N PHE A 1164 16.47 -25.90 25.35
CA PHE A 1164 16.26 -26.07 23.91
C PHE A 1164 17.60 -26.18 23.16
N GLY A 1165 18.42 -27.18 23.52
CA GLY A 1165 19.81 -27.31 23.05
C GLY A 1165 20.80 -26.31 23.66
N ARG A 1166 20.29 -25.17 24.15
CA ARG A 1166 20.92 -24.24 25.11
C ARG A 1166 20.00 -24.03 26.31
N GLU A 1167 20.57 -23.72 27.46
CA GLU A 1167 19.85 -23.31 28.67
C GLU A 1167 19.40 -21.85 28.53
N MET A 1168 18.13 -21.58 28.83
CA MET A 1168 17.54 -20.24 28.88
C MET A 1168 16.84 -20.05 30.23
N LYS A 1169 17.04 -18.90 30.88
CA LYS A 1169 16.44 -18.55 32.18
C LYS A 1169 15.54 -17.34 32.02
N LEU A 1170 14.31 -17.46 32.50
CA LEU A 1170 13.26 -16.48 32.37
C LEU A 1170 12.68 -16.16 33.75
N ALA A 1171 12.30 -14.90 33.97
CA ALA A 1171 11.49 -14.54 35.13
C ALA A 1171 10.10 -15.19 35.00
N ALA A 1172 9.56 -15.70 36.10
CA ALA A 1172 8.27 -16.35 36.14
C ALA A 1172 7.45 -15.88 37.35
N GLU A 1173 6.17 -15.63 37.14
CA GLU A 1173 5.18 -15.38 38.19
C GLU A 1173 4.43 -16.68 38.50
N ILE A 1174 4.71 -17.27 39.66
CA ILE A 1174 3.98 -18.41 40.20
C ILE A 1174 2.55 -17.95 40.53
N LEU A 1175 1.58 -18.37 39.74
CA LEU A 1175 0.16 -18.04 39.93
C LEU A 1175 -0.50 -18.86 41.04
N THR A 1176 -0.08 -20.12 41.19
CA THR A 1176 -0.63 -21.07 42.17
C THR A 1176 0.43 -22.07 42.61
N CYS A 1177 0.44 -22.39 43.90
CA CYS A 1177 1.00 -23.63 44.43
C CYS A 1177 -0.03 -24.32 45.33
N SER A 1178 -0.09 -25.65 45.30
CA SER A 1178 -0.71 -26.41 46.40
C SER A 1178 -0.03 -27.76 46.62
N ALA A 1179 -0.11 -28.26 47.85
CA ALA A 1179 0.26 -29.62 48.23
C ALA A 1179 -0.81 -30.14 49.20
N ASN A 1180 -1.50 -31.22 48.82
CA ASN A 1180 -2.61 -31.79 49.57
C ASN A 1180 -2.67 -33.32 49.42
N ALA A 1181 -3.63 -33.99 50.08
CA ALA A 1181 -3.75 -35.45 50.07
C ALA A 1181 -4.12 -36.07 48.70
N SER A 1182 -4.52 -35.25 47.72
CA SER A 1182 -4.81 -35.66 46.35
C SER A 1182 -3.66 -35.40 45.36
N GLY A 1183 -2.66 -34.60 45.72
CA GLY A 1183 -1.53 -34.29 44.85
C GLY A 1183 -0.80 -32.99 45.19
N LYS A 1184 0.13 -32.60 44.32
CA LYS A 1184 0.74 -31.27 44.27
C LYS A 1184 0.37 -30.58 42.95
N LEU A 1185 0.27 -29.26 42.92
CA LEU A 1185 0.03 -28.47 41.72
C LEU A 1185 0.86 -27.20 41.77
N VAL A 1186 1.42 -26.82 40.62
CA VAL A 1186 2.06 -25.53 40.37
C VAL A 1186 1.56 -24.98 39.04
N GLU A 1187 1.24 -23.70 39.00
CA GLU A 1187 0.98 -22.94 37.78
C GLU A 1187 1.82 -21.66 37.83
N ALA A 1188 2.46 -21.32 36.72
CA ALA A 1188 3.26 -20.11 36.61
C ALA A 1188 3.19 -19.52 35.19
N VAL A 1189 3.15 -18.20 35.11
CA VAL A 1189 3.26 -17.45 33.86
C VAL A 1189 4.68 -16.91 33.70
N PHE A 1190 5.18 -16.90 32.47
CA PHE A 1190 6.48 -16.38 32.10
C PHE A 1190 6.43 -15.83 30.67
N GLU A 1191 7.37 -14.97 30.33
CA GLU A 1191 7.48 -14.37 28.99
C GLU A 1191 8.81 -14.81 28.35
N ILE A 1192 8.75 -15.31 27.12
CA ILE A 1192 9.95 -15.55 26.28
C ILE A 1192 10.27 -14.28 25.47
N GLU A 1193 9.21 -13.63 24.98
CA GLU A 1193 9.22 -12.35 24.27
C GLU A 1193 8.30 -11.38 25.02
N PRO A 1194 8.68 -10.09 25.21
CA PRO A 1194 7.92 -9.16 26.05
C PRO A 1194 6.43 -9.04 25.65
N GLY A 1195 5.54 -9.20 26.63
CA GLY A 1195 4.09 -9.20 26.45
C GLY A 1195 3.48 -10.56 26.06
N THR A 1196 4.28 -11.58 25.73
CA THR A 1196 3.77 -12.92 25.38
C THR A 1196 3.70 -13.83 26.61
N GLN A 1197 2.65 -13.67 27.41
CA GLN A 1197 2.46 -14.47 28.63
C GLN A 1197 2.09 -15.92 28.32
N GLN A 1198 2.99 -16.84 28.67
CA GLN A 1198 2.84 -18.28 28.52
C GLN A 1198 2.69 -18.93 29.89
N MET A 1199 1.74 -19.83 30.07
CA MET A 1199 1.50 -20.52 31.34
C MET A 1199 2.02 -21.94 31.32
N ILE A 1200 2.90 -22.29 32.26
CA ILE A 1200 3.30 -23.67 32.52
C ILE A 1200 2.60 -24.20 33.78
N ARG A 1201 1.96 -25.36 33.64
CA ARG A 1201 1.30 -26.11 34.71
C ARG A 1201 2.04 -27.43 34.94
N LEU A 1202 2.36 -27.73 36.20
CA LEU A 1202 2.99 -28.99 36.62
C LEU A 1202 2.18 -29.58 37.79
N GLU A 1203 1.59 -30.76 37.57
CA GLU A 1203 0.73 -31.44 38.56
C GLU A 1203 1.26 -32.84 38.90
N GLU A 1204 1.38 -33.14 40.20
CA GLU A 1204 1.69 -34.47 40.74
C GLU A 1204 0.41 -35.11 41.28
N SER A 1205 -0.04 -36.20 40.68
CA SER A 1205 -1.17 -36.98 41.20
C SER A 1205 -0.79 -37.78 42.46
N ALA A 1206 -1.77 -38.12 43.32
CA ALA A 1206 -1.61 -39.02 44.47
C ALA A 1206 -1.09 -40.46 44.17
N ARG A 1207 -0.64 -40.74 42.94
CA ARG A 1207 0.06 -41.98 42.53
C ARG A 1207 1.51 -41.75 42.10
N GLY A 1208 2.06 -40.53 42.26
CA GLY A 1208 3.43 -40.20 41.87
C GLY A 1208 3.65 -40.06 40.35
N ILE A 1209 2.56 -39.88 39.59
CA ILE A 1209 2.61 -39.52 38.17
C ILE A 1209 2.55 -37.99 38.08
N LEU A 1210 3.53 -37.43 37.39
CA LEU A 1210 3.70 -36.00 37.11
C LEU A 1210 3.22 -35.70 35.69
N ARG A 1211 2.55 -34.57 35.49
CA ARG A 1211 2.07 -34.08 34.19
C ARG A 1211 2.45 -32.61 34.02
N ALA A 1212 3.07 -32.29 32.90
CA ALA A 1212 3.44 -30.93 32.52
C ALA A 1212 2.66 -30.49 31.29
N THR A 1213 2.15 -29.28 31.34
CA THR A 1213 1.33 -28.66 30.29
C THR A 1213 1.82 -27.23 30.06
N LEU A 1214 1.98 -26.83 28.80
CA LEU A 1214 2.21 -25.44 28.39
C LEU A 1214 0.97 -24.94 27.66
N ASP A 1215 0.47 -23.77 28.05
CA ASP A 1215 -0.60 -23.03 27.37
C ASP A 1215 -0.05 -21.65 26.97
N GLN A 1216 -0.42 -21.18 25.78
CA GLN A 1216 0.01 -19.89 25.22
C GLN A 1216 -1.19 -18.94 25.01
N GLY A 1217 -2.20 -19.03 25.89
CA GLY A 1217 -3.44 -18.23 25.88
C GLY A 1217 -4.43 -18.65 24.79
N LYS A 1218 -3.97 -19.33 23.75
CA LYS A 1218 -4.75 -19.94 22.66
C LYS A 1218 -5.05 -21.44 22.93
N GLY A 1219 -4.71 -21.98 24.11
CA GLY A 1219 -4.90 -23.37 24.51
C GLY A 1219 -3.59 -24.15 24.68
N VAL A 1220 -3.70 -25.41 25.12
CA VAL A 1220 -2.54 -26.30 25.37
C VAL A 1220 -1.73 -26.55 24.10
N THR A 1221 -0.49 -26.05 24.06
CA THR A 1221 0.43 -26.17 22.92
C THR A 1221 1.47 -27.27 23.08
N ALA A 1222 1.75 -27.71 24.31
CA ALA A 1222 2.59 -28.86 24.59
C ALA A 1222 2.15 -29.57 25.89
N GLU A 1223 2.17 -30.91 25.89
CA GLU A 1223 1.86 -31.71 27.09
C GLU A 1223 2.78 -32.93 27.15
N SER A 1224 3.28 -33.29 28.33
CA SER A 1224 3.78 -34.66 28.53
C SER A 1224 3.69 -35.12 30.00
N ASN A 1225 3.86 -36.44 30.20
CA ASN A 1225 3.66 -37.12 31.48
C ASN A 1225 4.90 -37.94 31.86
N GLY A 1226 5.17 -38.07 33.17
CA GLY A 1226 6.32 -38.78 33.73
C GLY A 1226 6.08 -39.36 35.13
N GLN A 1227 7.12 -39.94 35.71
CA GLN A 1227 7.16 -40.40 37.10
C GLN A 1227 8.37 -39.76 37.79
N ALA A 1228 8.27 -39.53 39.10
CA ALA A 1228 9.33 -38.89 39.88
C ALA A 1228 10.69 -39.59 39.70
N GLY A 1229 11.71 -38.85 39.24
CA GLY A 1229 13.01 -39.38 38.81
C GLY A 1229 13.89 -38.33 38.13
N GLU A 1230 14.93 -38.76 37.41
CA GLU A 1230 16.05 -37.91 36.93
C GLU A 1230 15.64 -36.63 36.14
N ASN A 1231 14.48 -36.63 35.48
CA ASN A 1231 14.01 -35.51 34.65
C ASN A 1231 12.59 -35.03 35.05
N TRP A 1232 12.08 -35.46 36.21
CA TRP A 1232 10.72 -35.20 36.66
C TRP A 1232 10.67 -35.11 38.18
N ALA A 1233 10.35 -33.93 38.71
CA ALA A 1233 10.17 -33.71 40.14
C ALA A 1233 9.13 -32.61 40.39
N LEU A 1234 8.45 -32.68 41.53
CA LEU A 1234 7.74 -31.54 42.07
C LEU A 1234 7.83 -31.57 43.59
N ASP A 1235 8.30 -30.49 44.19
CA ASP A 1235 8.11 -30.22 45.61
C ASP A 1235 7.58 -28.81 45.87
N VAL A 1236 6.70 -28.73 46.86
CA VAL A 1236 6.03 -27.52 47.33
C VAL A 1236 6.08 -27.60 48.85
N SER A 1237 7.03 -26.90 49.45
CA SER A 1237 7.31 -26.98 50.88
C SER A 1237 7.83 -25.64 51.44
N GLY A 1238 7.41 -25.28 52.65
CA GLY A 1238 7.83 -24.03 53.30
C GLY A 1238 7.53 -22.75 52.49
N GLY A 1239 6.42 -22.71 51.76
CA GLY A 1239 6.06 -21.57 50.89
C GLY A 1239 6.87 -21.49 49.58
N HIS A 1240 7.82 -22.39 49.37
CA HIS A 1240 8.65 -22.45 48.17
C HIS A 1240 8.18 -23.57 47.24
N VAL A 1241 8.42 -23.38 45.95
CA VAL A 1241 8.23 -24.38 44.89
C VAL A 1241 9.57 -24.72 44.24
N SER A 1242 9.78 -25.99 43.96
CA SER A 1242 10.75 -26.44 42.95
C SER A 1242 10.19 -27.61 42.16
N GLY A 1243 10.30 -27.57 40.83
CA GLY A 1243 9.82 -28.64 39.96
C GLY A 1243 10.64 -28.77 38.69
N SER A 1244 10.49 -29.91 38.02
CA SER A 1244 11.07 -30.16 36.69
C SER A 1244 10.24 -31.16 35.92
N GLY A 1245 10.32 -31.09 34.60
CA GLY A 1245 9.60 -31.98 33.69
C GLY A 1245 10.04 -31.82 32.25
N ILE A 1246 9.25 -32.39 31.34
CA ILE A 1246 9.51 -32.34 29.91
C ILE A 1246 8.24 -31.91 29.17
N LEU A 1247 8.35 -30.90 28.31
CA LEU A 1247 7.29 -30.48 27.38
C LEU A 1247 7.49 -31.13 26.01
N LYS A 1248 6.40 -31.50 25.32
CA LYS A 1248 6.43 -32.16 24.01
C LYS A 1248 5.22 -31.79 23.14
N ASN A 1249 5.43 -31.69 21.83
CA ASN A 1249 4.40 -31.70 20.79
C ASN A 1249 4.99 -32.24 19.47
N ASP A 1250 4.28 -32.09 18.33
CA ASP A 1250 4.70 -32.54 16.99
C ASP A 1250 5.81 -31.67 16.37
N GLY A 1251 6.94 -31.58 17.06
CA GLY A 1251 8.15 -30.88 16.62
C GLY A 1251 9.06 -30.48 17.78
N MET A 1252 8.49 -30.21 18.95
CA MET A 1252 9.20 -29.70 20.12
C MET A 1252 9.46 -30.78 21.17
N ARG A 1253 10.65 -30.75 21.78
CA ARG A 1253 10.92 -31.37 23.09
C ARG A 1253 11.92 -30.51 23.87
N ALA A 1254 11.51 -30.03 25.05
CA ALA A 1254 12.39 -29.37 26.00
C ALA A 1254 12.27 -30.00 27.39
N ASN A 1255 13.36 -29.99 28.13
CA ASN A 1255 13.29 -30.11 29.59
C ASN A 1255 13.00 -28.71 30.17
N PHE A 1256 12.37 -28.66 31.34
CA PHE A 1256 12.22 -27.42 32.08
C PHE A 1256 12.46 -27.65 33.58
N ALA A 1257 12.87 -26.60 34.28
CA ALA A 1257 12.94 -26.55 35.73
C ALA A 1257 12.38 -25.22 36.23
N ILE A 1258 11.46 -25.28 37.20
CA ILE A 1258 10.80 -24.12 37.81
C ILE A 1258 11.20 -24.02 39.27
N ARG A 1259 11.50 -22.81 39.75
CA ARG A 1259 11.77 -22.53 41.17
C ARG A 1259 11.21 -21.16 41.56
N GLY A 1260 10.66 -21.02 42.76
CA GLY A 1260 10.11 -19.74 43.20
C GLY A 1260 9.45 -19.77 44.57
N LEU A 1261 8.88 -18.63 44.93
CA LEU A 1261 7.94 -18.47 46.04
C LEU A 1261 6.52 -18.70 45.53
N CYS A 1262 5.69 -19.29 46.38
CA CYS A 1262 4.27 -19.44 46.11
C CYS A 1262 3.51 -18.15 46.46
N PRO A 1263 2.31 -17.91 45.88
CA PRO A 1263 1.46 -16.78 46.25
C PRO A 1263 1.27 -16.66 47.78
N GLY A 1264 1.57 -15.50 48.35
CA GLY A 1264 1.37 -15.22 49.78
C GLY A 1264 2.25 -16.02 50.76
N ALA A 1265 3.39 -16.55 50.30
CA ALA A 1265 4.39 -17.25 51.11
C ALA A 1265 5.20 -16.33 52.05
#